data_AF-A0A2D5BNS4-F1
#
_entry.id   AF-A0A2D5BNS4-F1
#
_cell.length_a   1.000
_cell.length_b   1.000
_cell.length_c   1.000
_cell.angle_alpha   90.00
_cell.angle_beta   90.00
_cell.angle_gamma   90.00
#
_symmetry.space_group_name_H-M   'P 1'
#
loop_
_entity.id
_entity.type
_entity.pdbx_description
1 polymer ?
#
loop_
_entity_poly.entity_id
_entity_poly.type
_entity_poly.pdbx_seq_one_letter_code
_entity_poly.pdbx_strand_id
1 'polypeptide(L)'
;MAPQPFRGGAPLLYAQLMRTALTLLIVCAAAGAQAPVSSSRWLCTDASVDGTTLRDQAGLLDAELSGPIRSGAKHIALDGTQNRLIVASKFDSKRLPATALTLEAWVRVDVPQDWGGIICCLEDNGADENGFILGYRGAQFMLGIATQKTGKITYLTGETRMRAGRWNHVVGTYDGKTMRLYVDGELDTESTAQSGPIKYKGTHQFALAGYLDANEYYGLTGRVHAIGISNEVASATDVQRRWRATRGKLASAAPDVEAPEPANAGWPGAMRDVRRSGVTSETLKLPLRREWSHQRSRPRSAWPPPAKGSFWQRLKDIKPRNVWDHAFHPVAVGDDVLYGSSELDTIHCLDARSGESRWTFLTGGPVRFAPHVVDNRVYVGSDDGLIYCLDRERGQLIWKRRLGPSDRLIPGNGRMISPWPVRTGLVAAQGIVYATCGLFPREGCWAVALNAQDGSEVWRTKVNASPQGYLLLSSRALFIPTGRGTPFALVRDSGTPLGAFGGPGGAYALVAGGTLVSGRGNKGELSVSDTFGRDQLAQFDGNRMVVTAAMSYLQSDTHLSALDRTRYLRLLRDIAQAKSEHGKTNRRYRTVTDALEKKQPLKGDDGKPLTKRALGKQKSSLRRSLLKLGARIDALESDLGKCVPWKVRAPHADALILAGKTLFAGGVGEVAAYDTRTGKKRWSHAVEGTALALAVANGRLLVGTSEGQVVAFGRGRARKPDHQLAILDTGSNPWLSTPGITLAVDPTAPIPAGPEGRRVESITSADLTRLPDRFANAVVIPNAGELTDEVKRIVRPWGGRVYVADSPEPIWTRGPLEGAGAWTHMYATPANTACSGDTLVGDDLQLQWFGGPGPNPMIDRHLRTTPPLFRDGRLLIPGHDRVIAVDGCNGTVLWEREVPGLSRTGAPYDGGHMAVGKEHLWIADGRFCRGLDLETGETAKSIAAGRPGSSTEWGWVCKTDDALFGSARHPGSAIKSHGRTELMRQYGEHQPLVTSHTVFRVGAWNYRGGALVNATFTLADGRIWFVEGKSKKVKAGGRVKLSDIFDNASVVCLDAKSGKEVWRVPFPETRIRHSIFLAVDDGHLVAVGGFTHEVVTKKADGTESKRLQTWYEVMCFGAGDGELRWRVDHSNNAAGSGGDHGEQVHHPVLRDGVLFVEPVAYHLDSGARWNPDGGDKPWFLGARRGCGTFSASASCLYFRNHNPMAMTIGSGAQQTKITEVSRPGCWISILPVGGMVLLPEASSGCVCAFPVQTSMGFVPRR
;
A
#
# COMPACT_ATOMS: atom_id res chain seq x y z
N MET A 1 -8.47 56.18 -22.36
CA MET A 1 -9.25 57.37 -21.94
C MET A 1 -10.30 56.94 -20.93
N ALA A 2 -10.76 57.86 -20.08
CA ALA A 2 -11.85 57.68 -19.11
C ALA A 2 -13.16 58.32 -19.69
N PRO A 3 -14.31 58.48 -18.97
CA PRO A 3 -14.55 58.23 -17.53
C PRO A 3 -15.95 57.70 -17.08
N GLN A 4 -16.04 57.30 -15.80
CA GLN A 4 -17.25 57.38 -14.90
C GLN A 4 -18.43 56.40 -15.20
N PRO A 5 -19.38 56.10 -14.27
CA PRO A 5 -19.77 56.86 -13.07
C PRO A 5 -19.57 56.24 -11.66
N PHE A 6 -19.34 57.17 -10.72
CA PHE A 6 -19.62 57.28 -9.27
C PHE A 6 -20.19 56.10 -8.46
N ARG A 7 -19.98 56.02 -7.13
CA ARG A 7 -18.89 56.36 -6.17
C ARG A 7 -19.48 56.25 -4.75
N GLY A 8 -18.80 55.58 -3.82
CA GLY A 8 -19.22 55.50 -2.42
C GLY A 8 -18.20 54.78 -1.52
N GLY A 9 -17.11 55.47 -1.17
CA GLY A 9 -16.17 55.02 -0.13
C GLY A 9 -16.55 55.55 1.26
N ALA A 10 -15.82 55.28 2.35
CA ALA A 10 -14.51 54.61 2.48
C ALA A 10 -14.39 53.91 3.87
N PRO A 11 -13.30 53.16 4.17
CA PRO A 11 -13.29 52.17 5.27
C PRO A 11 -12.36 52.51 6.47
N LEU A 12 -12.25 51.51 7.38
CA LEU A 12 -11.18 51.21 8.36
C LEU A 12 -11.30 51.69 9.83
N LEU A 13 -10.72 50.82 10.68
CA LEU A 13 -10.59 50.87 12.14
C LEU A 13 -9.62 51.98 12.60
N TYR A 14 -9.79 52.55 13.82
CA TYR A 14 -9.00 52.18 15.02
C TYR A 14 -9.42 52.93 16.31
N ALA A 15 -8.81 52.49 17.42
CA ALA A 15 -8.53 53.23 18.67
C ALA A 15 -9.68 53.60 19.65
N GLN A 16 -9.61 52.97 20.82
CA GLN A 16 -10.23 53.40 22.08
C GLN A 16 -9.53 54.65 22.65
N LEU A 17 -10.22 55.50 23.44
CA LEU A 17 -9.92 55.74 24.88
C LEU A 17 -10.74 56.89 25.53
N MET A 18 -10.80 56.86 26.88
CA MET A 18 -11.43 57.80 27.84
C MET A 18 -12.99 57.78 27.84
N ARG A 19 -13.73 57.64 28.97
CA ARG A 19 -13.66 58.16 30.38
C ARG A 19 -13.97 59.66 30.45
N THR A 20 -14.87 60.20 31.28
CA THR A 20 -15.81 59.71 32.34
C THR A 20 -16.97 60.74 32.45
N ALA A 21 -18.08 60.66 33.21
CA ALA A 21 -18.55 59.90 34.39
C ALA A 21 -20.07 59.51 34.18
N LEU A 22 -20.92 58.92 35.06
CA LEU A 22 -21.06 58.80 36.53
C LEU A 22 -21.51 60.09 37.26
N THR A 23 -22.49 60.15 38.19
CA THR A 23 -23.46 59.15 38.75
C THR A 23 -24.61 59.87 39.49
N LEU A 24 -25.69 59.17 39.89
CA LEU A 24 -26.29 59.06 41.26
C LEU A 24 -27.70 58.41 41.16
N LEU A 25 -28.19 57.52 42.06
CA LEU A 25 -27.58 56.80 43.19
C LEU A 25 -28.39 55.51 43.55
N ILE A 26 -27.68 54.36 43.67
CA ILE A 26 -27.76 53.21 44.65
C ILE A 26 -29.08 53.01 45.45
N VAL A 27 -29.68 51.83 45.68
CA VAL A 27 -29.24 50.42 45.95
C VAL A 27 -30.20 49.47 45.18
N CYS A 28 -29.90 48.22 44.76
CA CYS A 28 -29.10 47.17 45.37
C CYS A 28 -28.62 46.13 44.33
N ALA A 29 -27.41 45.58 44.50
CA ALA A 29 -26.89 44.51 43.66
C ALA A 29 -27.03 43.15 44.36
N ALA A 30 -27.92 42.29 43.85
CA ALA A 30 -28.00 40.89 44.23
C ALA A 30 -27.25 40.02 43.21
N ALA A 31 -26.10 39.46 43.60
CA ALA A 31 -25.45 38.41 42.82
C ALA A 31 -26.32 37.14 42.92
N GLY A 32 -27.22 36.95 41.94
CA GLY A 32 -28.13 35.81 41.88
C GLY A 32 -27.37 34.50 41.77
N ALA A 33 -27.18 33.81 42.90
CA ALA A 33 -26.60 32.48 42.93
C ALA A 33 -27.48 31.50 42.12
N GLN A 34 -26.96 31.04 40.98
CA GLN A 34 -27.66 30.05 40.16
C GLN A 34 -27.91 28.78 40.97
N ALA A 35 -29.13 28.25 40.90
CA ALA A 35 -29.55 27.13 41.73
C ALA A 35 -28.67 25.87 41.53
N PRO A 36 -28.47 25.05 42.58
CA PRO A 36 -27.87 23.73 42.46
C PRO A 36 -28.64 22.83 41.50
N VAL A 37 -27.93 22.00 40.75
CA VAL A 37 -28.51 21.05 39.80
C VAL A 37 -29.05 19.84 40.55
N SER A 38 -30.36 19.82 40.79
CA SER A 38 -31.06 18.63 41.32
C SER A 38 -31.19 17.54 40.27
N SER A 39 -31.59 17.91 39.05
CA SER A 39 -31.60 17.03 37.88
C SER A 39 -31.54 17.83 36.58
N SER A 40 -30.71 17.39 35.64
CA SER A 40 -30.69 17.82 34.24
C SER A 40 -30.61 16.61 33.32
N ARG A 41 -31.24 16.69 32.15
CA ARG A 41 -31.31 15.60 31.18
C ARG A 41 -31.37 16.16 29.76
N TRP A 42 -30.41 15.78 28.92
CA TRP A 42 -30.39 16.09 27.50
C TRP A 42 -30.94 14.92 26.72
N LEU A 43 -31.88 15.17 25.81
CA LEU A 43 -32.38 14.21 24.83
C LEU A 43 -31.66 14.49 23.51
N CYS A 44 -30.66 13.67 23.16
CA CYS A 44 -29.73 13.94 22.06
C CYS A 44 -30.35 13.58 20.70
N THR A 45 -31.32 14.40 20.25
CA THR A 45 -32.06 14.26 18.99
C THR A 45 -32.20 15.61 18.30
N ASP A 46 -32.37 15.65 16.98
CA ASP A 46 -32.48 16.89 16.19
C ASP A 46 -33.56 17.85 16.75
N ALA A 47 -34.67 17.32 17.27
CA ALA A 47 -35.77 18.11 17.86
C ALA A 47 -35.43 18.77 19.23
N SER A 48 -34.20 18.58 19.72
CA SER A 48 -33.68 19.19 20.96
C SER A 48 -32.47 20.09 20.72
N VAL A 49 -32.09 20.29 19.45
CA VAL A 49 -31.01 21.20 19.03
C VAL A 49 -31.63 22.44 18.39
N ASP A 50 -31.28 23.61 18.91
CA ASP A 50 -31.70 24.92 18.41
C ASP A 50 -30.46 25.70 17.98
N GLY A 51 -30.27 25.87 16.67
CA GLY A 51 -29.02 26.38 16.10
C GLY A 51 -27.82 25.51 16.48
N THR A 52 -26.96 26.01 17.36
CA THR A 52 -25.81 25.29 17.95
C THR A 52 -26.03 24.89 19.41
N THR A 53 -27.24 24.99 19.95
CA THR A 53 -27.53 24.71 21.37
C THR A 53 -28.36 23.44 21.54
N LEU A 54 -27.80 22.42 22.20
CA LEU A 54 -28.53 21.25 22.70
C LEU A 54 -29.18 21.61 24.04
N ARG A 55 -30.51 21.74 24.06
CA ARG A 55 -31.25 22.17 25.25
C ARG A 55 -31.37 21.05 26.30
N ASP A 56 -31.24 21.42 27.57
CA ASP A 56 -31.59 20.58 28.73
C ASP A 56 -33.11 20.54 28.91
N GLN A 57 -33.68 19.38 29.25
CA GLN A 57 -35.13 19.25 29.49
C GLN A 57 -35.64 20.09 30.67
N ALA A 58 -34.75 20.48 31.59
CA ALA A 58 -35.07 21.42 32.67
C ALA A 58 -34.64 22.88 32.39
N GLY A 59 -33.94 23.15 31.27
CA GLY A 59 -33.38 24.46 30.94
C GLY A 59 -32.31 24.96 31.93
N LEU A 60 -31.70 24.07 32.72
CA LEU A 60 -30.72 24.44 33.76
C LEU A 60 -29.28 24.39 33.26
N LEU A 61 -29.00 23.56 32.25
CA LEU A 61 -27.66 23.25 31.73
C LEU A 61 -27.65 23.05 30.19
N ASP A 62 -28.15 24.00 29.41
CA ASP A 62 -28.02 23.95 27.94
C ASP A 62 -26.54 23.82 27.51
N ALA A 63 -26.28 23.09 26.42
CA ALA A 63 -24.93 22.75 25.96
C ALA A 63 -24.66 23.24 24.52
N GLU A 64 -23.49 23.83 24.30
CA GLU A 64 -23.03 24.25 22.98
C GLU A 64 -22.50 23.04 22.18
N LEU A 65 -23.01 22.89 20.95
CA LEU A 65 -22.68 21.87 19.98
C LEU A 65 -21.91 22.50 18.82
N SER A 66 -20.62 22.16 18.73
CA SER A 66 -19.73 22.61 17.65
C SER A 66 -19.41 21.49 16.67
N GLY A 67 -19.04 21.86 15.44
CA GLY A 67 -18.81 20.94 14.31
C GLY A 67 -20.07 20.60 13.51
N PRO A 68 -19.95 20.07 12.29
CA PRO A 68 -21.09 19.81 11.41
C PRO A 68 -21.98 18.68 11.93
N ILE A 69 -23.27 18.96 12.12
CA ILE A 69 -24.31 18.00 12.50
C ILE A 69 -24.96 17.42 11.23
N ARG A 70 -25.31 16.14 11.25
CA ARG A 70 -26.00 15.46 10.14
C ARG A 70 -27.52 15.55 10.32
N SER A 71 -28.17 16.40 9.54
CA SER A 71 -29.63 16.60 9.57
C SER A 71 -30.43 15.32 9.30
N GLY A 72 -31.51 15.11 10.06
CA GLY A 72 -32.41 13.96 9.93
C GLY A 72 -32.09 12.79 10.87
N ALA A 73 -31.34 13.04 11.95
CA ALA A 73 -30.83 12.01 12.84
C ALA A 73 -31.73 11.76 14.06
N LYS A 74 -32.15 10.51 14.26
CA LYS A 74 -32.84 10.08 15.49
C LYS A 74 -31.94 10.12 16.74
N HIS A 75 -30.64 10.33 16.57
CA HIS A 75 -29.60 10.34 17.61
C HIS A 75 -28.42 11.20 17.14
N ILE A 76 -27.92 12.10 17.99
CA ILE A 76 -26.68 12.85 17.69
C ILE A 76 -25.54 11.84 17.45
N ALA A 77 -24.83 12.03 16.33
CA ALA A 77 -23.65 11.27 15.96
C ALA A 77 -22.41 12.17 16.09
N LEU A 78 -21.31 11.59 16.55
CA LEU A 78 -20.08 12.29 16.88
C LEU A 78 -18.90 11.56 16.23
N ASP A 79 -18.04 12.31 15.53
CA ASP A 79 -16.90 11.79 14.79
C ASP A 79 -15.62 11.59 15.63
N GLY A 80 -15.64 12.02 16.90
CA GLY A 80 -14.51 12.01 17.83
C GLY A 80 -13.47 13.11 17.61
N THR A 81 -13.61 13.98 16.60
CA THR A 81 -12.57 14.95 16.22
C THR A 81 -13.07 16.39 16.02
N GLN A 82 -14.16 16.59 15.27
CA GLN A 82 -14.74 17.89 14.98
C GLN A 82 -15.99 18.18 15.83
N ASN A 83 -16.79 17.16 16.15
CA ASN A 83 -18.00 17.35 16.94
C ASN A 83 -17.68 17.42 18.45
N ARG A 84 -18.13 18.49 19.12
CA ARG A 84 -18.02 18.63 20.60
C ARG A 84 -19.32 19.12 21.22
N LEU A 85 -19.68 18.58 22.38
CA LEU A 85 -20.78 19.03 23.24
C LEU A 85 -20.21 19.58 24.55
N ILE A 86 -20.29 20.89 24.77
CA ILE A 86 -19.72 21.59 25.92
C ILE A 86 -20.84 22.31 26.68
N VAL A 87 -21.08 21.95 27.95
CA VAL A 87 -22.05 22.63 28.82
C VAL A 87 -21.51 24.01 29.21
N ALA A 88 -20.24 24.08 29.62
CA ALA A 88 -19.52 25.33 29.77
C ALA A 88 -18.00 25.11 29.78
N SER A 89 -17.26 26.07 29.24
CA SER A 89 -15.79 26.16 29.36
C SER A 89 -15.34 26.72 30.72
N LYS A 90 -16.25 27.31 31.51
CA LYS A 90 -16.06 27.73 32.91
C LYS A 90 -17.35 27.53 33.71
N PHE A 91 -17.58 26.31 34.18
CA PHE A 91 -18.74 25.93 34.99
C PHE A 91 -18.50 26.17 36.48
N ASP A 92 -19.41 26.82 37.20
CA ASP A 92 -19.34 26.95 38.67
C ASP A 92 -19.69 25.60 39.34
N SER A 93 -18.68 24.95 39.92
CA SER A 93 -18.82 23.65 40.56
C SER A 93 -19.71 23.65 41.81
N LYS A 94 -20.02 24.81 42.39
CA LYS A 94 -21.02 24.92 43.48
C LYS A 94 -22.42 24.48 43.04
N ARG A 95 -22.69 24.46 41.73
CA ARG A 95 -23.95 23.96 41.18
C ARG A 95 -24.00 22.44 41.07
N LEU A 96 -22.88 21.72 41.24
CA LEU A 96 -22.80 20.26 41.10
C LEU A 96 -23.14 19.54 42.42
N PRO A 97 -23.63 18.29 42.36
CA PRO A 97 -23.85 17.49 43.57
C PRO A 97 -22.54 17.16 44.30
N ALA A 98 -22.51 17.36 45.62
CA ALA A 98 -21.30 17.21 46.43
C ALA A 98 -21.21 15.87 47.19
N THR A 99 -22.34 15.31 47.63
CA THR A 99 -22.37 14.13 48.54
C THR A 99 -23.17 12.94 48.02
N ALA A 100 -24.08 13.16 47.07
CA ALA A 100 -24.85 12.13 46.37
C ALA A 100 -24.91 12.49 44.89
N LEU A 101 -24.74 11.51 44.00
CA LEU A 101 -24.63 11.74 42.55
C LEU A 101 -25.14 10.53 41.76
N THR A 102 -25.92 10.79 40.70
CA THR A 102 -26.17 9.85 39.60
C THR A 102 -25.76 10.48 38.27
N LEU A 103 -25.01 9.71 37.48
CA LEU A 103 -24.61 10.00 36.10
C LEU A 103 -25.23 8.92 35.20
N GLU A 104 -26.13 9.28 34.27
CA GLU A 104 -26.83 8.32 33.39
C GLU A 104 -26.58 8.65 31.91
N ALA A 105 -26.29 7.64 31.09
CA ALA A 105 -26.21 7.79 29.64
C ALA A 105 -26.79 6.60 28.86
N TRP A 106 -27.44 6.91 27.75
CA TRP A 106 -27.70 5.99 26.64
C TRP A 106 -26.75 6.33 25.50
N VAL A 107 -25.73 5.50 25.33
CA VAL A 107 -24.58 5.73 24.47
C VAL A 107 -24.28 4.52 23.59
N ARG A 108 -23.81 4.77 22.38
CA ARG A 108 -23.24 3.78 21.46
C ARG A 108 -21.84 4.25 21.10
N VAL A 109 -20.82 3.61 21.68
CA VAL A 109 -19.42 3.83 21.29
C VAL A 109 -19.17 3.09 19.98
N ASP A 110 -18.93 3.80 18.88
CA ASP A 110 -18.64 3.17 17.57
C ASP A 110 -17.15 2.91 17.37
N VAL A 111 -16.26 3.74 17.93
CA VAL A 111 -14.83 3.42 18.05
C VAL A 111 -14.37 3.61 19.49
N PRO A 112 -14.12 2.51 20.25
CA PRO A 112 -13.49 2.58 21.55
C PRO A 112 -12.01 2.95 21.40
N GLN A 113 -11.53 3.75 22.35
CA GLN A 113 -10.17 4.31 22.39
C GLN A 113 -9.62 4.18 23.81
N ASP A 114 -8.32 4.41 24.02
CA ASP A 114 -7.69 4.17 25.33
C ASP A 114 -8.30 5.00 26.47
N TRP A 115 -8.75 6.23 26.21
CA TRP A 115 -9.54 7.05 27.13
C TRP A 115 -10.68 7.78 26.40
N GLY A 116 -11.91 7.71 26.92
CA GLY A 116 -13.05 8.45 26.40
C GLY A 116 -14.07 8.81 27.48
N GLY A 117 -14.69 9.97 27.36
CA GLY A 117 -15.70 10.46 28.29
C GLY A 117 -17.11 10.40 27.72
N ILE A 118 -18.09 10.29 28.61
CA ILE A 118 -19.53 10.32 28.31
C ILE A 118 -20.18 11.49 29.06
N ILE A 119 -19.80 11.70 30.32
CA ILE A 119 -20.11 12.90 31.12
C ILE A 119 -18.83 13.26 31.87
N CYS A 120 -18.25 14.44 31.61
CA CYS A 120 -16.90 14.77 32.07
C CYS A 120 -16.86 16.17 32.72
N CYS A 121 -16.48 16.23 34.00
CA CYS A 121 -16.31 17.47 34.74
C CYS A 121 -15.20 17.27 35.79
N LEU A 122 -13.94 17.31 35.36
CA LEU A 122 -12.77 16.92 36.15
C LEU A 122 -11.55 17.82 35.93
N GLU A 123 -10.49 17.50 36.66
CA GLU A 123 -9.09 17.89 36.42
C GLU A 123 -8.24 16.67 36.85
N ASP A 124 -7.32 16.17 36.02
CA ASP A 124 -6.43 15.02 36.32
C ASP A 124 -4.96 15.36 36.02
N ASN A 125 -4.53 16.55 36.44
CA ASN A 125 -3.19 17.07 36.17
C ASN A 125 -2.14 16.64 37.24
N GLY A 126 -2.23 15.39 37.71
CA GLY A 126 -1.26 14.67 38.54
C GLY A 126 -1.07 15.15 40.00
N ALA A 127 -0.82 16.44 40.18
CA ALA A 127 -0.87 17.11 41.49
C ALA A 127 -2.31 17.53 41.85
N ASP A 128 -3.12 17.82 40.84
CA ASP A 128 -4.42 18.48 40.97
C ASP A 128 -5.56 17.59 40.44
N GLU A 129 -5.84 16.50 41.15
CA GLU A 129 -6.90 15.54 40.81
C GLU A 129 -8.24 15.95 41.45
N ASN A 130 -9.27 16.25 40.65
CA ASN A 130 -10.54 16.83 41.10
C ASN A 130 -11.73 16.40 40.21
N GLY A 131 -12.95 16.41 40.76
CA GLY A 131 -14.20 16.25 40.01
C GLY A 131 -14.63 14.79 39.74
N PHE A 132 -15.33 14.58 38.62
CA PHE A 132 -15.88 13.27 38.23
C PHE A 132 -15.91 13.02 36.71
N ILE A 133 -16.01 11.74 36.34
CA ILE A 133 -16.26 11.27 34.97
C ILE A 133 -17.09 9.99 34.94
N LEU A 134 -18.12 9.96 34.09
CA LEU A 134 -18.65 8.72 33.51
C LEU A 134 -18.02 8.56 32.13
N GLY A 135 -17.37 7.43 31.86
CA GLY A 135 -16.56 7.26 30.65
C GLY A 135 -16.24 5.82 30.32
N TYR A 136 -15.17 5.62 29.55
CA TYR A 136 -14.61 4.31 29.21
C TYR A 136 -13.10 4.36 29.05
N ARG A 137 -12.47 3.21 29.28
CA ARG A 137 -11.05 2.97 29.06
C ARG A 137 -10.88 1.74 28.17
N GLY A 138 -10.35 1.92 26.97
CA GLY A 138 -10.33 0.87 25.94
C GLY A 138 -11.74 0.35 25.67
N ALA A 139 -12.01 -0.91 26.02
CA ALA A 139 -13.29 -1.58 25.82
C ALA A 139 -14.10 -1.83 27.13
N GLN A 140 -13.85 -1.10 28.20
CA GLN A 140 -14.58 -1.21 29.48
C GLN A 140 -15.12 0.16 29.90
N PHE A 141 -16.34 0.23 30.44
CA PHE A 141 -16.88 1.45 31.03
C PHE A 141 -16.23 1.75 32.38
N MET A 142 -16.26 3.02 32.81
CA MET A 142 -15.69 3.45 34.08
C MET A 142 -16.45 4.62 34.73
N LEU A 143 -16.35 4.70 36.06
CA LEU A 143 -16.72 5.85 36.87
C LEU A 143 -15.48 6.35 37.62
N GLY A 144 -15.05 7.59 37.36
CA GLY A 144 -13.98 8.26 38.10
C GLY A 144 -14.55 9.32 39.05
N ILE A 145 -14.16 9.31 40.32
CA ILE A 145 -14.52 10.34 41.33
C ILE A 145 -13.32 10.65 42.22
N ALA A 146 -13.08 11.93 42.52
CA ALA A 146 -12.14 12.38 43.55
C ALA A 146 -12.90 12.97 44.76
N THR A 147 -12.54 12.60 45.98
CA THR A 147 -13.14 13.16 47.22
C THR A 147 -12.16 13.99 48.02
N GLN A 148 -12.68 14.88 48.87
CA GLN A 148 -11.88 15.74 49.74
C GLN A 148 -10.98 14.94 50.70
N LYS A 149 -11.37 13.70 51.04
CA LYS A 149 -10.66 12.81 51.96
C LYS A 149 -9.46 12.10 51.32
N THR A 150 -9.55 11.73 50.04
CA THR A 150 -8.48 11.03 49.32
C THR A 150 -7.57 11.98 48.56
N GLY A 151 -8.08 13.17 48.20
CA GLY A 151 -7.37 14.18 47.42
C GLY A 151 -7.12 13.82 45.94
N LYS A 152 -7.50 12.60 45.55
CA LYS A 152 -7.15 11.91 44.30
C LYS A 152 -8.35 11.20 43.67
N ILE A 153 -8.34 11.05 42.34
CA ILE A 153 -9.39 10.37 41.59
C ILE A 153 -9.24 8.84 41.70
N THR A 154 -10.36 8.12 41.71
CA THR A 154 -10.35 6.66 41.62
C THR A 154 -11.24 6.19 40.49
N TYR A 155 -10.62 5.52 39.52
CA TYR A 155 -11.28 4.98 38.33
C TYR A 155 -11.85 3.58 38.61
N LEU A 156 -13.12 3.52 39.03
CA LEU A 156 -13.88 2.27 39.12
C LEU A 156 -14.17 1.77 37.69
N THR A 157 -13.43 0.74 37.25
CA THR A 157 -13.53 0.17 35.90
C THR A 157 -14.42 -1.08 35.93
N GLY A 158 -15.43 -1.14 35.06
CA GLY A 158 -16.40 -2.23 34.98
C GLY A 158 -15.88 -3.54 34.41
N GLU A 159 -16.49 -4.66 34.78
CA GLU A 159 -16.17 -5.98 34.21
C GLU A 159 -16.82 -6.21 32.84
N THR A 160 -17.96 -5.58 32.56
CA THR A 160 -18.66 -5.69 31.27
C THR A 160 -17.87 -5.03 30.15
N ARG A 161 -17.17 -5.86 29.38
CA ARG A 161 -16.51 -5.46 28.14
C ARG A 161 -17.56 -5.03 27.11
N MET A 162 -17.55 -3.74 26.75
CA MET A 162 -18.47 -3.17 25.76
C MET A 162 -18.30 -3.85 24.40
N ARG A 163 -19.37 -3.81 23.59
CA ARG A 163 -19.31 -4.16 22.16
C ARG A 163 -19.55 -2.89 21.36
N ALA A 164 -18.54 -2.45 20.63
CA ALA A 164 -18.66 -1.25 19.79
C ALA A 164 -19.87 -1.34 18.84
N GLY A 165 -20.48 -0.20 18.53
CA GLY A 165 -21.68 -0.07 17.70
C GLY A 165 -22.97 -0.65 18.30
N ARG A 166 -22.95 -1.15 19.53
CA ARG A 166 -24.14 -1.52 20.31
C ARG A 166 -24.55 -0.34 21.20
N TRP A 167 -25.85 -0.14 21.37
CA TRP A 167 -26.37 0.77 22.41
C TRP A 167 -26.20 0.12 23.78
N ASN A 168 -25.59 0.86 24.70
CA ASN A 168 -25.46 0.53 26.11
C ASN A 168 -26.19 1.58 26.97
N HIS A 169 -26.77 1.12 28.06
CA HIS A 169 -27.20 1.98 29.17
C HIS A 169 -26.11 1.92 30.23
N VAL A 170 -25.55 3.07 30.60
CA VAL A 170 -24.43 3.15 31.55
C VAL A 170 -24.84 4.12 32.64
N VAL A 171 -24.77 3.69 33.90
CA VAL A 171 -25.10 4.52 35.05
C VAL A 171 -23.99 4.43 36.10
N GLY A 172 -23.41 5.58 36.45
CA GLY A 172 -22.52 5.71 37.60
C GLY A 172 -23.27 6.35 38.77
N THR A 173 -23.14 5.80 39.97
CA THR A 173 -23.75 6.38 41.19
C THR A 173 -22.74 6.50 42.32
N TYR A 174 -22.90 7.53 43.15
CA TYR A 174 -22.11 7.73 44.36
C TYR A 174 -22.99 8.19 45.53
N ASP A 175 -22.87 7.54 46.69
CA ASP A 175 -23.68 7.78 47.89
C ASP A 175 -22.91 8.47 49.04
N GLY A 176 -21.74 9.05 48.75
CA GLY A 176 -20.84 9.63 49.76
C GLY A 176 -19.94 8.60 50.46
N LYS A 177 -20.12 7.30 50.19
CA LYS A 177 -19.35 6.20 50.79
C LYS A 177 -18.98 5.08 49.80
N THR A 178 -19.75 4.92 48.72
CA THR A 178 -19.68 3.82 47.77
C THR A 178 -19.90 4.36 46.36
N MET A 179 -18.96 4.05 45.47
CA MET A 179 -19.09 4.22 44.02
C MET A 179 -19.68 2.94 43.44
N ARG A 180 -20.64 3.05 42.51
CA ARG A 180 -21.19 1.91 41.75
C ARG A 180 -21.27 2.22 40.27
N LEU A 181 -21.04 1.22 39.44
CA LEU A 181 -21.21 1.28 37.99
C LEU A 181 -22.20 0.19 37.56
N TYR A 182 -23.23 0.60 36.83
CA TYR A 182 -24.24 -0.26 36.24
C TYR A 182 -24.13 -0.24 34.73
N VAL A 183 -24.29 -1.40 34.09
CA VAL A 183 -24.29 -1.55 32.63
C VAL A 183 -25.50 -2.38 32.20
N ASP A 184 -26.26 -1.88 31.23
CA ASP A 184 -27.48 -2.48 30.69
C ASP A 184 -28.51 -2.88 31.76
N GLY A 185 -28.68 -2.03 32.78
CA GLY A 185 -29.68 -2.21 33.84
C GLY A 185 -29.23 -3.03 35.04
N GLU A 186 -28.08 -3.70 34.98
CA GLU A 186 -27.53 -4.56 36.05
C GLU A 186 -26.29 -3.93 36.69
N LEU A 187 -25.98 -4.31 37.94
CA LEU A 187 -24.77 -3.85 38.65
C LEU A 187 -23.53 -4.56 38.09
N ASP A 188 -22.55 -3.78 37.61
CA ASP A 188 -21.33 -4.30 36.97
C ASP A 188 -20.13 -4.29 37.92
N THR A 189 -20.00 -3.29 38.79
CA THR A 189 -18.98 -3.24 39.85
C THR A 189 -19.28 -2.15 40.91
N GLU A 190 -18.72 -2.28 42.11
CA GLU A 190 -18.76 -1.25 43.16
C GLU A 190 -17.46 -1.14 43.97
N SER A 191 -17.24 0.00 44.63
CA SER A 191 -16.04 0.26 45.45
C SER A 191 -16.29 1.29 46.56
N THR A 192 -15.72 1.04 47.74
CA THR A 192 -15.74 1.94 48.92
C THR A 192 -14.44 2.74 49.09
N ALA A 193 -13.57 2.77 48.08
CA ALA A 193 -12.28 3.46 48.13
C ALA A 193 -12.38 4.99 48.28
N GLN A 194 -13.53 5.59 47.88
CA GLN A 194 -13.81 7.01 47.96
C GLN A 194 -14.93 7.28 48.97
N SER A 195 -14.73 8.21 49.91
CA SER A 195 -15.72 8.55 50.95
C SER A 195 -15.63 10.02 51.37
N GLY A 196 -16.77 10.64 51.66
CA GLY A 196 -16.91 12.07 51.91
C GLY A 196 -17.27 12.87 50.65
N PRO A 197 -17.33 14.22 50.74
CA PRO A 197 -17.74 15.05 49.61
C PRO A 197 -16.78 14.98 48.42
N ILE A 198 -17.32 15.11 47.21
CA ILE A 198 -16.55 15.25 45.96
C ILE A 198 -15.70 16.54 46.03
N LYS A 199 -14.46 16.44 45.58
CA LYS A 199 -13.47 17.53 45.57
C LYS A 199 -13.56 18.28 44.24
N TYR A 200 -13.94 19.55 44.27
CA TYR A 200 -14.04 20.40 43.07
C TYR A 200 -13.11 21.62 43.18
N LYS A 201 -12.63 22.12 42.03
CA LYS A 201 -11.64 23.21 41.91
C LYS A 201 -12.26 24.62 41.81
N GLY A 202 -13.49 24.80 42.28
CA GLY A 202 -14.26 26.05 42.15
C GLY A 202 -14.89 26.20 40.76
N THR A 203 -14.08 26.22 39.70
CA THR A 203 -14.57 26.18 38.30
C THR A 203 -13.97 25.00 37.53
N HIS A 204 -14.78 24.31 36.73
CA HIS A 204 -14.36 23.22 35.84
C HIS A 204 -14.76 23.48 34.39
N GLN A 205 -14.16 22.75 33.45
CA GLN A 205 -14.75 22.54 32.12
C GLN A 205 -15.76 21.39 32.22
N PHE A 206 -16.92 21.51 31.58
CA PHE A 206 -17.97 20.47 31.62
C PHE A 206 -18.34 20.08 30.19
N ALA A 207 -17.98 18.84 29.80
CA ALA A 207 -18.26 18.25 28.51
C ALA A 207 -19.24 17.08 28.60
N LEU A 208 -20.07 16.93 27.56
CA LEU A 208 -20.86 15.74 27.29
C LEU A 208 -20.20 14.99 26.13
N ALA A 209 -20.27 13.66 26.15
CA ALA A 209 -19.77 12.80 25.08
C ALA A 209 -18.31 13.07 24.64
N GLY A 210 -17.46 13.43 25.59
CA GLY A 210 -16.02 13.50 25.43
C GLY A 210 -15.34 13.52 26.79
N TYR A 211 -14.07 13.12 26.85
CA TYR A 211 -13.17 13.44 27.96
C TYR A 211 -12.64 14.85 27.73
N LEU A 212 -12.59 15.68 28.78
CA LEU A 212 -12.05 17.04 28.73
C LEU A 212 -11.47 17.43 30.10
N ASP A 213 -10.22 17.86 30.10
CA ASP A 213 -9.58 18.60 31.20
C ASP A 213 -8.88 19.87 30.67
N ALA A 214 -7.92 20.45 31.40
CA ALA A 214 -7.26 21.69 31.02
C ALA A 214 -6.34 21.59 29.78
N ASN A 215 -5.94 20.38 29.35
CA ASN A 215 -4.96 20.17 28.29
C ASN A 215 -5.27 19.01 27.33
N GLU A 216 -6.14 18.08 27.70
CA GLU A 216 -6.51 16.93 26.87
C GLU A 216 -8.01 16.91 26.53
N TYR A 217 -8.33 16.60 25.26
CA TYR A 217 -9.70 16.35 24.80
C TYR A 217 -9.76 15.08 23.97
N TYR A 218 -10.57 14.11 24.41
CA TYR A 218 -10.85 12.87 23.68
C TYR A 218 -12.36 12.73 23.45
N GLY A 219 -12.82 13.19 22.28
CA GLY A 219 -14.23 13.09 21.90
C GLY A 219 -14.71 11.64 21.74
N LEU A 220 -16.01 11.42 21.92
CA LEU A 220 -16.65 10.15 21.60
C LEU A 220 -16.74 9.97 20.08
N THR A 221 -16.17 8.89 19.55
CA THR A 221 -16.54 8.39 18.22
C THR A 221 -17.73 7.46 18.37
N GLY A 222 -18.94 7.92 18.04
CA GLY A 222 -20.16 7.19 18.38
C GLY A 222 -21.48 7.94 18.18
N ARG A 223 -22.50 7.50 18.89
CA ARG A 223 -23.83 8.11 18.94
C ARG A 223 -24.34 8.20 20.37
N VAL A 224 -25.12 9.23 20.66
CA VAL A 224 -25.76 9.46 21.97
C VAL A 224 -27.25 9.63 21.76
N HIS A 225 -28.07 9.04 22.63
CA HIS A 225 -29.52 9.24 22.64
C HIS A 225 -30.00 10.08 23.82
N ALA A 226 -29.43 9.87 25.01
CA ALA A 226 -29.74 10.69 26.17
C ALA A 226 -28.57 10.69 27.15
N ILE A 227 -28.39 11.80 27.86
CA ILE A 227 -27.46 11.97 28.97
C ILE A 227 -28.22 12.64 30.12
N GLY A 228 -27.86 12.37 31.38
CA GLY A 228 -28.39 13.10 32.52
C GLY A 228 -27.51 13.03 33.77
N ILE A 229 -27.71 14.00 34.64
CA ILE A 229 -27.04 14.16 35.94
C ILE A 229 -28.10 14.46 37.01
N SER A 230 -27.93 13.94 38.22
CA SER A 230 -28.80 14.24 39.37
C SER A 230 -28.05 14.17 40.69
N ASN A 231 -28.54 14.90 41.69
CA ASN A 231 -28.08 14.85 43.09
C ASN A 231 -28.64 13.67 43.90
N GLU A 232 -29.54 12.86 43.34
CA GLU A 232 -30.06 11.65 43.99
C GLU A 232 -29.22 10.41 43.64
N VAL A 233 -29.26 9.38 44.50
CA VAL A 233 -28.63 8.08 44.24
C VAL A 233 -29.68 7.12 43.65
N ALA A 234 -29.55 6.78 42.38
CA ALA A 234 -30.45 5.83 41.73
C ALA A 234 -30.36 4.43 42.37
N SER A 235 -31.49 3.84 42.78
CA SER A 235 -31.49 2.44 43.20
C SER A 235 -31.30 1.51 42.00
N ALA A 236 -30.81 0.29 42.24
CA ALA A 236 -30.71 -0.74 41.20
C ALA A 236 -32.06 -0.99 40.50
N THR A 237 -33.17 -0.93 41.26
CA THR A 237 -34.54 -1.04 40.73
C THR A 237 -34.90 0.11 39.79
N ASP A 238 -34.47 1.34 40.06
CA ASP A 238 -34.70 2.49 39.18
C ASP A 238 -33.85 2.45 37.91
N VAL A 239 -32.61 1.97 38.03
CA VAL A 239 -31.71 1.75 36.89
C VAL A 239 -32.28 0.66 35.97
N GLN A 240 -32.68 -0.48 36.52
CA GLN A 240 -33.26 -1.58 35.76
C GLN A 240 -34.63 -1.21 35.15
N ARG A 241 -35.45 -0.39 35.84
CA ARG A 241 -36.71 0.16 35.30
C ARG A 241 -36.45 1.07 34.09
N ARG A 242 -35.52 2.04 34.22
CA ARG A 242 -35.11 2.93 33.13
C ARG A 242 -34.54 2.18 31.93
N TRP A 243 -33.74 1.14 32.19
CA TRP A 243 -33.23 0.26 31.15
C TRP A 243 -34.35 -0.44 30.37
N ARG A 244 -35.24 -1.15 31.10
CA ARG A 244 -36.34 -1.93 30.51
C ARG A 244 -37.28 -1.07 29.65
N ALA A 245 -37.57 0.16 30.07
CA ALA A 245 -38.43 1.10 29.34
C ALA A 245 -37.84 1.62 28.01
N THR A 246 -36.52 1.59 27.86
CA THR A 246 -35.82 2.27 26.75
C THR A 246 -35.09 1.30 25.81
N ARG A 247 -34.60 0.16 26.31
CA ARG A 247 -33.83 -0.84 25.54
C ARG A 247 -34.50 -1.33 24.25
N GLY A 248 -35.84 -1.41 24.22
CA GLY A 248 -36.60 -1.82 23.04
C GLY A 248 -36.69 -0.75 21.95
N LYS A 249 -36.58 0.53 22.31
CA LYS A 249 -36.59 1.68 21.39
C LYS A 249 -35.20 1.93 20.78
N LEU A 250 -34.14 1.50 21.47
CA LEU A 250 -32.74 1.64 21.09
C LEU A 250 -32.08 0.31 20.72
N ALA A 251 -32.87 -0.72 20.37
CA ALA A 251 -32.31 -1.95 19.88
C ALA A 251 -31.54 -1.67 18.57
N SER A 252 -30.21 -1.79 18.61
CA SER A 252 -29.43 -1.86 17.38
C SER A 252 -29.96 -3.02 16.54
N ALA A 253 -30.04 -2.85 15.22
CA ALA A 253 -30.24 -3.98 14.30
C ALA A 253 -29.33 -5.15 14.72
N ALA A 254 -29.88 -6.36 14.68
CA ALA A 254 -29.24 -7.55 15.24
C ALA A 254 -27.80 -7.71 14.72
N PRO A 255 -26.87 -8.28 15.51
CA PRO A 255 -25.59 -8.73 14.94
C PRO A 255 -25.91 -9.64 13.75
N ASP A 256 -25.26 -9.44 12.60
CA ASP A 256 -25.72 -9.86 11.26
C ASP A 256 -26.29 -11.30 11.20
N VAL A 257 -27.59 -11.43 11.53
CA VAL A 257 -28.37 -12.67 11.60
C VAL A 257 -29.46 -12.56 10.54
N GLU A 258 -29.55 -13.59 9.73
CA GLU A 258 -30.23 -13.55 8.44
C GLU A 258 -31.75 -13.40 8.60
N ALA A 259 -32.32 -12.36 7.98
CA ALA A 259 -33.66 -12.50 7.44
C ALA A 259 -33.57 -13.54 6.30
N PRO A 260 -34.40 -14.60 6.29
CA PRO A 260 -34.34 -15.61 5.24
C PRO A 260 -34.79 -15.00 3.92
N GLU A 261 -33.87 -14.86 2.97
CA GLU A 261 -34.15 -14.27 1.66
C GLU A 261 -35.05 -15.18 0.79
N PRO A 262 -35.94 -14.61 -0.03
CA PRO A 262 -36.76 -15.39 -0.95
C PRO A 262 -35.89 -16.11 -1.98
N ALA A 263 -36.24 -17.36 -2.30
CA ALA A 263 -35.43 -18.26 -3.12
C ALA A 263 -35.13 -17.76 -4.56
N ASN A 264 -35.86 -16.75 -5.04
CA ASN A 264 -35.72 -16.16 -6.37
C ASN A 264 -35.03 -14.78 -6.36
N ALA A 265 -34.35 -14.39 -5.27
CA ALA A 265 -33.69 -13.08 -5.14
C ALA A 265 -32.47 -12.84 -6.08
N GLY A 266 -32.17 -13.79 -6.97
CA GLY A 266 -31.16 -13.65 -8.02
C GLY A 266 -29.72 -13.49 -7.50
N TRP A 267 -28.90 -12.90 -8.37
CA TRP A 267 -27.45 -12.70 -8.20
C TRP A 267 -27.04 -11.28 -8.60
N PRO A 268 -27.43 -10.25 -7.83
CA PRO A 268 -27.31 -8.83 -8.21
C PRO A 268 -25.87 -8.27 -8.26
N GLY A 269 -24.88 -8.95 -7.69
CA GLY A 269 -23.50 -8.50 -7.69
C GLY A 269 -22.48 -9.65 -7.66
N ALA A 270 -21.19 -9.32 -7.76
CA ALA A 270 -20.12 -10.31 -7.59
C ALA A 270 -20.24 -11.05 -6.26
N MET A 271 -20.08 -12.38 -6.30
CA MET A 271 -20.31 -13.27 -5.14
C MET A 271 -21.71 -13.06 -4.51
N ARG A 272 -22.71 -12.83 -5.37
CA ARG A 272 -24.13 -12.59 -5.10
C ARG A 272 -24.46 -11.28 -4.40
N ASP A 273 -23.96 -11.05 -3.20
CA ASP A 273 -24.43 -10.00 -2.28
C ASP A 273 -23.36 -8.95 -1.91
N VAL A 274 -23.75 -7.93 -1.14
CA VAL A 274 -22.84 -6.89 -0.61
C VAL A 274 -21.81 -7.40 0.39
N ARG A 275 -21.93 -8.64 0.89
CA ARG A 275 -20.98 -9.29 1.81
C ARG A 275 -20.01 -10.23 1.08
N ARG A 276 -20.23 -10.44 -0.22
CA ARG A 276 -19.51 -11.39 -1.09
C ARG A 276 -19.65 -12.85 -0.62
N SER A 277 -20.82 -13.22 -0.10
CA SER A 277 -21.08 -14.55 0.47
C SER A 277 -20.90 -15.71 -0.53
N GLY A 278 -21.32 -15.52 -1.79
CA GLY A 278 -21.38 -16.59 -2.79
C GLY A 278 -22.42 -17.68 -2.47
N VAL A 279 -23.42 -17.39 -1.62
CA VAL A 279 -24.45 -18.34 -1.17
C VAL A 279 -25.83 -17.95 -1.70
N THR A 280 -26.51 -18.87 -2.39
CA THR A 280 -27.95 -18.79 -2.68
C THR A 280 -28.71 -19.98 -2.08
N SER A 281 -29.97 -19.76 -1.71
CA SER A 281 -30.91 -20.82 -1.30
C SER A 281 -31.48 -21.60 -2.50
N GLU A 282 -31.36 -21.06 -3.72
CA GLU A 282 -31.77 -21.73 -4.96
C GLU A 282 -31.09 -23.11 -5.10
N THR A 283 -31.85 -24.14 -5.46
CA THR A 283 -31.36 -25.53 -5.55
C THR A 283 -31.47 -26.07 -6.97
N LEU A 284 -30.33 -26.14 -7.67
CA LEU A 284 -30.24 -26.65 -9.04
C LEU A 284 -30.39 -28.18 -9.09
N LYS A 285 -31.36 -28.67 -9.88
CA LYS A 285 -31.61 -30.10 -10.09
C LYS A 285 -30.65 -30.69 -11.15
N LEU A 286 -29.53 -31.23 -10.68
CA LEU A 286 -28.54 -31.97 -11.49
C LEU A 286 -29.17 -33.19 -12.21
N PRO A 287 -28.58 -33.68 -13.32
CA PRO A 287 -27.46 -33.09 -14.06
C PRO A 287 -27.89 -31.85 -14.85
N LEU A 288 -26.96 -30.89 -15.00
CA LEU A 288 -27.16 -29.73 -15.87
C LEU A 288 -26.64 -30.01 -17.28
N ARG A 289 -27.17 -29.28 -18.26
CA ARG A 289 -26.72 -29.28 -19.66
C ARG A 289 -26.42 -27.85 -20.08
N ARG A 290 -25.45 -27.63 -20.98
CA ARG A 290 -25.21 -26.31 -21.59
C ARG A 290 -26.46 -25.88 -22.36
N GLU A 291 -27.07 -24.76 -21.99
CA GLU A 291 -28.22 -24.19 -22.69
C GLU A 291 -27.77 -23.23 -23.80
N TRP A 292 -26.81 -22.35 -23.48
CA TRP A 292 -26.21 -21.38 -24.41
C TRP A 292 -24.75 -21.06 -24.02
N SER A 293 -24.03 -20.41 -24.92
CA SER A 293 -22.68 -19.86 -24.71
C SER A 293 -22.52 -18.55 -25.48
N HIS A 294 -21.91 -17.55 -24.84
CA HIS A 294 -21.66 -16.23 -25.40
C HIS A 294 -20.16 -15.94 -25.38
N GLN A 295 -19.57 -15.65 -26.54
CA GLN A 295 -18.13 -15.47 -26.72
C GLN A 295 -17.78 -14.01 -27.01
N ARG A 296 -16.70 -13.51 -26.39
CA ARG A 296 -16.05 -12.22 -26.70
C ARG A 296 -14.52 -12.36 -26.68
N SER A 297 -13.81 -11.28 -26.97
CA SER A 297 -12.35 -11.20 -26.87
C SER A 297 -11.86 -11.53 -25.46
N ARG A 298 -10.64 -12.08 -25.36
CA ARG A 298 -10.04 -12.51 -24.09
C ARG A 298 -9.87 -11.33 -23.11
N PRO A 299 -10.32 -11.44 -21.84
CA PRO A 299 -10.12 -10.41 -20.82
C PRO A 299 -8.64 -10.12 -20.54
N ARG A 300 -8.28 -8.83 -20.49
CA ARG A 300 -6.89 -8.38 -20.28
C ARG A 300 -6.68 -7.89 -18.85
N SER A 301 -5.97 -8.70 -18.06
CA SER A 301 -5.63 -8.40 -16.67
C SER A 301 -4.93 -7.06 -16.51
N ALA A 302 -5.27 -6.32 -15.45
CA ALA A 302 -4.63 -5.07 -15.04
C ALA A 302 -3.17 -5.25 -14.62
N TRP A 303 -2.71 -6.48 -14.35
CA TRP A 303 -1.40 -6.71 -13.77
C TRP A 303 -0.68 -7.85 -14.49
N PRO A 304 0.61 -7.68 -14.87
CA PRO A 304 1.40 -8.77 -15.42
C PRO A 304 1.54 -9.95 -14.44
N PRO A 305 1.90 -11.15 -14.93
CA PRO A 305 2.17 -12.30 -14.08
C PRO A 305 3.21 -12.00 -12.97
N PRO A 306 3.06 -12.60 -11.78
CA PRO A 306 3.97 -12.42 -10.65
C PRO A 306 5.36 -12.98 -10.93
N ALA A 307 6.34 -12.63 -10.09
CA ALA A 307 7.67 -13.23 -10.10
C ALA A 307 7.62 -14.75 -9.93
N LYS A 308 8.43 -15.49 -10.69
CA LYS A 308 8.50 -16.97 -10.64
C LYS A 308 8.86 -17.53 -9.26
N GLY A 309 9.54 -16.77 -8.42
CA GLY A 309 9.95 -17.17 -7.06
C GLY A 309 10.60 -16.05 -6.26
N SER A 310 11.13 -16.40 -5.09
CA SER A 310 11.94 -15.54 -4.22
C SER A 310 13.01 -16.38 -3.52
N PHE A 311 14.27 -16.17 -3.87
CA PHE A 311 15.39 -16.90 -3.28
C PHE A 311 15.67 -16.43 -1.86
N TRP A 312 15.51 -15.13 -1.60
CA TRP A 312 15.57 -14.57 -0.25
C TRP A 312 14.54 -15.24 0.68
N GLN A 313 13.29 -15.42 0.23
CA GLN A 313 12.19 -15.90 1.08
C GLN A 313 11.87 -17.39 0.92
N ARG A 314 12.70 -18.14 0.17
CA ARG A 314 12.52 -19.57 -0.12
C ARG A 314 11.13 -19.90 -0.69
N LEU A 315 10.58 -19.01 -1.51
CA LEU A 315 9.33 -19.23 -2.24
C LEU A 315 9.63 -19.64 -3.68
N LYS A 316 8.84 -20.57 -4.19
CA LYS A 316 8.66 -20.87 -5.61
C LYS A 316 7.18 -20.68 -5.94
N ASP A 317 6.85 -20.59 -7.22
CA ASP A 317 5.48 -20.74 -7.73
C ASP A 317 4.50 -19.72 -7.11
N ILE A 318 4.95 -18.46 -7.00
CA ILE A 318 4.20 -17.37 -6.37
C ILE A 318 2.94 -17.09 -7.19
N LYS A 319 1.77 -17.14 -6.55
CA LYS A 319 0.48 -17.06 -7.24
C LYS A 319 0.09 -15.62 -7.60
N PRO A 320 -0.69 -15.42 -8.68
CA PRO A 320 -1.41 -14.18 -8.92
C PRO A 320 -2.37 -13.90 -7.76
N ARG A 321 -2.16 -12.77 -7.09
CA ARG A 321 -2.98 -12.35 -5.93
C ARG A 321 -4.16 -11.49 -6.35
N ASN A 322 -3.95 -10.58 -7.30
CA ASN A 322 -5.01 -9.93 -8.07
C ASN A 322 -5.45 -10.89 -9.19
N VAL A 323 -6.75 -11.18 -9.30
CA VAL A 323 -7.33 -12.14 -10.28
C VAL A 323 -8.78 -11.79 -10.69
N TRP A 324 -9.26 -10.59 -10.35
CA TRP A 324 -10.68 -10.22 -10.42
C TRP A 324 -11.15 -9.76 -11.81
N ASP A 325 -10.22 -9.58 -12.75
CA ASP A 325 -10.45 -9.17 -14.15
C ASP A 325 -9.84 -10.18 -15.15
N HIS A 326 -9.59 -11.41 -14.71
CA HIS A 326 -9.08 -12.52 -15.53
C HIS A 326 -10.19 -13.26 -16.32
N ALA A 327 -11.45 -12.95 -16.05
CA ALA A 327 -12.64 -13.47 -16.72
C ALA A 327 -13.74 -12.41 -16.70
N PHE A 328 -14.77 -12.56 -17.53
CA PHE A 328 -16.01 -11.80 -17.32
C PHE A 328 -16.73 -12.37 -16.10
N HIS A 329 -17.20 -11.50 -15.21
CA HIS A 329 -17.92 -11.89 -13.99
C HIS A 329 -19.43 -11.65 -14.15
N PRO A 330 -20.23 -12.68 -14.52
CA PRO A 330 -21.66 -12.50 -14.73
C PRO A 330 -22.42 -12.24 -13.42
N VAL A 331 -23.40 -11.35 -13.50
CA VAL A 331 -24.47 -11.12 -12.52
C VAL A 331 -25.82 -11.33 -13.19
N ALA A 332 -26.87 -11.68 -12.44
CA ALA A 332 -28.16 -12.06 -13.02
C ALA A 332 -29.34 -11.64 -12.16
N VAL A 333 -30.30 -10.90 -12.74
CA VAL A 333 -31.49 -10.37 -12.07
C VAL A 333 -32.66 -10.40 -13.06
N GLY A 334 -33.77 -11.04 -12.69
CA GLY A 334 -34.85 -11.30 -13.66
C GLY A 334 -34.34 -12.12 -14.85
N ASP A 335 -34.83 -11.84 -16.06
CA ASP A 335 -34.33 -12.47 -17.29
C ASP A 335 -33.08 -11.77 -17.87
N ASP A 336 -32.36 -10.96 -17.08
CA ASP A 336 -31.16 -10.24 -17.50
C ASP A 336 -29.88 -10.87 -16.91
N VAL A 337 -28.84 -11.04 -17.74
CA VAL A 337 -27.47 -11.42 -17.34
C VAL A 337 -26.49 -10.33 -17.77
N LEU A 338 -25.77 -9.71 -16.83
CA LEU A 338 -24.90 -8.57 -17.09
C LEU A 338 -23.44 -8.87 -16.76
N TYR A 339 -22.51 -8.25 -17.49
CA TYR A 339 -21.07 -8.27 -17.20
C TYR A 339 -20.36 -7.02 -17.72
N GLY A 340 -19.24 -6.64 -17.08
CA GLY A 340 -18.32 -5.62 -17.57
C GLY A 340 -17.18 -6.23 -18.37
N SER A 341 -16.64 -5.49 -19.34
CA SER A 341 -15.50 -5.89 -20.17
C SER A 341 -14.26 -5.04 -19.90
N SER A 342 -13.17 -5.72 -19.52
CA SER A 342 -11.85 -5.10 -19.34
C SER A 342 -11.06 -4.96 -20.63
N GLU A 343 -11.53 -5.53 -21.76
CA GLU A 343 -10.87 -5.42 -23.06
C GLU A 343 -11.66 -4.65 -24.13
N LEU A 344 -12.99 -4.63 -24.04
CA LEU A 344 -13.85 -3.86 -24.95
C LEU A 344 -14.32 -2.53 -24.34
N ASP A 345 -13.96 -2.25 -23.09
CA ASP A 345 -14.22 -0.99 -22.37
C ASP A 345 -15.74 -0.69 -22.20
N THR A 346 -16.55 -1.77 -22.22
CA THR A 346 -18.02 -1.82 -22.25
C THR A 346 -18.69 -2.51 -21.05
N ILE A 347 -20.00 -2.32 -20.92
CA ILE A 347 -20.94 -3.16 -20.17
C ILE A 347 -21.88 -3.85 -21.16
N HIS A 348 -22.16 -5.14 -20.95
CA HIS A 348 -23.12 -5.90 -21.74
C HIS A 348 -24.28 -6.41 -20.87
N CYS A 349 -25.48 -6.44 -21.44
CA CYS A 349 -26.64 -7.14 -20.90
C CYS A 349 -27.13 -8.18 -21.91
N LEU A 350 -27.30 -9.41 -21.47
CA LEU A 350 -27.79 -10.55 -22.24
C LEU A 350 -29.15 -11.01 -21.73
N ASP A 351 -29.93 -11.64 -22.58
CA ASP A 351 -31.10 -12.42 -22.17
C ASP A 351 -30.67 -13.73 -21.50
N ALA A 352 -31.20 -14.00 -20.30
CA ALA A 352 -30.81 -15.15 -19.48
C ALA A 352 -31.20 -16.52 -20.08
N ARG A 353 -32.11 -16.56 -21.05
CA ARG A 353 -32.67 -17.79 -21.63
C ARG A 353 -31.96 -18.21 -22.93
N SER A 354 -31.37 -17.25 -23.64
CA SER A 354 -30.73 -17.42 -24.95
C SER A 354 -29.24 -17.07 -24.99
N GLY A 355 -28.78 -16.15 -24.14
CA GLY A 355 -27.44 -15.56 -24.24
C GLY A 355 -27.31 -14.47 -25.32
N GLU A 356 -28.41 -14.08 -25.96
CA GLU A 356 -28.47 -13.00 -26.96
C GLU A 356 -28.31 -11.62 -26.30
N SER A 357 -27.72 -10.65 -27.00
CA SER A 357 -27.45 -9.31 -26.47
C SER A 357 -28.72 -8.45 -26.47
N ARG A 358 -29.14 -8.00 -25.27
CA ARG A 358 -30.24 -7.03 -25.11
C ARG A 358 -29.77 -5.59 -25.33
N TRP A 359 -28.65 -5.21 -24.72
CA TRP A 359 -28.01 -3.92 -24.91
C TRP A 359 -26.51 -3.96 -24.56
N THR A 360 -25.77 -2.95 -25.00
CA THR A 360 -24.35 -2.74 -24.67
C THR A 360 -24.11 -1.24 -24.46
N PHE A 361 -23.30 -0.88 -23.48
CA PHE A 361 -22.94 0.50 -23.15
C PHE A 361 -21.41 0.67 -23.16
N LEU A 362 -20.90 1.74 -23.78
CA LEU A 362 -19.47 2.05 -23.88
C LEU A 362 -19.05 3.06 -22.79
N THR A 363 -17.91 2.83 -22.15
CA THR A 363 -17.29 3.78 -21.21
C THR A 363 -15.95 4.31 -21.77
N GLY A 364 -15.29 5.22 -21.05
CA GLY A 364 -13.99 5.76 -21.47
C GLY A 364 -12.79 4.84 -21.19
N GLY A 365 -13.00 3.58 -20.76
CA GLY A 365 -11.92 2.66 -20.43
C GLY A 365 -12.38 1.33 -19.80
N PRO A 366 -11.44 0.47 -19.36
CA PRO A 366 -11.73 -0.87 -18.85
C PRO A 366 -12.76 -0.96 -17.71
N VAL A 367 -13.84 -1.71 -17.95
CA VAL A 367 -14.80 -2.10 -16.91
C VAL A 367 -14.37 -3.44 -16.30
N ARG A 368 -13.53 -3.37 -15.27
CA ARG A 368 -12.81 -4.54 -14.71
C ARG A 368 -13.60 -5.41 -13.73
N PHE A 369 -14.78 -4.96 -13.30
CA PHE A 369 -15.53 -5.58 -12.20
C PHE A 369 -16.96 -5.89 -12.62
N ALA A 370 -17.55 -6.92 -12.01
CA ALA A 370 -18.96 -7.24 -12.17
C ALA A 370 -19.84 -6.02 -11.79
N PRO A 371 -20.91 -5.74 -12.56
CA PRO A 371 -21.89 -4.72 -12.18
C PRO A 371 -22.57 -4.99 -10.84
N HIS A 372 -23.16 -3.95 -10.26
CA HIS A 372 -24.07 -4.06 -9.12
C HIS A 372 -25.48 -3.66 -9.55
N VAL A 373 -26.48 -4.51 -9.33
CA VAL A 373 -27.85 -4.31 -9.81
C VAL A 373 -28.83 -4.21 -8.65
N VAL A 374 -29.52 -3.08 -8.50
CA VAL A 374 -30.56 -2.87 -7.48
C VAL A 374 -31.53 -1.78 -7.95
N ASP A 375 -32.82 -1.89 -7.59
CA ASP A 375 -33.87 -0.89 -7.87
C ASP A 375 -33.93 -0.43 -9.36
N ASN A 376 -33.95 -1.41 -10.28
CA ASN A 376 -33.87 -1.25 -11.74
C ASN A 376 -32.62 -0.54 -12.29
N ARG A 377 -31.58 -0.36 -11.48
CA ARG A 377 -30.36 0.38 -11.85
C ARG A 377 -29.13 -0.52 -11.83
N VAL A 378 -28.19 -0.22 -12.73
CA VAL A 378 -26.93 -0.92 -12.91
C VAL A 378 -25.78 0.05 -12.60
N TYR A 379 -24.97 -0.28 -11.61
CA TYR A 379 -23.84 0.54 -11.17
C TYR A 379 -22.51 -0.12 -11.54
N VAL A 380 -21.64 0.62 -12.21
CA VAL A 380 -20.29 0.18 -12.61
C VAL A 380 -19.26 1.29 -12.40
N GLY A 381 -18.00 0.89 -12.23
CA GLY A 381 -16.83 1.77 -12.26
C GLY A 381 -15.90 1.38 -13.41
N SER A 382 -15.23 2.35 -14.00
CA SER A 382 -14.25 2.14 -15.08
C SER A 382 -12.87 2.70 -14.73
N ASP A 383 -11.83 2.21 -15.43
CA ASP A 383 -10.47 2.76 -15.39
C ASP A 383 -10.41 4.24 -15.86
N ASP A 384 -11.46 4.77 -16.49
CA ASP A 384 -11.62 6.19 -16.85
C ASP A 384 -11.82 7.15 -15.66
N GLY A 385 -11.98 6.62 -14.44
CA GLY A 385 -12.18 7.40 -13.20
C GLY A 385 -13.63 7.82 -12.93
N LEU A 386 -14.59 7.30 -13.70
CA LEU A 386 -16.03 7.53 -13.56
C LEU A 386 -16.76 6.33 -12.94
N ILE A 387 -17.80 6.64 -12.17
CA ILE A 387 -18.93 5.74 -11.91
C ILE A 387 -20.03 6.04 -12.94
N TYR A 388 -20.69 5.00 -13.42
CA TYR A 388 -21.91 5.10 -14.23
C TYR A 388 -23.08 4.43 -13.49
N CYS A 389 -24.25 5.07 -13.54
CA CYS A 389 -25.55 4.50 -13.20
C CYS A 389 -26.39 4.41 -14.48
N LEU A 390 -26.71 3.19 -14.90
CA LEU A 390 -27.53 2.91 -16.07
C LEU A 390 -28.90 2.35 -15.66
N ASP A 391 -29.91 2.54 -16.51
CA ASP A 391 -31.15 1.78 -16.44
C ASP A 391 -30.94 0.31 -16.83
N ARG A 392 -31.55 -0.64 -16.12
CA ARG A 392 -31.36 -2.08 -16.36
C ARG A 392 -32.04 -2.56 -17.65
N GLU A 393 -33.17 -1.99 -18.02
CA GLU A 393 -33.96 -2.48 -19.17
C GLU A 393 -33.39 -2.03 -20.50
N ARG A 394 -32.91 -0.77 -20.58
CA ARG A 394 -32.46 -0.13 -21.82
C ARG A 394 -30.97 0.18 -21.89
N GLY A 395 -30.22 0.03 -20.78
CA GLY A 395 -28.81 0.41 -20.70
C GLY A 395 -28.56 1.92 -20.76
N GLN A 396 -29.61 2.74 -20.69
CA GLN A 396 -29.53 4.19 -20.83
C GLN A 396 -28.84 4.83 -19.62
N LEU A 397 -28.00 5.85 -19.87
CA LEU A 397 -27.30 6.58 -18.81
C LEU A 397 -28.27 7.43 -17.99
N ILE A 398 -28.37 7.15 -16.69
CA ILE A 398 -29.14 7.96 -15.73
C ILE A 398 -28.25 9.05 -15.14
N TRP A 399 -27.06 8.68 -14.65
CA TRP A 399 -26.04 9.64 -14.21
C TRP A 399 -24.63 9.04 -14.29
N LYS A 400 -23.62 9.90 -14.40
CA LYS A 400 -22.20 9.56 -14.21
C LYS A 400 -21.52 10.54 -13.28
N ARG A 401 -20.55 10.08 -12.48
CA ARG A 401 -19.80 10.91 -11.51
C ARG A 401 -18.32 10.57 -11.54
N ARG A 402 -17.46 11.60 -11.56
CA ARG A 402 -16.01 11.45 -11.40
C ARG A 402 -15.66 11.40 -9.91
N LEU A 403 -14.70 10.55 -9.56
CA LEU A 403 -14.18 10.47 -8.19
C LEU A 403 -12.84 11.18 -7.98
N GLY A 404 -11.96 11.18 -8.99
CA GLY A 404 -10.69 11.94 -8.95
C GLY A 404 -10.87 13.46 -9.12
N PRO A 405 -9.86 14.28 -8.75
CA PRO A 405 -9.96 15.74 -8.75
C PRO A 405 -9.93 16.39 -10.14
N SER A 406 -9.41 15.71 -11.16
CA SER A 406 -9.43 16.20 -12.55
C SER A 406 -9.67 15.08 -13.56
N ASP A 407 -9.87 15.48 -14.83
CA ASP A 407 -10.14 14.64 -15.99
C ASP A 407 -8.89 14.15 -16.74
N ARG A 408 -7.70 14.42 -16.18
CA ARG A 408 -6.39 14.02 -16.68
C ARG A 408 -6.34 12.52 -16.98
N LEU A 409 -5.72 12.17 -18.10
CA LEU A 409 -5.42 10.81 -18.53
C LEU A 409 -3.90 10.58 -18.55
N ILE A 410 -3.49 9.31 -18.46
CA ILE A 410 -2.11 8.84 -18.60
C ILE A 410 -2.07 7.47 -19.28
N PRO A 411 -0.96 7.10 -19.95
CA PRO A 411 -0.72 5.71 -20.36
C PRO A 411 -0.67 4.78 -19.15
N GLY A 412 -1.67 3.91 -19.04
CA GLY A 412 -1.81 2.94 -17.96
C GLY A 412 -2.12 1.56 -18.53
N ASN A 413 -1.17 0.63 -18.42
CA ASN A 413 -1.28 -0.75 -18.94
C ASN A 413 -1.56 -0.85 -20.46
N GLY A 414 -1.11 0.12 -21.27
CA GLY A 414 -1.32 0.12 -22.72
C GLY A 414 -2.69 0.64 -23.17
N ARG A 415 -3.23 1.61 -22.44
CA ARG A 415 -4.42 2.43 -22.74
C ARG A 415 -4.24 3.82 -22.15
N MET A 416 -4.91 4.84 -22.68
CA MET A 416 -5.14 6.07 -21.90
C MET A 416 -6.23 5.82 -20.85
N ILE A 417 -5.91 6.06 -19.58
CA ILE A 417 -6.83 5.89 -18.44
C ILE A 417 -6.61 7.01 -17.40
N SER A 418 -7.52 7.16 -16.44
CA SER A 418 -7.30 8.11 -15.34
C SER A 418 -6.14 7.64 -14.43
N PRO A 419 -5.34 8.55 -13.84
CA PRO A 419 -4.49 8.20 -12.70
C PRO A 419 -5.32 7.84 -11.45
N TRP A 420 -6.63 8.12 -11.46
CA TRP A 420 -7.60 7.74 -10.43
C TRP A 420 -8.67 6.77 -10.95
N PRO A 421 -8.28 5.58 -11.44
CA PRO A 421 -9.23 4.62 -12.00
C PRO A 421 -10.12 4.04 -10.89
N VAL A 422 -11.37 3.67 -11.23
CA VAL A 422 -12.31 3.03 -10.30
C VAL A 422 -12.03 1.52 -10.26
N ARG A 423 -10.84 1.12 -9.78
CA ARG A 423 -10.45 -0.31 -9.67
C ARG A 423 -11.09 -1.04 -8.49
N THR A 424 -12.33 -0.72 -8.16
CA THR A 424 -13.12 -1.48 -7.19
C THR A 424 -14.53 -1.80 -7.69
N GLY A 425 -14.99 -3.02 -7.41
CA GLY A 425 -16.34 -3.45 -7.71
C GLY A 425 -17.33 -2.89 -6.70
N LEU A 426 -18.35 -2.18 -7.19
CA LEU A 426 -19.24 -1.34 -6.39
C LEU A 426 -20.19 -2.15 -5.47
N VAL A 427 -20.75 -1.44 -4.48
CA VAL A 427 -21.82 -1.93 -3.60
C VAL A 427 -22.90 -0.86 -3.45
N ALA A 428 -24.16 -1.23 -3.66
CA ALA A 428 -25.31 -0.37 -3.46
C ALA A 428 -26.24 -0.99 -2.41
N ALA A 429 -26.72 -0.19 -1.45
CA ALA A 429 -27.64 -0.64 -0.41
C ALA A 429 -28.40 0.54 0.21
N GLN A 430 -29.71 0.39 0.37
CA GLN A 430 -30.57 1.35 1.09
C GLN A 430 -30.48 2.79 0.52
N GLY A 431 -30.55 2.92 -0.81
CA GLY A 431 -30.45 4.21 -1.50
C GLY A 431 -29.04 4.81 -1.61
N ILE A 432 -28.00 4.13 -1.13
CA ILE A 432 -26.61 4.61 -1.15
C ILE A 432 -25.71 3.69 -1.97
N VAL A 433 -24.87 4.27 -2.84
CA VAL A 433 -23.83 3.60 -3.61
C VAL A 433 -22.47 3.94 -3.00
N TYR A 434 -21.65 2.94 -2.70
CA TYR A 434 -20.28 3.12 -2.20
C TYR A 434 -19.27 2.73 -3.27
N ALA A 435 -18.23 3.55 -3.40
CA ALA A 435 -17.22 3.42 -4.44
C ALA A 435 -15.86 3.92 -3.95
N THR A 436 -14.78 3.50 -4.63
CA THR A 436 -13.44 4.02 -4.38
C THR A 436 -12.63 4.14 -5.68
N CYS A 437 -11.71 5.09 -5.73
CA CYS A 437 -10.80 5.33 -6.85
C CYS A 437 -9.37 5.65 -6.38
N GLY A 438 -8.45 5.63 -7.34
CA GLY A 438 -7.03 5.92 -7.10
C GLY A 438 -6.22 4.64 -6.93
N LEU A 439 -5.02 4.64 -7.49
CA LEU A 439 -4.03 3.59 -7.26
C LEU A 439 -2.80 4.10 -6.50
N PHE A 440 -2.58 5.42 -6.46
CA PHE A 440 -1.33 6.07 -6.06
C PHE A 440 -1.62 7.14 -4.99
N PRO A 441 -1.43 6.86 -3.68
CA PRO A 441 -1.80 7.79 -2.59
C PRO A 441 -1.17 9.19 -2.66
N ARG A 442 -0.02 9.36 -3.33
CA ARG A 442 0.62 10.65 -3.60
C ARG A 442 -0.17 11.51 -4.61
N GLU A 443 -0.76 10.90 -5.64
CA GLU A 443 -1.75 11.56 -6.51
C GLU A 443 -3.13 11.65 -5.82
N GLY A 444 -3.32 10.85 -4.77
CA GLY A 444 -4.56 10.74 -4.00
C GLY A 444 -5.39 9.51 -4.36
N CYS A 445 -6.09 8.99 -3.36
CA CYS A 445 -7.14 7.98 -3.52
C CYS A 445 -8.34 8.42 -2.66
N TRP A 446 -9.55 8.06 -3.07
CA TRP A 446 -10.78 8.44 -2.35
C TRP A 446 -11.74 7.28 -2.22
N ALA A 447 -12.43 7.24 -1.08
CA ALA A 447 -13.68 6.51 -0.91
C ALA A 447 -14.84 7.52 -0.85
N VAL A 448 -16.00 7.13 -1.38
CA VAL A 448 -17.23 7.94 -1.34
C VAL A 448 -18.45 7.08 -1.01
N ALA A 449 -19.46 7.74 -0.45
CA ALA A 449 -20.85 7.33 -0.52
C ALA A 449 -21.63 8.35 -1.36
N LEU A 450 -22.41 7.87 -2.33
CA LEU A 450 -23.27 8.68 -3.20
C LEU A 450 -24.73 8.26 -3.05
N ASN A 451 -25.65 9.19 -3.24
CA ASN A 451 -27.07 8.90 -3.40
C ASN A 451 -27.31 8.11 -4.70
N ALA A 452 -28.02 6.99 -4.62
CA ALA A 452 -28.33 6.12 -5.75
C ALA A 452 -29.20 6.81 -6.83
N GLN A 453 -30.04 7.77 -6.44
CA GLN A 453 -31.02 8.42 -7.32
C GLN A 453 -30.36 9.34 -8.37
N ASP A 454 -29.41 10.17 -7.94
CA ASP A 454 -28.83 11.27 -8.72
C ASP A 454 -27.29 11.33 -8.69
N GLY A 455 -26.63 10.46 -7.90
CA GLY A 455 -25.19 10.47 -7.70
C GLY A 455 -24.67 11.68 -6.91
N SER A 456 -25.51 12.37 -6.13
CA SER A 456 -25.06 13.41 -5.20
C SER A 456 -24.17 12.82 -4.09
N GLU A 457 -23.21 13.58 -3.58
CA GLU A 457 -22.25 13.10 -2.58
C GLU A 457 -22.81 13.15 -1.15
N VAL A 458 -22.76 12.02 -0.45
CA VAL A 458 -23.22 11.86 0.94
C VAL A 458 -22.05 11.96 1.92
N TRP A 459 -20.91 11.38 1.56
CA TRP A 459 -19.62 11.64 2.19
C TRP A 459 -18.45 11.26 1.27
N ARG A 460 -17.29 11.84 1.54
CA ARG A 460 -16.00 11.52 0.90
C ARG A 460 -14.90 11.42 1.94
N THR A 461 -13.94 10.54 1.70
CA THR A 461 -12.79 10.34 2.58
C THR A 461 -11.54 10.13 1.72
N LYS A 462 -10.48 10.90 1.95
CA LYS A 462 -9.17 10.64 1.34
C LYS A 462 -8.55 9.39 1.97
N VAL A 463 -8.10 8.47 1.15
CA VAL A 463 -7.61 7.14 1.53
C VAL A 463 -6.10 7.07 1.30
N ASN A 464 -5.32 6.72 2.33
CA ASN A 464 -3.87 6.51 2.17
C ASN A 464 -3.53 5.03 1.88
N ALA A 465 -4.13 4.49 0.82
CA ALA A 465 -3.98 3.12 0.34
C ALA A 465 -4.31 3.04 -1.16
N SER A 466 -4.00 1.91 -1.80
CA SER A 466 -4.34 1.62 -3.21
C SER A 466 -5.57 0.71 -3.25
N PRO A 467 -6.81 1.24 -3.27
CA PRO A 467 -8.02 0.43 -3.27
C PRO A 467 -8.16 -0.39 -4.56
N GLN A 468 -8.26 -1.71 -4.42
CA GLN A 468 -8.26 -2.68 -5.52
C GLN A 468 -9.01 -3.96 -5.14
N GLY A 469 -10.17 -4.23 -5.76
CA GLY A 469 -11.00 -5.43 -5.51
C GLY A 469 -12.49 -5.16 -5.30
N TYR A 470 -13.27 -6.19 -4.99
CA TYR A 470 -14.72 -6.04 -4.76
C TYR A 470 -15.03 -5.48 -3.37
N LEU A 471 -15.66 -4.30 -3.28
CA LEU A 471 -16.07 -3.68 -2.01
C LEU A 471 -17.06 -4.56 -1.25
N LEU A 472 -17.11 -4.41 0.08
CA LEU A 472 -18.02 -5.17 0.95
C LEU A 472 -18.68 -4.28 1.99
N LEU A 473 -19.93 -4.57 2.36
CA LEU A 473 -20.67 -3.90 3.44
C LEU A 473 -21.04 -4.87 4.56
N SER A 474 -21.02 -4.37 5.79
CA SER A 474 -21.83 -4.89 6.89
C SER A 474 -22.94 -3.91 7.26
N SER A 475 -23.69 -4.22 8.31
CA SER A 475 -24.59 -3.27 8.99
C SER A 475 -23.90 -2.01 9.54
N ARG A 476 -22.56 -1.91 9.54
CA ARG A 476 -21.80 -0.82 10.20
C ARG A 476 -20.56 -0.32 9.45
N ALA A 477 -19.94 -1.11 8.57
CA ALA A 477 -18.67 -0.78 7.95
C ALA A 477 -18.64 -1.06 6.44
N LEU A 478 -17.88 -0.25 5.72
CA LEU A 478 -17.44 -0.47 4.35
C LEU A 478 -16.02 -1.04 4.39
N PHE A 479 -15.82 -2.23 3.84
CA PHE A 479 -14.51 -2.88 3.74
C PHE A 479 -13.97 -2.73 2.32
N ILE A 480 -12.71 -2.31 2.23
CA ILE A 480 -12.06 -1.92 0.98
C ILE A 480 -10.81 -2.80 0.78
N PRO A 481 -10.88 -3.79 -0.13
CA PRO A 481 -9.72 -4.49 -0.68
C PRO A 481 -8.64 -3.55 -1.23
N THR A 482 -7.39 -4.00 -1.15
CA THR A 482 -6.20 -3.27 -1.66
C THR A 482 -5.32 -4.16 -2.54
N GLY A 483 -5.93 -5.15 -3.19
CA GLY A 483 -5.25 -6.10 -4.06
C GLY A 483 -4.18 -6.91 -3.31
N ARG A 484 -2.90 -6.62 -3.58
CA ARG A 484 -1.77 -7.26 -2.88
C ARG A 484 -1.58 -6.76 -1.44
N GLY A 485 -2.17 -5.63 -1.05
CA GLY A 485 -2.20 -5.18 0.35
C GLY A 485 -3.10 -6.03 1.25
N THR A 486 -3.31 -5.60 2.50
CA THR A 486 -4.42 -6.07 3.34
C THR A 486 -5.60 -5.11 3.24
N PRO A 487 -6.86 -5.57 3.44
CA PRO A 487 -8.01 -4.67 3.42
C PRO A 487 -7.92 -3.62 4.54
N PHE A 488 -8.68 -2.56 4.39
CA PHE A 488 -9.01 -1.62 5.47
C PHE A 488 -10.52 -1.39 5.52
N ALA A 489 -11.02 -0.80 6.59
CA ALA A 489 -12.43 -0.45 6.72
C ALA A 489 -12.64 1.03 7.07
N LEU A 490 -13.81 1.52 6.67
CA LEU A 490 -14.40 2.81 7.05
C LEU A 490 -15.76 2.55 7.74
N VAL A 491 -16.17 3.43 8.64
CA VAL A 491 -17.55 3.45 9.16
C VAL A 491 -18.52 3.73 8.01
N ARG A 492 -19.52 2.88 7.81
CA ARG A 492 -20.42 2.91 6.65
C ARG A 492 -21.20 4.22 6.54
N ASP A 493 -21.66 4.74 7.68
CA ASP A 493 -22.48 5.96 7.73
C ASP A 493 -21.66 7.22 7.43
N SER A 494 -20.38 7.26 7.81
CA SER A 494 -19.60 8.50 7.89
C SER A 494 -18.34 8.57 7.03
N GLY A 495 -17.80 7.43 6.58
CA GLY A 495 -16.48 7.36 5.94
C GLY A 495 -15.30 7.37 6.92
N THR A 496 -15.53 7.55 8.23
CA THR A 496 -14.47 7.62 9.25
C THR A 496 -13.59 6.35 9.23
N PRO A 497 -12.25 6.45 9.09
CA PRO A 497 -11.39 5.27 9.03
C PRO A 497 -11.38 4.41 10.30
N LEU A 498 -11.65 3.12 10.14
CA LEU A 498 -11.47 2.09 11.19
C LEU A 498 -10.05 1.47 11.14
N GLY A 499 -9.34 1.65 10.02
CA GLY A 499 -7.95 1.22 9.82
C GLY A 499 -7.80 -0.11 9.06
N ALA A 500 -6.55 -0.52 8.88
CA ALA A 500 -6.18 -1.73 8.14
C ALA A 500 -6.25 -3.01 9.01
N PHE A 501 -6.45 -4.15 8.34
CA PHE A 501 -6.46 -5.49 8.93
C PHE A 501 -5.10 -6.20 8.80
N GLY A 502 -4.86 -7.18 9.68
CA GLY A 502 -3.73 -8.10 9.59
C GLY A 502 -4.03 -9.31 8.70
N GLY A 503 -3.02 -9.78 7.94
CA GLY A 503 -3.13 -10.98 7.12
C GLY A 503 -2.18 -10.99 5.93
N PRO A 504 -2.26 -12.05 5.08
CA PRO A 504 -1.38 -12.22 3.93
C PRO A 504 -1.93 -11.56 2.65
N GLY A 505 -3.15 -11.02 2.65
CA GLY A 505 -3.73 -10.34 1.48
C GLY A 505 -5.16 -9.80 1.62
N GLY A 506 -5.65 -9.15 0.57
CA GLY A 506 -6.99 -8.55 0.53
C GLY A 506 -7.73 -8.53 -0.81
N ALA A 507 -7.12 -8.94 -1.94
CA ALA A 507 -7.75 -9.00 -3.26
C ALA A 507 -9.03 -9.87 -3.33
N TYR A 508 -9.11 -10.87 -2.46
CA TYR A 508 -10.29 -11.68 -2.19
C TYR A 508 -10.71 -11.45 -0.74
N ALA A 509 -12.00 -11.20 -0.51
CA ALA A 509 -12.56 -11.08 0.83
C ALA A 509 -14.05 -11.47 0.85
N LEU A 510 -14.56 -11.79 2.04
CA LEU A 510 -15.99 -11.85 2.36
C LEU A 510 -16.24 -11.43 3.82
N VAL A 511 -17.47 -11.03 4.15
CA VAL A 511 -17.90 -10.72 5.53
C VAL A 511 -18.96 -11.72 5.96
N ALA A 512 -18.73 -12.43 7.08
CA ALA A 512 -19.67 -13.40 7.61
C ALA A 512 -19.66 -13.43 9.15
N GLY A 513 -20.84 -13.28 9.77
CA GLY A 513 -21.03 -13.42 11.23
C GLY A 513 -20.06 -12.60 12.08
N GLY A 514 -19.88 -11.31 11.76
CA GLY A 514 -18.96 -10.40 12.45
C GLY A 514 -17.46 -10.61 12.14
N THR A 515 -17.10 -11.52 11.23
CA THR A 515 -15.70 -11.76 10.82
C THR A 515 -15.45 -11.37 9.37
N LEU A 516 -14.29 -10.78 9.10
CA LEU A 516 -13.76 -10.53 7.75
C LEU A 516 -12.83 -11.69 7.40
N VAL A 517 -13.13 -12.41 6.32
CA VAL A 517 -12.18 -13.34 5.69
C VAL A 517 -11.46 -12.58 4.57
N SER A 518 -10.13 -12.67 4.49
CA SER A 518 -9.33 -11.91 3.52
C SER A 518 -8.10 -12.68 3.01
N GLY A 519 -7.72 -12.44 1.76
CA GLY A 519 -6.62 -13.13 1.09
C GLY A 519 -6.56 -12.82 -0.41
N ARG A 520 -6.07 -13.73 -1.27
CA ARG A 520 -5.17 -14.82 -0.91
C ARG A 520 -3.74 -14.30 -0.71
N GLY A 521 -2.96 -14.99 0.11
CA GLY A 521 -1.52 -14.77 0.22
C GLY A 521 -0.73 -15.24 -1.01
N ASN A 522 0.60 -15.34 -0.87
CA ASN A 522 1.49 -15.67 -1.99
C ASN A 522 1.47 -17.17 -2.38
N LYS A 523 1.04 -18.05 -1.46
CA LYS A 523 0.86 -19.50 -1.66
C LYS A 523 -0.61 -19.95 -1.64
N GLY A 524 -1.55 -19.07 -1.33
CA GLY A 524 -2.96 -19.44 -1.13
C GLY A 524 -3.29 -19.54 0.35
N GLU A 525 -3.11 -18.45 1.08
CA GLU A 525 -3.41 -18.32 2.51
C GLU A 525 -4.57 -17.33 2.72
N LEU A 526 -5.53 -17.66 3.59
CA LEU A 526 -6.65 -16.80 4.00
C LEU A 526 -6.56 -16.44 5.48
N SER A 527 -6.64 -15.15 5.81
CA SER A 527 -6.81 -14.64 7.17
C SER A 527 -8.29 -14.57 7.53
N VAL A 528 -8.62 -14.78 8.81
CA VAL A 528 -9.93 -14.44 9.39
C VAL A 528 -9.70 -13.50 10.56
N SER A 529 -10.22 -12.27 10.46
CA SER A 529 -10.15 -11.26 11.52
C SER A 529 -11.53 -10.95 12.09
N ASP A 530 -11.57 -10.49 13.34
CA ASP A 530 -12.74 -9.81 13.87
C ASP A 530 -12.96 -8.49 13.09
N THR A 531 -14.19 -8.22 12.65
CA THR A 531 -14.47 -7.01 11.84
C THR A 531 -14.24 -5.70 12.60
N PHE A 532 -14.18 -5.74 13.93
CA PHE A 532 -14.11 -4.55 14.76
C PHE A 532 -12.77 -4.41 15.50
N GLY A 533 -12.39 -5.43 16.28
CA GLY A 533 -11.09 -5.44 16.97
C GLY A 533 -9.90 -5.56 16.02
N ARG A 534 -10.13 -5.98 14.77
CA ARG A 534 -9.14 -6.23 13.70
C ARG A 534 -8.12 -7.35 14.01
N ASP A 535 -8.09 -7.83 15.26
CA ASP A 535 -7.45 -9.06 15.74
C ASP A 535 -7.61 -10.21 14.73
N GLN A 536 -6.50 -10.87 14.40
CA GLN A 536 -6.52 -12.09 13.60
C GLN A 536 -6.97 -13.27 14.48
N LEU A 537 -8.11 -13.85 14.14
CA LEU A 537 -8.73 -14.97 14.86
C LEU A 537 -8.24 -16.33 14.37
N ALA A 538 -7.96 -16.45 13.07
CA ALA A 538 -7.46 -17.67 12.44
C ALA A 538 -6.73 -17.38 11.12
N GLN A 539 -5.98 -18.37 10.63
CA GLN A 539 -5.46 -18.42 9.26
C GLN A 539 -5.66 -19.83 8.70
N PHE A 540 -5.95 -19.95 7.41
CA PHE A 540 -6.18 -21.22 6.71
C PHE A 540 -5.42 -21.27 5.38
N ASP A 541 -5.01 -22.47 4.98
CA ASP A 541 -4.52 -22.72 3.61
C ASP A 541 -5.73 -22.88 2.66
N GLY A 542 -5.88 -21.94 1.72
CA GLY A 542 -6.94 -21.92 0.72
C GLY A 542 -6.85 -20.72 -0.25
N ASN A 543 -7.36 -20.90 -1.46
CA ASN A 543 -7.57 -19.84 -2.45
C ASN A 543 -8.87 -19.07 -2.20
N ARG A 544 -9.94 -19.77 -1.78
CA ARG A 544 -11.28 -19.20 -1.50
C ARG A 544 -11.97 -19.94 -0.35
N MET A 545 -13.00 -19.31 0.23
CA MET A 545 -13.86 -19.90 1.26
C MET A 545 -15.32 -19.47 1.02
N VAL A 546 -16.30 -20.37 1.19
CA VAL A 546 -17.72 -20.00 1.28
C VAL A 546 -18.18 -20.27 2.71
N VAL A 547 -18.94 -19.35 3.30
CA VAL A 547 -19.31 -19.40 4.73
C VAL A 547 -20.83 -19.34 4.89
N THR A 548 -21.37 -20.22 5.73
CA THR A 548 -22.74 -20.20 6.23
C THR A 548 -22.72 -20.06 7.76
N ALA A 549 -23.90 -19.93 8.39
CA ALA A 549 -24.02 -19.87 9.86
C ALA A 549 -23.34 -21.05 10.59
N ALA A 550 -23.38 -22.25 10.01
CA ALA A 550 -22.86 -23.48 10.63
C ALA A 550 -21.54 -23.99 10.01
N MET A 551 -21.28 -23.73 8.72
CA MET A 551 -20.18 -24.36 7.99
C MET A 551 -19.30 -23.33 7.27
N SER A 552 -17.99 -23.58 7.23
CA SER A 552 -17.08 -23.01 6.24
C SER A 552 -16.68 -24.09 5.24
N TYR A 553 -16.72 -23.77 3.94
CA TYR A 553 -16.22 -24.64 2.87
C TYR A 553 -14.98 -23.98 2.25
N LEU A 554 -13.85 -24.68 2.25
CA LEU A 554 -12.56 -24.16 1.81
C LEU A 554 -12.11 -24.85 0.52
N GLN A 555 -11.47 -24.08 -0.36
CA GLN A 555 -10.89 -24.50 -1.63
C GLN A 555 -9.39 -24.23 -1.62
N SER A 556 -8.56 -25.25 -1.86
CA SER A 556 -7.13 -25.11 -2.16
C SER A 556 -6.85 -25.50 -3.63
N ASP A 557 -5.58 -25.67 -4.01
CA ASP A 557 -5.22 -26.05 -5.40
C ASP A 557 -5.61 -27.48 -5.77
N THR A 558 -5.84 -28.32 -4.76
CA THR A 558 -5.96 -29.78 -4.93
C THR A 558 -7.09 -30.39 -4.13
N HIS A 559 -7.75 -29.62 -3.26
CA HIS A 559 -8.76 -30.13 -2.33
C HIS A 559 -9.90 -29.15 -2.08
N LEU A 560 -11.09 -29.71 -1.85
CA LEU A 560 -12.18 -29.06 -1.13
C LEU A 560 -12.32 -29.68 0.27
N SER A 561 -12.68 -28.88 1.25
CA SER A 561 -13.00 -29.39 2.61
C SER A 561 -14.09 -28.57 3.29
N ALA A 562 -14.93 -29.25 4.08
CA ALA A 562 -15.87 -28.62 4.99
C ALA A 562 -15.30 -28.51 6.41
N LEU A 563 -15.68 -27.46 7.13
CA LEU A 563 -15.34 -27.17 8.51
C LEU A 563 -16.60 -26.78 9.29
N ASP A 564 -16.88 -27.47 10.39
CA ASP A 564 -17.87 -27.06 11.39
C ASP A 564 -17.39 -25.77 12.06
N ARG A 565 -17.98 -24.65 11.62
CA ARG A 565 -17.63 -23.30 12.07
C ARG A 565 -18.05 -23.09 13.53
N THR A 566 -19.17 -23.68 13.95
CA THR A 566 -19.73 -23.52 15.29
C THR A 566 -18.89 -24.22 16.36
N ARG A 567 -18.38 -25.43 16.08
CA ARG A 567 -17.42 -26.13 16.95
C ARG A 567 -16.04 -25.49 16.90
N TYR A 568 -15.53 -25.17 15.72
CA TYR A 568 -14.18 -24.63 15.55
C TYR A 568 -13.99 -23.26 16.23
N LEU A 569 -14.94 -22.33 16.05
CA LEU A 569 -14.89 -21.02 16.73
C LEU A 569 -15.11 -21.10 18.24
N ARG A 570 -15.72 -22.17 18.76
CA ARG A 570 -15.82 -22.44 20.20
C ARG A 570 -14.45 -22.87 20.74
N LEU A 571 -13.85 -23.91 20.15
CA LEU A 571 -12.54 -24.40 20.52
C LEU A 571 -11.46 -23.31 20.46
N LEU A 572 -11.45 -22.46 19.42
CA LEU A 572 -10.50 -21.33 19.37
C LEU A 572 -10.66 -20.33 20.52
N ARG A 573 -11.89 -20.07 21.00
CA ARG A 573 -12.11 -19.24 22.20
C ARG A 573 -11.63 -19.94 23.46
N ASP A 574 -11.91 -21.23 23.60
CA ASP A 574 -11.47 -22.03 24.75
C ASP A 574 -9.93 -22.12 24.82
N ILE A 575 -9.25 -22.26 23.67
CA ILE A 575 -7.79 -22.22 23.53
C ILE A 575 -7.24 -20.83 23.86
N ALA A 576 -7.83 -19.76 23.32
CA ALA A 576 -7.39 -18.39 23.59
C ALA A 576 -7.54 -18.03 25.08
N GLN A 577 -8.64 -18.45 25.71
CA GLN A 577 -8.86 -18.32 27.15
C GLN A 577 -7.81 -19.12 27.93
N ALA A 578 -7.60 -20.40 27.63
CA ALA A 578 -6.62 -21.24 28.33
C ALA A 578 -5.18 -20.71 28.17
N LYS A 579 -4.81 -20.17 26.99
CA LYS A 579 -3.52 -19.49 26.76
C LYS A 579 -3.40 -18.17 27.55
N SER A 580 -4.49 -17.41 27.68
CA SER A 580 -4.53 -16.21 28.54
C SER A 580 -4.38 -16.54 30.03
N GLU A 581 -5.11 -17.56 30.51
CA GLU A 581 -5.00 -18.12 31.86
C GLU A 581 -3.57 -18.61 32.13
N HIS A 582 -2.97 -19.37 31.19
CA HIS A 582 -1.59 -19.84 31.27
C HIS A 582 -0.59 -18.67 31.31
N GLY A 583 -0.77 -17.65 30.47
CA GLY A 583 0.07 -16.45 30.46
C GLY A 583 -0.02 -15.59 31.74
N LYS A 584 -1.22 -15.44 32.30
CA LYS A 584 -1.43 -14.82 33.63
C LYS A 584 -0.75 -15.64 34.73
N THR A 585 -0.92 -16.96 34.71
CA THR A 585 -0.34 -17.90 35.69
C THR A 585 1.19 -17.92 35.62
N ASN A 586 1.77 -17.90 34.40
CA ASN A 586 3.22 -17.92 34.18
C ASN A 586 3.87 -16.62 34.67
N ARG A 587 3.23 -15.45 34.46
CA ARG A 587 3.68 -14.19 35.07
C ARG A 587 3.72 -14.27 36.59
N ARG A 588 2.63 -14.74 37.25
CA ARG A 588 2.60 -14.90 38.72
C ARG A 588 3.61 -15.95 39.22
N TYR A 589 3.84 -17.03 38.47
CA TYR A 589 4.88 -18.03 38.75
C TYR A 589 6.30 -17.45 38.69
N ARG A 590 6.59 -16.58 37.71
CA ARG A 590 7.86 -15.83 37.63
C ARG A 590 8.01 -14.88 38.82
N THR A 591 7.02 -14.03 39.11
CA THR A 591 7.08 -13.10 40.25
C THR A 591 7.32 -13.80 41.60
N VAL A 592 6.65 -14.93 41.86
CA VAL A 592 6.88 -15.74 43.09
C VAL A 592 8.25 -16.43 43.07
N THR A 593 8.78 -16.75 41.90
CA THR A 593 10.13 -17.30 41.69
C THR A 593 11.22 -16.25 41.95
N ASP A 594 11.11 -15.08 41.32
CA ASP A 594 11.99 -13.92 41.55
C ASP A 594 12.06 -13.54 43.03
N ALA A 595 10.92 -13.49 43.74
CA ALA A 595 10.88 -13.17 45.16
C ALA A 595 11.58 -14.22 46.05
N LEU A 596 11.43 -15.51 45.72
CA LEU A 596 12.09 -16.61 46.43
C LEU A 596 13.61 -16.62 46.23
N GLU A 597 14.09 -16.19 45.07
CA GLU A 597 15.50 -16.24 44.68
C GLU A 597 16.25 -14.94 45.06
N LYS A 598 15.61 -13.77 44.88
CA LYS A 598 16.17 -12.44 45.19
C LYS A 598 15.87 -11.96 46.62
N LYS A 599 15.24 -12.81 47.45
CA LYS A 599 14.80 -12.51 48.85
C LYS A 599 13.88 -11.29 48.98
N GLN A 600 13.21 -10.85 47.92
CA GLN A 600 12.34 -9.66 47.95
C GLN A 600 10.97 -9.97 48.62
N PRO A 601 10.46 -9.11 49.51
CA PRO A 601 9.22 -9.39 50.25
C PRO A 601 7.98 -9.15 49.39
N LEU A 602 7.37 -10.23 48.89
CA LEU A 602 5.98 -10.20 48.43
C LEU A 602 5.04 -10.11 49.62
N LYS A 603 4.09 -9.18 49.57
CA LYS A 603 3.00 -9.06 50.56
C LYS A 603 1.84 -10.01 50.20
N GLY A 604 1.16 -10.50 51.23
CA GLY A 604 -0.14 -11.16 51.10
C GLY A 604 -1.27 -10.14 50.94
N ASP A 605 -2.49 -10.64 50.75
CA ASP A 605 -3.69 -9.81 50.62
C ASP A 605 -4.07 -9.11 51.95
N ASP A 606 -3.44 -9.52 53.06
CA ASP A 606 -3.47 -8.87 54.38
C ASP A 606 -2.36 -7.80 54.58
N GLY A 607 -1.58 -7.51 53.53
CA GLY A 607 -0.47 -6.55 53.54
C GLY A 607 0.82 -7.03 54.22
N LYS A 608 0.86 -8.25 54.80
CA LYS A 608 2.02 -8.76 55.54
C LYS A 608 2.99 -9.53 54.63
N PRO A 609 4.31 -9.56 54.91
CA PRO A 609 5.26 -10.32 54.10
C PRO A 609 4.98 -11.83 54.11
N LEU A 610 4.91 -12.46 52.94
CA LEU A 610 4.68 -13.89 52.79
C LEU A 610 5.94 -14.69 53.19
N THR A 611 5.76 -15.70 54.05
CA THR A 611 6.88 -16.56 54.48
C THR A 611 7.44 -17.39 53.32
N LYS A 612 8.73 -17.75 53.38
CA LYS A 612 9.39 -18.63 52.40
C LYS A 612 8.64 -19.96 52.18
N ARG A 613 8.01 -20.50 53.24
CA ARG A 613 7.15 -21.71 53.18
C ARG A 613 5.84 -21.46 52.44
N ALA A 614 5.20 -20.31 52.63
CA ALA A 614 4.00 -19.91 51.89
C ALA A 614 4.30 -19.68 50.41
N LEU A 615 5.37 -18.94 50.08
CA LEU A 615 5.81 -18.71 48.70
C LEU A 615 6.20 -20.03 48.01
N GLY A 616 6.88 -20.96 48.70
CA GLY A 616 7.15 -22.30 48.18
C GLY A 616 5.89 -23.10 47.88
N LYS A 617 4.88 -23.06 48.76
CA LYS A 617 3.57 -23.67 48.53
C LYS A 617 2.85 -23.05 47.32
N GLN A 618 2.93 -21.74 47.14
CA GLN A 618 2.41 -21.04 45.96
C GLN A 618 3.16 -21.43 44.67
N LYS A 619 4.50 -21.41 44.63
CA LYS A 619 5.32 -21.82 43.47
C LYS A 619 4.95 -23.24 43.00
N SER A 620 4.83 -24.18 43.93
CA SER A 620 4.41 -25.56 43.63
C SER A 620 2.95 -25.69 43.17
N SER A 621 2.04 -24.86 43.69
CA SER A 621 0.65 -24.84 43.22
C SER A 621 0.56 -24.29 41.80
N LEU A 622 1.18 -23.13 41.54
CA LEU A 622 1.25 -22.49 40.24
C LEU A 622 1.90 -23.39 39.18
N ARG A 623 2.97 -24.15 39.53
CA ARG A 623 3.58 -25.13 38.62
C ARG A 623 2.60 -26.23 38.20
N ARG A 624 1.76 -26.74 39.11
CA ARG A 624 0.71 -27.71 38.77
C ARG A 624 -0.41 -27.09 37.93
N SER A 625 -0.78 -25.84 38.21
CA SER A 625 -1.74 -25.09 37.37
C SER A 625 -1.23 -24.89 35.95
N LEU A 626 0.06 -24.55 35.76
CA LEU A 626 0.68 -24.44 34.44
C LEU A 626 0.64 -25.77 33.68
N LEU A 627 1.03 -26.88 34.32
CA LEU A 627 0.98 -28.23 33.71
C LEU A 627 -0.45 -28.61 33.30
N LYS A 628 -1.46 -28.36 34.15
CA LYS A 628 -2.87 -28.64 33.84
C LYS A 628 -3.41 -27.74 32.72
N LEU A 629 -2.99 -26.47 32.66
CA LEU A 629 -3.39 -25.55 31.60
C LEU A 629 -2.72 -25.88 30.26
N GLY A 630 -1.45 -26.32 30.27
CA GLY A 630 -0.75 -26.85 29.09
C GLY A 630 -1.51 -28.05 28.50
N ALA A 631 -1.71 -29.10 29.30
CA ALA A 631 -2.46 -30.28 28.85
C ALA A 631 -3.90 -29.97 28.39
N ARG A 632 -4.56 -28.93 28.95
CA ARG A 632 -5.86 -28.44 28.45
C ARG A 632 -5.74 -27.79 27.07
N ILE A 633 -4.70 -26.99 26.82
CA ILE A 633 -4.42 -26.38 25.51
C ILE A 633 -4.15 -27.49 24.49
N ASP A 634 -3.25 -28.43 24.80
CA ASP A 634 -2.87 -29.54 23.91
C ASP A 634 -4.10 -30.40 23.51
N ALA A 635 -4.96 -30.70 24.48
CA ALA A 635 -6.20 -31.45 24.24
C ALA A 635 -7.21 -30.68 23.37
N LEU A 636 -7.38 -29.38 23.59
CA LEU A 636 -8.27 -28.54 22.79
C LEU A 636 -7.75 -28.34 21.36
N GLU A 637 -6.43 -28.21 21.18
CA GLU A 637 -5.79 -28.08 19.86
C GLU A 637 -5.89 -29.37 19.06
N SER A 638 -5.74 -30.53 19.70
CA SER A 638 -6.01 -31.85 19.09
C SER A 638 -7.47 -31.97 18.60
N ASP A 639 -8.42 -31.38 19.33
CA ASP A 639 -9.85 -31.43 18.99
C ASP A 639 -10.22 -30.58 17.75
N LEU A 640 -9.38 -29.62 17.33
CA LEU A 640 -9.61 -28.80 16.12
C LEU A 640 -9.69 -29.64 14.85
N GLY A 641 -8.93 -30.74 14.75
CA GLY A 641 -8.99 -31.64 13.60
C GLY A 641 -10.36 -32.32 13.46
N LYS A 642 -11.08 -32.52 14.57
CA LYS A 642 -12.41 -33.12 14.61
C LYS A 642 -13.52 -32.16 14.16
N CYS A 643 -13.17 -30.93 13.76
CA CYS A 643 -14.09 -29.98 13.14
C CYS A 643 -14.19 -30.13 11.62
N VAL A 644 -13.36 -30.97 10.97
CA VAL A 644 -13.35 -31.14 9.50
C VAL A 644 -14.10 -32.42 9.11
N PRO A 645 -15.43 -32.40 8.89
CA PRO A 645 -16.21 -33.61 8.60
C PRO A 645 -15.87 -34.28 7.27
N TRP A 646 -15.32 -33.54 6.29
CA TRP A 646 -14.77 -34.13 5.08
C TRP A 646 -13.71 -33.24 4.41
N LYS A 647 -12.73 -33.88 3.75
CA LYS A 647 -11.76 -33.29 2.84
C LYS A 647 -11.59 -34.24 1.65
N VAL A 648 -11.70 -33.72 0.44
CA VAL A 648 -11.71 -34.50 -0.81
C VAL A 648 -10.75 -33.89 -1.82
N ARG A 649 -10.16 -34.71 -2.70
CA ARG A 649 -9.34 -34.22 -3.82
C ARG A 649 -10.24 -33.57 -4.88
N ALA A 650 -9.93 -32.33 -5.26
CA ALA A 650 -10.63 -31.54 -6.26
C ALA A 650 -9.62 -30.60 -6.94
N PRO A 651 -9.35 -30.74 -8.26
CA PRO A 651 -8.42 -29.87 -9.00
C PRO A 651 -9.04 -28.51 -9.38
N HIS A 652 -10.22 -28.18 -8.85
CA HIS A 652 -10.95 -26.94 -9.09
C HIS A 652 -10.50 -25.90 -8.07
N ALA A 653 -9.52 -25.09 -8.43
CA ALA A 653 -8.78 -24.21 -7.52
C ALA A 653 -9.24 -22.73 -7.55
N ASP A 654 -10.08 -22.37 -8.53
CA ASP A 654 -10.12 -21.00 -9.06
C ASP A 654 -11.41 -20.25 -8.77
N ALA A 655 -12.54 -20.95 -8.66
CA ALA A 655 -13.84 -20.39 -8.27
C ALA A 655 -14.62 -21.31 -7.32
N LEU A 656 -15.40 -20.76 -6.38
CA LEU A 656 -16.23 -21.51 -5.45
C LEU A 656 -17.50 -20.71 -5.07
N ILE A 657 -18.68 -21.34 -5.18
CA ILE A 657 -19.97 -20.82 -4.71
C ILE A 657 -20.84 -21.96 -4.12
N LEU A 658 -21.92 -21.61 -3.41
CA LEU A 658 -22.91 -22.53 -2.84
C LEU A 658 -24.32 -22.20 -3.33
N ALA A 659 -25.01 -23.20 -3.87
CA ALA A 659 -26.43 -23.13 -4.21
C ALA A 659 -27.20 -24.26 -3.50
N GLY A 660 -28.03 -23.90 -2.52
CA GLY A 660 -28.82 -24.82 -1.71
C GLY A 660 -27.96 -25.83 -0.94
N LYS A 661 -27.83 -27.05 -1.48
CA LYS A 661 -27.03 -28.16 -0.91
C LYS A 661 -25.90 -28.61 -1.85
N THR A 662 -25.48 -27.76 -2.78
CA THR A 662 -24.46 -28.07 -3.78
C THR A 662 -23.43 -26.95 -3.89
N LEU A 663 -22.17 -27.30 -3.67
CA LEU A 663 -21.03 -26.42 -3.97
C LEU A 663 -20.72 -26.53 -5.46
N PHE A 664 -20.58 -25.40 -6.15
CA PHE A 664 -20.02 -25.35 -7.50
C PHE A 664 -18.60 -24.81 -7.43
N ALA A 665 -17.66 -25.51 -8.06
CA ALA A 665 -16.25 -25.18 -8.10
C ALA A 665 -15.73 -25.12 -9.54
N GLY A 666 -14.95 -24.10 -9.85
CA GLY A 666 -14.31 -23.88 -11.15
C GLY A 666 -12.79 -24.12 -11.09
N GLY A 667 -12.24 -24.63 -12.19
CA GLY A 667 -10.81 -24.79 -12.41
C GLY A 667 -10.47 -24.79 -13.91
N VAL A 668 -9.26 -25.23 -14.24
CA VAL A 668 -8.79 -25.37 -15.62
C VAL A 668 -9.59 -26.47 -16.33
N GLY A 669 -10.24 -26.13 -17.44
CA GLY A 669 -10.96 -27.05 -18.33
C GLY A 669 -12.28 -27.63 -17.80
N GLU A 670 -12.61 -27.50 -16.52
CA GLU A 670 -13.81 -28.11 -15.92
C GLU A 670 -14.49 -27.19 -14.89
N VAL A 671 -15.83 -27.19 -14.91
CA VAL A 671 -16.68 -26.75 -13.78
C VAL A 671 -17.36 -27.97 -13.16
N ALA A 672 -17.40 -28.05 -11.83
CA ALA A 672 -17.83 -29.22 -11.08
C ALA A 672 -18.78 -28.90 -9.94
N ALA A 673 -19.65 -29.86 -9.59
CA ALA A 673 -20.65 -29.77 -8.52
C ALA A 673 -20.41 -30.84 -7.45
N TYR A 674 -20.45 -30.43 -6.18
CA TYR A 674 -20.10 -31.24 -5.02
C TYR A 674 -21.21 -31.22 -3.95
N ASP A 675 -21.48 -32.39 -3.35
CA ASP A 675 -22.44 -32.57 -2.27
C ASP A 675 -21.92 -31.99 -0.95
N THR A 676 -22.63 -31.02 -0.36
CA THR A 676 -22.16 -30.27 0.84
C THR A 676 -21.96 -31.13 2.09
N ARG A 677 -22.63 -32.28 2.18
CA ARG A 677 -22.59 -33.19 3.34
C ARG A 677 -21.46 -34.20 3.25
N THR A 678 -21.07 -34.60 2.04
CA THR A 678 -20.15 -35.74 1.81
C THR A 678 -18.91 -35.42 0.99
N GLY A 679 -18.83 -34.23 0.36
CA GLY A 679 -17.75 -33.86 -0.54
C GLY A 679 -17.71 -34.66 -1.85
N LYS A 680 -18.70 -35.51 -2.14
CA LYS A 680 -18.71 -36.31 -3.38
C LYS A 680 -19.03 -35.44 -4.59
N LYS A 681 -18.22 -35.50 -5.66
CA LYS A 681 -18.56 -34.90 -6.97
C LYS A 681 -19.85 -35.56 -7.48
N ARG A 682 -20.83 -34.75 -7.90
CA ARG A 682 -22.17 -35.18 -8.36
C ARG A 682 -22.42 -34.91 -9.84
N TRP A 683 -21.73 -33.92 -10.40
CA TRP A 683 -21.79 -33.52 -11.81
C TRP A 683 -20.52 -32.73 -12.13
N SER A 684 -20.13 -32.70 -13.39
CA SER A 684 -19.20 -31.71 -13.92
C SER A 684 -19.36 -31.59 -15.43
N HIS A 685 -18.79 -30.54 -16.01
CA HIS A 685 -18.82 -30.28 -17.45
C HIS A 685 -17.53 -29.58 -17.88
N ALA A 686 -17.05 -29.91 -19.08
CA ALA A 686 -15.91 -29.23 -19.68
C ALA A 686 -16.26 -27.76 -20.03
N VAL A 687 -15.27 -26.88 -19.94
CA VAL A 687 -15.33 -25.47 -20.35
C VAL A 687 -14.04 -25.08 -21.05
N GLU A 688 -14.08 -24.01 -21.83
CA GLU A 688 -12.91 -23.46 -22.51
C GLU A 688 -12.11 -22.53 -21.58
N GLY A 689 -10.81 -22.78 -21.42
CA GLY A 689 -9.96 -22.10 -20.44
C GLY A 689 -10.25 -22.49 -19.00
N THR A 690 -10.12 -21.53 -18.08
CA THR A 690 -10.31 -21.71 -16.63
C THR A 690 -11.63 -21.08 -16.18
N ALA A 691 -12.48 -21.83 -15.47
CA ALA A 691 -13.69 -21.31 -14.83
C ALA A 691 -13.34 -20.47 -13.59
N LEU A 692 -13.40 -19.13 -13.74
CA LEU A 692 -12.92 -18.15 -12.75
C LEU A 692 -14.06 -17.38 -12.05
N ALA A 693 -15.21 -17.27 -12.71
CA ALA A 693 -16.42 -16.65 -12.17
C ALA A 693 -17.61 -17.61 -12.26
N LEU A 694 -18.42 -17.64 -11.19
CA LEU A 694 -19.61 -18.48 -11.09
C LEU A 694 -20.76 -17.65 -10.50
N ALA A 695 -21.96 -17.84 -11.03
CA ALA A 695 -23.20 -17.28 -10.50
C ALA A 695 -24.35 -18.29 -10.66
N VAL A 696 -25.39 -18.21 -9.80
CA VAL A 696 -26.59 -19.03 -9.91
C VAL A 696 -27.84 -18.16 -9.81
N ALA A 697 -28.72 -18.28 -10.80
CA ALA A 697 -30.04 -17.65 -10.84
C ALA A 697 -30.98 -18.41 -11.79
N ASN A 698 -32.28 -18.44 -11.45
CA ASN A 698 -33.38 -18.84 -12.34
C ASN A 698 -33.20 -20.23 -12.98
N GLY A 699 -32.72 -21.20 -12.19
CA GLY A 699 -32.48 -22.58 -12.63
C GLY A 699 -31.19 -22.80 -13.40
N ARG A 700 -30.30 -21.80 -13.45
CA ARG A 700 -29.05 -21.82 -14.23
C ARG A 700 -27.81 -21.59 -13.37
N LEU A 701 -26.75 -22.32 -13.68
CA LEU A 701 -25.37 -21.98 -13.33
C LEU A 701 -24.76 -21.20 -14.49
N LEU A 702 -24.29 -19.98 -14.23
CA LEU A 702 -23.55 -19.15 -15.16
C LEU A 702 -22.05 -19.25 -14.84
N VAL A 703 -21.22 -19.39 -15.88
CA VAL A 703 -19.77 -19.59 -15.77
C VAL A 703 -19.04 -18.61 -16.68
N GLY A 704 -18.14 -17.80 -16.12
CA GLY A 704 -17.22 -16.93 -16.85
C GLY A 704 -15.80 -17.53 -16.90
N THR A 705 -15.19 -17.55 -18.09
CA THR A 705 -13.90 -18.22 -18.32
C THR A 705 -12.75 -17.28 -18.70
N SER A 706 -11.52 -17.78 -18.59
CA SER A 706 -10.28 -17.06 -18.94
C SER A 706 -10.11 -16.72 -20.41
N GLU A 707 -10.93 -17.30 -21.31
CA GLU A 707 -10.88 -17.04 -22.76
C GLU A 707 -12.02 -16.12 -23.22
N GLY A 708 -12.74 -15.46 -22.29
CA GLY A 708 -13.80 -14.50 -22.63
C GLY A 708 -15.15 -15.13 -22.95
N GLN A 709 -15.39 -16.35 -22.47
CA GLN A 709 -16.66 -17.05 -22.64
C GLN A 709 -17.56 -16.87 -21.41
N VAL A 710 -18.86 -16.66 -21.63
CA VAL A 710 -19.92 -16.75 -20.61
C VAL A 710 -20.87 -17.88 -21.00
N VAL A 711 -20.98 -18.90 -20.16
CA VAL A 711 -21.74 -20.14 -20.45
C VAL A 711 -22.87 -20.32 -19.45
N ALA A 712 -24.05 -20.74 -19.92
CA ALA A 712 -25.17 -21.12 -19.04
C ALA A 712 -25.40 -22.64 -19.05
N PHE A 713 -25.55 -23.21 -17.85
CA PHE A 713 -25.89 -24.61 -17.62
C PHE A 713 -27.20 -24.71 -16.84
N GLY A 714 -28.19 -25.41 -17.40
CA GLY A 714 -29.52 -25.55 -16.79
C GLY A 714 -30.18 -26.88 -17.17
N ARG A 715 -31.51 -26.87 -17.38
CA ARG A 715 -32.31 -28.07 -17.72
C ARG A 715 -33.14 -27.93 -19.01
N GLY A 716 -33.10 -26.76 -19.65
CA GLY A 716 -33.66 -26.57 -20.99
C GLY A 716 -32.96 -27.42 -22.04
N ARG A 717 -33.57 -27.53 -23.22
CA ARG A 717 -32.84 -27.98 -24.42
C ARG A 717 -31.85 -26.88 -24.80
N ALA A 718 -30.65 -27.28 -25.24
CA ALA A 718 -29.75 -26.35 -25.91
C ALA A 718 -30.48 -25.77 -27.13
N ARG A 719 -30.63 -24.44 -27.17
CA ARG A 719 -31.09 -23.77 -28.39
C ARG A 719 -29.95 -23.74 -29.39
N LYS A 720 -30.27 -23.86 -30.69
CA LYS A 720 -29.38 -23.31 -31.71
C LYS A 720 -29.43 -21.78 -31.58
N PRO A 721 -28.35 -21.05 -31.91
CA PRO A 721 -28.46 -19.62 -32.10
C PRO A 721 -29.40 -19.38 -33.29
N ASP A 722 -30.63 -18.96 -33.01
CA ASP A 722 -31.54 -18.49 -34.03
C ASP A 722 -31.09 -17.09 -34.49
N HIS A 723 -31.45 -16.74 -35.73
CA HIS A 723 -30.91 -15.66 -36.57
C HIS A 723 -30.42 -14.36 -35.89
N GLN A 724 -29.36 -13.79 -36.47
CA GLN A 724 -28.90 -12.42 -36.21
C GLN A 724 -30.07 -11.43 -36.23
N LEU A 725 -30.42 -10.89 -35.06
CA LEU A 725 -31.24 -9.69 -34.94
C LEU A 725 -30.36 -8.48 -34.64
N ALA A 726 -30.90 -7.30 -34.96
CA ALA A 726 -30.15 -6.07 -35.17
C ALA A 726 -29.04 -5.83 -34.13
N ILE A 727 -27.80 -5.73 -34.66
CA ILE A 727 -26.87 -4.74 -34.13
C ILE A 727 -27.63 -3.42 -34.24
N LEU A 728 -28.04 -2.83 -33.12
CA LEU A 728 -28.34 -1.41 -33.10
C LEU A 728 -27.05 -0.71 -33.46
N ASP A 729 -27.03 -0.11 -34.66
CA ASP A 729 -25.92 0.73 -35.09
C ASP A 729 -25.88 1.97 -34.20
N THR A 730 -25.12 1.87 -33.11
CA THR A 730 -24.25 2.97 -32.66
C THR A 730 -23.13 3.03 -33.72
N GLY A 731 -23.49 3.42 -34.94
CA GLY A 731 -23.99 4.75 -35.26
C GLY A 731 -22.77 5.62 -35.47
N SER A 732 -21.82 5.04 -36.20
CA SER A 732 -20.36 5.18 -36.04
C SER A 732 -19.81 4.87 -34.63
N ASN A 733 -18.63 4.24 -34.61
CA ASN A 733 -17.67 4.49 -33.53
C ASN A 733 -17.32 5.99 -33.60
N PRO A 734 -17.55 6.81 -32.56
CA PRO A 734 -17.32 8.26 -32.63
C PRO A 734 -15.88 8.62 -33.03
N TRP A 735 -14.93 7.76 -32.68
CA TRP A 735 -13.50 7.86 -32.99
C TRP A 735 -13.12 7.52 -34.44
N LEU A 736 -14.07 7.08 -35.28
CA LEU A 736 -13.85 6.75 -36.71
C LEU A 736 -14.68 7.60 -37.68
N SER A 737 -15.60 8.44 -37.18
CA SER A 737 -16.47 9.31 -38.00
C SER A 737 -16.26 10.80 -37.77
N THR A 738 -15.68 11.18 -36.63
CA THR A 738 -15.42 12.59 -36.33
C THR A 738 -14.09 13.01 -36.95
N PRO A 739 -14.02 14.10 -37.74
CA PRO A 739 -12.74 14.69 -38.12
C PRO A 739 -12.04 15.21 -36.85
N GLY A 740 -10.94 14.57 -36.47
CA GLY A 740 -10.27 14.78 -35.19
C GLY A 740 -8.78 14.45 -35.25
N ILE A 741 -8.09 14.72 -34.15
CA ILE A 741 -6.65 14.47 -34.03
C ILE A 741 -6.44 13.01 -33.65
N THR A 742 -5.50 12.33 -34.31
CA THR A 742 -5.29 10.89 -34.15
C THR A 742 -3.90 10.61 -33.58
N LEU A 743 -3.82 9.77 -32.54
CA LEU A 743 -2.63 9.58 -31.72
C LEU A 743 -2.11 8.13 -31.80
N ALA A 744 -0.79 7.97 -31.85
CA ALA A 744 -0.12 6.68 -31.71
C ALA A 744 0.95 6.72 -30.59
N VAL A 745 0.88 5.74 -29.69
CA VAL A 745 1.82 5.52 -28.56
C VAL A 745 2.76 4.32 -28.77
N ASP A 746 2.72 3.75 -29.97
CA ASP A 746 3.58 2.66 -30.45
C ASP A 746 4.27 3.15 -31.74
N PRO A 747 5.61 3.31 -31.77
CA PRO A 747 6.31 3.79 -32.96
C PRO A 747 6.37 2.75 -34.08
N THR A 748 5.91 1.51 -33.84
CA THR A 748 5.83 0.43 -34.84
C THR A 748 4.44 0.28 -35.46
N ALA A 749 3.44 1.07 -35.02
CA ALA A 749 2.09 1.01 -35.54
C ALA A 749 1.97 1.69 -36.93
N PRO A 750 1.40 1.03 -37.95
CA PRO A 750 1.23 1.63 -39.27
C PRO A 750 0.12 2.68 -39.27
N ILE A 751 0.48 3.91 -39.63
CA ILE A 751 -0.45 5.01 -39.87
C ILE A 751 -0.55 5.22 -41.40
N PRO A 752 -1.74 5.26 -42.03
CA PRO A 752 -3.09 5.09 -41.49
C PRO A 752 -3.77 3.80 -42.04
N ALA A 753 -3.69 2.67 -41.31
CA ALA A 753 -4.19 1.38 -41.84
C ALA A 753 -4.93 0.47 -40.83
N GLY A 754 -6.24 0.72 -40.68
CA GLY A 754 -7.23 -0.32 -40.32
C GLY A 754 -7.35 -0.74 -38.83
N PRO A 755 -8.30 -1.64 -38.51
CA PRO A 755 -8.73 -1.89 -37.12
C PRO A 755 -7.88 -2.91 -36.33
N GLU A 756 -6.75 -3.40 -36.88
CA GLU A 756 -6.07 -4.60 -36.37
C GLU A 756 -5.15 -4.35 -35.16
N GLY A 757 -5.77 -4.03 -34.03
CA GLY A 757 -5.30 -4.47 -32.71
C GLY A 757 -4.13 -3.72 -32.05
N ARG A 758 -3.53 -2.72 -32.70
CA ARG A 758 -2.56 -1.80 -32.07
C ARG A 758 -3.12 -0.39 -32.01
N ARG A 759 -2.95 0.28 -30.86
CA ARG A 759 -3.87 1.33 -30.44
C ARG A 759 -3.54 2.69 -31.06
N VAL A 760 -4.46 3.09 -31.93
CA VAL A 760 -4.63 4.43 -32.46
C VAL A 760 -5.83 5.05 -31.74
N GLU A 761 -5.64 6.17 -31.04
CA GLU A 761 -6.72 6.89 -30.33
C GLU A 761 -7.03 8.18 -31.09
N SER A 762 -8.26 8.31 -31.62
CA SER A 762 -8.78 9.61 -32.08
C SER A 762 -9.25 10.42 -30.87
N ILE A 763 -9.10 11.75 -30.92
CA ILE A 763 -9.50 12.71 -29.89
C ILE A 763 -10.01 14.01 -30.53
N THR A 764 -10.78 14.78 -29.76
CA THR A 764 -11.10 16.17 -30.13
C THR A 764 -9.94 17.10 -29.76
N SER A 765 -9.78 18.23 -30.47
CA SER A 765 -8.78 19.24 -30.10
C SER A 765 -9.02 19.84 -28.70
N ALA A 766 -10.24 19.74 -28.14
CA ALA A 766 -10.54 20.15 -26.78
C ALA A 766 -10.01 19.17 -25.71
N ASP A 767 -9.97 17.87 -26.01
CA ASP A 767 -9.49 16.83 -25.09
C ASP A 767 -7.96 16.82 -24.92
N LEU A 768 -7.20 17.46 -25.82
CA LEU A 768 -5.74 17.55 -25.77
C LEU A 768 -5.20 17.92 -24.38
N THR A 769 -5.81 18.93 -23.76
CA THR A 769 -5.44 19.49 -22.43
C THR A 769 -5.43 18.46 -21.30
N ARG A 770 -6.14 17.35 -21.48
CA ARG A 770 -6.29 16.27 -20.50
C ARG A 770 -5.17 15.22 -20.62
N LEU A 771 -4.45 15.21 -21.74
CA LEU A 771 -3.38 14.27 -22.04
C LEU A 771 -2.04 14.74 -21.43
N PRO A 772 -1.12 13.82 -21.09
CA PRO A 772 0.16 14.20 -20.49
C PRO A 772 1.11 14.81 -21.52
N ASP A 773 2.09 15.57 -21.04
CA ASP A 773 3.17 16.10 -21.87
C ASP A 773 4.00 14.97 -22.48
N ARG A 774 4.61 15.21 -23.64
CA ARG A 774 5.77 14.43 -24.15
C ARG A 774 5.54 12.91 -24.32
N PHE A 775 4.32 12.41 -24.54
CA PHE A 775 4.01 10.97 -24.54
C PHE A 775 3.76 10.31 -25.91
N ALA A 776 3.30 11.04 -26.92
CA ALA A 776 2.85 10.47 -28.20
C ALA A 776 4.00 10.30 -29.21
N ASN A 777 4.16 9.10 -29.77
CA ASN A 777 5.19 8.79 -30.77
C ASN A 777 4.88 9.44 -32.12
N ALA A 778 3.62 9.40 -32.52
CA ALA A 778 3.12 10.13 -33.68
C ALA A 778 1.74 10.72 -33.41
N VAL A 779 1.46 11.85 -34.06
CA VAL A 779 0.16 12.53 -34.06
C VAL A 779 -0.21 12.85 -35.51
N VAL A 780 -1.44 12.60 -35.91
CA VAL A 780 -2.00 13.02 -37.20
C VAL A 780 -3.02 14.12 -36.92
N ILE A 781 -2.88 15.26 -37.58
CA ILE A 781 -3.81 16.39 -37.49
C ILE A 781 -4.61 16.53 -38.80
N PRO A 782 -5.88 17.00 -38.76
CA PRO A 782 -6.70 17.12 -39.97
C PRO A 782 -6.13 18.02 -41.07
N ASN A 783 -5.40 19.08 -40.70
CA ASN A 783 -4.74 20.00 -41.63
C ASN A 783 -3.55 20.68 -40.93
N ALA A 784 -2.63 21.28 -41.69
CA ALA A 784 -1.40 21.88 -41.14
C ALA A 784 -1.63 23.06 -40.16
N GLY A 785 -2.78 23.73 -40.21
CA GLY A 785 -3.15 24.80 -39.27
C GLY A 785 -3.39 24.34 -37.84
N GLU A 786 -3.70 23.05 -37.64
CA GLU A 786 -3.88 22.43 -36.31
C GLU A 786 -2.53 22.12 -35.60
N LEU A 787 -1.36 22.51 -36.15
CA LEU A 787 -0.04 22.36 -35.52
C LEU A 787 0.17 23.39 -34.39
N THR A 788 -0.71 23.34 -33.40
CA THR A 788 -0.68 24.17 -32.19
C THR A 788 0.46 23.77 -31.26
N ASP A 789 0.84 24.66 -30.34
CA ASP A 789 1.82 24.32 -29.29
C ASP A 789 1.31 23.22 -28.34
N GLU A 790 -0.01 23.03 -28.28
CA GLU A 790 -0.65 21.95 -27.53
C GLU A 790 -0.49 20.59 -28.20
N VAL A 791 -0.52 20.52 -29.54
CA VAL A 791 -0.09 19.33 -30.29
C VAL A 791 1.42 19.08 -30.10
N LYS A 792 2.25 20.13 -30.20
CA LYS A 792 3.71 20.02 -29.96
C LYS A 792 4.03 19.59 -28.52
N ARG A 793 3.19 19.95 -27.52
CA ARG A 793 3.33 19.56 -26.11
C ARG A 793 3.28 18.05 -25.94
N ILE A 794 2.28 17.39 -26.52
CA ILE A 794 2.00 15.97 -26.29
C ILE A 794 2.95 15.01 -27.03
N VAL A 795 3.57 15.43 -28.14
CA VAL A 795 4.53 14.62 -28.91
C VAL A 795 5.81 14.36 -28.10
N ARG A 796 6.32 13.12 -28.04
CA ARG A 796 7.56 12.81 -27.30
C ARG A 796 8.81 13.44 -27.94
N PRO A 797 9.82 13.84 -27.15
CA PRO A 797 11.15 14.19 -27.67
C PRO A 797 11.85 12.99 -28.34
N TRP A 798 13.02 13.26 -28.92
CA TRP A 798 13.83 12.28 -29.66
C TRP A 798 13.04 11.59 -30.79
N GLY A 799 12.55 12.38 -31.75
CA GLY A 799 12.00 11.86 -33.00
C GLY A 799 10.50 11.57 -33.02
N GLY A 800 9.72 12.06 -32.04
CA GLY A 800 8.25 12.04 -32.14
C GLY A 800 7.76 12.96 -33.26
N ARG A 801 6.71 12.58 -33.99
CA ARG A 801 6.30 13.20 -35.27
C ARG A 801 4.88 13.75 -35.27
N VAL A 802 4.65 14.76 -36.11
CA VAL A 802 3.29 15.21 -36.50
C VAL A 802 3.14 15.08 -38.01
N TYR A 803 2.05 14.44 -38.43
CA TYR A 803 1.62 14.24 -39.81
C TYR A 803 0.33 15.03 -40.06
N VAL A 804 0.07 15.40 -41.31
CA VAL A 804 -1.27 15.81 -41.73
C VAL A 804 -2.02 14.57 -42.24
N ALA A 805 -3.34 14.55 -42.13
CA ALA A 805 -4.17 13.54 -42.78
C ALA A 805 -3.77 13.36 -44.26
N ASP A 806 -3.73 12.12 -44.72
CA ASP A 806 -3.33 11.69 -46.07
C ASP A 806 -1.90 12.09 -46.52
N SER A 807 -1.07 12.68 -45.64
CA SER A 807 0.36 12.93 -45.89
C SER A 807 1.22 11.76 -45.37
N PRO A 808 2.03 11.10 -46.23
CA PRO A 808 2.98 10.08 -45.77
C PRO A 808 4.19 10.69 -45.04
N GLU A 809 4.50 11.96 -45.28
CA GLU A 809 5.61 12.68 -44.66
C GLU A 809 5.17 13.50 -43.43
N PRO A 810 6.00 13.58 -42.37
CA PRO A 810 5.71 14.37 -41.18
C PRO A 810 6.00 15.86 -41.42
N ILE A 811 5.03 16.72 -41.15
CA ILE A 811 5.20 18.19 -41.23
C ILE A 811 6.07 18.75 -40.10
N TRP A 812 6.25 17.99 -39.00
CA TRP A 812 7.10 18.39 -37.87
C TRP A 812 7.64 17.16 -37.13
N THR A 813 8.86 17.27 -36.61
CA THR A 813 9.51 16.25 -35.77
C THR A 813 10.11 16.92 -34.54
N ARG A 814 9.83 16.38 -33.35
CA ARG A 814 10.36 16.91 -32.09
C ARG A 814 11.80 16.42 -31.87
N GLY A 815 12.72 17.36 -31.70
CA GLY A 815 14.12 17.09 -31.40
C GLY A 815 14.36 16.48 -30.00
N PRO A 816 15.63 16.32 -29.60
CA PRO A 816 16.00 16.02 -28.21
C PRO A 816 15.48 17.07 -27.23
N LEU A 817 15.47 16.72 -25.94
CA LEU A 817 15.11 17.62 -24.85
C LEU A 817 16.39 18.19 -24.22
N GLU A 818 16.59 19.51 -24.30
CA GLU A 818 17.74 20.20 -23.70
C GLU A 818 17.73 20.09 -22.17
N GLY A 819 18.90 19.88 -21.56
CA GLY A 819 19.04 19.62 -20.12
C GLY A 819 18.69 18.19 -19.66
N ALA A 820 18.18 17.34 -20.56
CA ALA A 820 17.83 15.97 -20.23
C ALA A 820 19.07 15.06 -20.12
N GLY A 821 19.20 14.35 -18.99
CA GLY A 821 20.31 13.46 -18.70
C GLY A 821 20.14 12.05 -19.27
N ALA A 822 21.24 11.30 -19.31
CA ALA A 822 21.28 9.92 -19.81
C ALA A 822 21.89 8.96 -18.78
N TRP A 823 21.63 7.66 -18.95
CA TRP A 823 22.20 6.60 -18.12
C TRP A 823 22.80 5.52 -19.02
N THR A 824 23.93 5.86 -19.65
CA THR A 824 24.54 5.07 -20.72
C THR A 824 25.32 3.85 -20.22
N HIS A 825 25.73 3.86 -18.95
CA HIS A 825 26.58 2.85 -18.31
C HIS A 825 26.06 2.50 -16.91
N MET A 826 26.68 1.50 -16.27
CA MET A 826 26.27 0.99 -14.95
C MET A 826 26.09 2.09 -13.88
N TYR A 827 26.92 3.14 -13.89
CA TYR A 827 26.88 4.25 -12.94
C TYR A 827 26.66 5.58 -13.67
N ALA A 828 25.59 5.65 -14.47
CA ALA A 828 25.19 6.72 -15.39
C ALA A 828 26.15 6.95 -16.57
N THR A 829 27.42 7.19 -16.30
CA THR A 829 28.45 7.59 -17.28
C THR A 829 29.66 6.65 -17.24
N PRO A 830 30.55 6.68 -18.26
CA PRO A 830 31.86 6.03 -18.20
C PRO A 830 32.74 6.46 -17.00
N ALA A 831 32.51 7.68 -16.48
CA ALA A 831 33.22 8.27 -15.34
C ALA A 831 32.73 7.73 -13.98
N ASN A 832 31.71 6.88 -13.98
CA ASN A 832 31.10 6.24 -12.81
C ASN A 832 30.51 7.19 -11.74
N THR A 833 30.14 8.42 -12.12
CA THR A 833 29.59 9.45 -11.20
C THR A 833 28.28 9.06 -10.51
N ALA A 834 27.51 8.12 -11.08
CA ALA A 834 26.14 7.77 -10.68
C ALA A 834 25.14 8.96 -10.65
N CYS A 835 25.53 10.05 -11.31
CA CYS A 835 24.70 11.22 -11.61
C CYS A 835 24.48 11.27 -13.13
N SER A 836 23.23 11.48 -13.56
CA SER A 836 22.87 11.60 -14.98
C SER A 836 23.10 12.98 -15.59
N GLY A 837 23.35 13.99 -14.74
CA GLY A 837 23.41 15.40 -15.13
C GLY A 837 22.04 16.01 -15.50
N ASP A 838 20.92 15.30 -15.31
CA ASP A 838 19.60 15.79 -15.72
C ASP A 838 19.21 17.06 -14.92
N THR A 839 19.03 18.19 -15.61
CA THR A 839 18.70 19.48 -14.98
C THR A 839 17.20 19.73 -14.84
N LEU A 840 16.36 18.83 -15.35
CA LEU A 840 14.92 19.03 -15.46
C LEU A 840 14.13 18.31 -14.35
N VAL A 841 14.74 17.40 -13.59
CA VAL A 841 14.04 16.60 -12.56
C VAL A 841 14.49 16.86 -11.13
N GLY A 842 13.57 17.45 -10.36
CA GLY A 842 13.60 17.56 -8.90
C GLY A 842 12.68 16.55 -8.21
N ASP A 843 12.20 16.88 -7.00
CA ASP A 843 11.42 15.96 -6.15
C ASP A 843 9.89 16.13 -6.24
N ASP A 844 9.37 17.29 -6.67
CA ASP A 844 7.94 17.42 -7.00
C ASP A 844 7.62 16.77 -8.35
N LEU A 845 7.31 15.48 -8.24
CA LEU A 845 7.01 14.59 -9.35
C LEU A 845 5.53 14.24 -9.38
N GLN A 846 5.01 14.05 -10.58
CA GLN A 846 3.69 13.49 -10.87
C GLN A 846 3.84 12.25 -11.77
N LEU A 847 2.98 11.27 -11.59
CA LEU A 847 2.95 10.07 -12.42
C LEU A 847 2.69 10.44 -13.90
N GLN A 848 3.54 9.94 -14.79
CA GLN A 848 3.45 10.12 -16.24
C GLN A 848 2.82 8.90 -16.90
N TRP A 849 3.27 7.70 -16.55
CA TRP A 849 2.77 6.42 -17.08
C TRP A 849 3.00 5.28 -16.09
N PHE A 850 2.25 4.20 -16.22
CA PHE A 850 2.54 2.93 -15.55
C PHE A 850 2.16 1.72 -16.41
N GLY A 851 2.99 0.67 -16.39
CA GLY A 851 2.76 -0.49 -17.26
C GLY A 851 3.86 -1.55 -17.20
N GLY A 852 4.05 -2.24 -18.32
CA GLY A 852 5.08 -3.27 -18.47
C GLY A 852 6.50 -2.69 -18.51
N PRO A 853 7.54 -3.54 -18.34
CA PRO A 853 7.45 -4.94 -17.93
C PRO A 853 7.01 -5.10 -16.48
N GLY A 854 6.53 -6.31 -16.17
CA GLY A 854 6.17 -6.74 -14.81
C GLY A 854 7.25 -7.61 -14.15
N PRO A 855 6.96 -8.21 -12.98
CA PRO A 855 7.97 -8.91 -12.18
C PRO A 855 8.38 -10.30 -12.71
N ASN A 856 7.57 -10.96 -13.55
CA ASN A 856 7.87 -12.30 -14.09
C ASN A 856 9.20 -12.42 -14.88
N PRO A 857 9.53 -11.53 -15.85
CA PRO A 857 10.82 -11.56 -16.55
C PRO A 857 12.01 -11.02 -15.75
N MET A 858 11.79 -10.41 -14.58
CA MET A 858 12.83 -9.67 -13.85
C MET A 858 13.61 -10.57 -12.87
N ILE A 859 14.92 -10.32 -12.73
CA ILE A 859 15.80 -11.03 -11.80
C ILE A 859 15.41 -10.71 -10.33
N ASP A 860 15.54 -11.66 -9.41
CA ASP A 860 15.30 -11.42 -7.97
C ASP A 860 16.18 -10.27 -7.48
N ARG A 861 15.54 -9.16 -7.08
CA ARG A 861 16.16 -7.85 -6.84
C ARG A 861 17.33 -7.85 -5.85
N HIS A 862 17.39 -8.84 -4.97
CA HIS A 862 18.42 -8.92 -3.93
C HIS A 862 19.76 -9.38 -4.54
N LEU A 863 19.75 -10.02 -5.71
CA LEU A 863 20.93 -10.53 -6.41
C LEU A 863 21.81 -9.44 -7.04
N ARG A 864 21.38 -8.16 -7.06
CA ARG A 864 22.12 -7.00 -7.61
C ARG A 864 22.64 -7.24 -9.04
N THR A 865 21.76 -7.23 -10.04
CA THR A 865 22.19 -7.21 -11.45
C THR A 865 22.60 -5.79 -11.89
N THR A 866 23.19 -5.65 -13.08
CA THR A 866 23.48 -4.34 -13.69
C THR A 866 22.17 -3.55 -13.85
N PRO A 867 22.16 -2.23 -13.57
CA PRO A 867 20.93 -1.46 -13.64
C PRO A 867 20.43 -1.31 -15.08
N PRO A 868 19.16 -0.90 -15.25
CA PRO A 868 18.66 -0.38 -16.51
C PRO A 868 19.55 0.73 -17.07
N LEU A 869 19.57 0.86 -18.39
CA LEU A 869 20.24 1.95 -19.09
C LEU A 869 19.19 2.85 -19.76
N PHE A 870 19.51 4.11 -20.01
CA PHE A 870 18.64 5.03 -20.76
C PHE A 870 19.44 5.88 -21.73
N ARG A 871 18.94 5.99 -22.97
CA ARG A 871 19.43 6.91 -23.98
C ARG A 871 18.32 7.26 -24.97
N ASP A 872 18.24 8.52 -25.41
CA ASP A 872 17.45 8.96 -26.58
C ASP A 872 15.99 8.45 -26.59
N GLY A 873 15.32 8.60 -25.44
CA GLY A 873 13.93 8.19 -25.20
C GLY A 873 13.71 6.71 -24.88
N ARG A 874 14.76 5.87 -24.91
CA ARG A 874 14.67 4.41 -24.72
C ARG A 874 15.23 3.99 -23.36
N LEU A 875 14.41 3.32 -22.56
CA LEU A 875 14.78 2.64 -21.32
C LEU A 875 15.06 1.15 -21.63
N LEU A 876 16.25 0.67 -21.27
CA LEU A 876 16.75 -0.67 -21.61
C LEU A 876 16.91 -1.48 -20.31
N ILE A 877 16.00 -2.42 -20.07
CA ILE A 877 15.84 -3.12 -18.79
C ILE A 877 16.41 -4.55 -18.89
N PRO A 878 17.47 -4.91 -18.14
CA PRO A 878 17.94 -6.29 -18.07
C PRO A 878 16.99 -7.16 -17.23
N GLY A 879 16.52 -8.25 -17.83
CA GLY A 879 15.75 -9.31 -17.20
C GLY A 879 16.53 -10.63 -17.15
N HIS A 880 15.85 -11.71 -16.76
CA HIS A 880 16.43 -13.05 -16.75
C HIS A 880 16.70 -13.51 -18.20
N ASP A 881 17.98 -13.53 -18.54
CA ASP A 881 18.56 -13.86 -19.86
C ASP A 881 17.90 -13.11 -21.02
N ARG A 882 17.59 -11.82 -20.82
CA ARG A 882 16.95 -10.95 -21.82
C ARG A 882 17.14 -9.46 -21.55
N VAL A 883 16.96 -8.64 -22.58
CA VAL A 883 16.74 -7.19 -22.45
C VAL A 883 15.35 -6.85 -22.95
N ILE A 884 14.68 -5.92 -22.26
CA ILE A 884 13.40 -5.34 -22.67
C ILE A 884 13.64 -3.85 -22.94
N ALA A 885 13.36 -3.39 -24.15
CA ALA A 885 13.36 -1.98 -24.49
C ALA A 885 11.96 -1.39 -24.29
N VAL A 886 11.90 -0.23 -23.64
CA VAL A 886 10.67 0.47 -23.29
C VAL A 886 10.82 1.94 -23.70
N ASP A 887 9.77 2.52 -24.28
CA ASP A 887 9.68 3.96 -24.47
C ASP A 887 9.57 4.65 -23.10
N GLY A 888 10.60 5.42 -22.73
CA GLY A 888 10.67 6.07 -21.44
C GLY A 888 9.59 7.11 -21.20
N CYS A 889 8.94 7.61 -22.26
CA CYS A 889 7.94 8.69 -22.19
C CYS A 889 6.50 8.19 -21.96
N ASN A 890 6.19 6.94 -22.30
CA ASN A 890 4.83 6.39 -22.21
C ASN A 890 4.74 4.92 -21.71
N GLY A 891 5.85 4.20 -21.58
CA GLY A 891 5.86 2.83 -21.06
C GLY A 891 5.54 1.73 -22.09
N THR A 892 5.44 2.06 -23.38
CA THR A 892 5.28 1.06 -24.44
C THR A 892 6.54 0.20 -24.57
N VAL A 893 6.37 -1.13 -24.53
CA VAL A 893 7.46 -2.07 -24.82
C VAL A 893 7.72 -2.05 -26.32
N LEU A 894 8.93 -1.66 -26.71
CA LEU A 894 9.37 -1.54 -28.10
C LEU A 894 9.80 -2.91 -28.66
N TRP A 895 10.63 -3.62 -27.90
CA TRP A 895 11.06 -4.98 -28.19
C TRP A 895 11.52 -5.71 -26.93
N GLU A 896 11.49 -7.04 -26.95
CA GLU A 896 12.03 -7.92 -25.92
C GLU A 896 12.92 -8.97 -26.59
N ARG A 897 14.20 -9.02 -26.22
CA ARG A 897 15.20 -9.88 -26.86
C ARG A 897 15.85 -10.81 -25.84
N GLU A 898 15.75 -12.11 -26.08
CA GLU A 898 16.49 -13.10 -25.29
C GLU A 898 17.99 -13.04 -25.60
N VAL A 899 18.79 -13.01 -24.54
CA VAL A 899 20.26 -12.98 -24.56
C VAL A 899 20.73 -14.05 -23.55
N PRO A 900 20.80 -15.33 -23.97
CA PRO A 900 21.18 -16.42 -23.08
C PRO A 900 22.52 -16.18 -22.41
N GLY A 901 22.55 -16.20 -21.07
CA GLY A 901 23.75 -15.93 -20.28
C GLY A 901 23.90 -14.48 -19.80
N LEU A 902 23.00 -13.56 -20.18
CA LEU A 902 23.00 -12.18 -19.68
C LEU A 902 22.82 -12.06 -18.17
N SER A 903 22.24 -13.05 -17.49
CA SER A 903 21.89 -12.97 -16.05
C SER A 903 23.10 -12.94 -15.10
N ARG A 904 23.86 -11.84 -15.14
CA ARG A 904 24.96 -11.52 -14.22
C ARG A 904 24.40 -10.82 -12.99
N THR A 905 24.87 -11.28 -11.83
CA THR A 905 24.44 -10.89 -10.48
C THR A 905 25.67 -10.42 -9.69
N GLY A 906 25.48 -9.80 -8.53
CA GLY A 906 26.59 -9.28 -7.73
C GLY A 906 27.39 -8.21 -8.46
N ALA A 907 26.70 -7.26 -9.12
CA ALA A 907 27.31 -6.20 -9.92
C ALA A 907 28.47 -5.42 -9.23
N PRO A 908 28.46 -5.15 -7.89
CA PRO A 908 29.62 -4.59 -7.18
C PRO A 908 30.93 -5.39 -7.29
N TYR A 909 30.84 -6.66 -7.66
CA TYR A 909 31.97 -7.58 -7.75
C TYR A 909 32.30 -7.97 -9.19
N ASP A 910 31.35 -7.94 -10.13
CA ASP A 910 31.52 -8.36 -11.53
C ASP A 910 31.77 -7.18 -12.51
N GLY A 911 31.32 -5.98 -12.16
CA GLY A 911 31.48 -4.76 -12.96
C GLY A 911 30.43 -4.57 -14.07
N GLY A 912 30.46 -3.39 -14.69
CA GLY A 912 29.53 -3.00 -15.75
C GLY A 912 29.73 -3.77 -17.05
N HIS A 913 28.68 -4.42 -17.56
CA HIS A 913 28.75 -5.29 -18.74
C HIS A 913 27.74 -4.98 -19.84
N MET A 914 26.99 -3.89 -19.66
CA MET A 914 26.09 -3.32 -20.65
C MET A 914 26.45 -1.83 -20.80
N ALA A 915 26.45 -1.33 -22.04
CA ALA A 915 26.70 0.07 -22.37
C ALA A 915 25.90 0.47 -23.62
N VAL A 916 25.29 1.67 -23.65
CA VAL A 916 24.47 2.13 -24.80
C VAL A 916 25.08 3.33 -25.51
N GLY A 917 25.42 3.13 -26.79
CA GLY A 917 25.80 4.20 -27.73
C GLY A 917 24.59 4.77 -28.47
N LYS A 918 24.81 5.60 -29.51
CA LYS A 918 23.74 6.22 -30.33
C LYS A 918 22.91 5.20 -31.12
N GLU A 919 23.56 4.17 -31.64
CA GLU A 919 22.94 3.15 -32.51
C GLU A 919 22.67 1.81 -31.80
N HIS A 920 23.55 1.43 -30.85
CA HIS A 920 23.70 0.06 -30.39
C HIS A 920 23.75 -0.04 -28.85
N LEU A 921 23.04 -1.02 -28.30
CA LEU A 921 23.25 -1.55 -26.95
C LEU A 921 24.33 -2.65 -27.00
N TRP A 922 25.45 -2.41 -26.33
CA TRP A 922 26.57 -3.35 -26.24
C TRP A 922 26.46 -4.21 -24.98
N ILE A 923 26.60 -5.52 -25.11
CA ILE A 923 26.41 -6.52 -24.05
C ILE A 923 27.57 -7.52 -24.05
N ALA A 924 28.31 -7.62 -22.95
CA ALA A 924 29.33 -8.66 -22.75
C ALA A 924 28.74 -9.97 -22.22
N ASP A 925 28.59 -10.94 -23.13
CA ASP A 925 28.16 -12.30 -22.83
C ASP A 925 29.19 -13.35 -23.29
N GLY A 926 29.76 -14.07 -22.32
CA GLY A 926 30.73 -15.12 -22.57
C GLY A 926 31.89 -14.62 -23.42
N ARG A 927 32.17 -15.31 -24.53
CA ARG A 927 33.28 -14.99 -25.44
C ARG A 927 33.03 -13.77 -26.34
N PHE A 928 31.83 -13.16 -26.32
CA PHE A 928 31.44 -12.10 -27.26
C PHE A 928 30.88 -10.85 -26.59
N CYS A 929 31.15 -9.68 -27.16
CA CYS A 929 30.33 -8.50 -26.98
C CYS A 929 29.37 -8.39 -28.16
N ARG A 930 28.07 -8.44 -27.88
CA ARG A 930 27.00 -8.29 -28.86
C ARG A 930 26.59 -6.82 -28.90
N GLY A 931 26.57 -6.22 -30.08
CA GLY A 931 25.88 -4.96 -30.34
C GLY A 931 24.48 -5.28 -30.84
N LEU A 932 23.47 -5.08 -29.99
CA LEU A 932 22.07 -5.09 -30.39
C LEU A 932 21.71 -3.72 -30.94
N ASP A 933 21.02 -3.67 -32.08
CA ASP A 933 20.43 -2.44 -32.62
C ASP A 933 19.34 -1.89 -31.68
N LEU A 934 19.25 -0.56 -31.53
CA LEU A 934 18.34 0.08 -30.58
C LEU A 934 16.89 0.22 -31.06
N GLU A 935 16.63 0.10 -32.36
CA GLU A 935 15.29 0.23 -32.91
C GLU A 935 14.58 -1.12 -32.99
N THR A 936 15.32 -2.18 -33.35
CA THR A 936 14.83 -3.54 -33.60
C THR A 936 15.16 -4.55 -32.49
N GLY A 937 16.23 -4.32 -31.71
CA GLY A 937 16.77 -5.29 -30.75
C GLY A 937 17.54 -6.46 -31.38
N GLU A 938 17.80 -6.43 -32.70
CA GLU A 938 18.52 -7.50 -33.41
C GLU A 938 20.05 -7.39 -33.26
N THR A 939 20.74 -8.53 -33.38
CA THR A 939 22.21 -8.57 -33.23
C THR A 939 22.91 -8.06 -34.50
N ALA A 940 23.08 -6.75 -34.62
CA ALA A 940 23.79 -6.15 -35.74
C ALA A 940 25.32 -6.39 -35.72
N LYS A 941 25.93 -6.50 -34.53
CA LYS A 941 27.41 -6.64 -34.37
C LYS A 941 27.78 -7.68 -33.32
N SER A 942 28.89 -8.40 -33.51
CA SER A 942 29.43 -9.37 -32.53
C SER A 942 30.96 -9.39 -32.56
N ILE A 943 31.61 -9.31 -31.39
CA ILE A 943 33.05 -9.06 -31.27
C ILE A 943 33.66 -10.01 -30.23
N ALA A 944 34.69 -10.79 -30.58
CA ALA A 944 35.30 -11.76 -29.67
C ALA A 944 36.20 -11.10 -28.60
N ALA A 945 36.32 -11.71 -27.41
CA ALA A 945 37.12 -11.21 -26.27
C ALA A 945 38.64 -11.32 -26.44
N GLY A 946 39.13 -11.61 -27.64
CA GLY A 946 40.51 -11.97 -27.91
C GLY A 946 40.70 -12.54 -29.31
N ARG A 947 41.87 -13.12 -29.57
CA ARG A 947 42.19 -13.74 -30.87
C ARG A 947 41.34 -15.00 -31.11
N PRO A 948 41.09 -15.38 -32.38
CA PRO A 948 40.50 -16.67 -32.73
C PRO A 948 41.16 -17.84 -31.98
N GLY A 949 40.35 -18.85 -31.60
CA GLY A 949 40.79 -19.96 -30.75
C GLY A 949 40.90 -19.66 -29.25
N SER A 950 40.99 -18.39 -28.82
CA SER A 950 41.08 -18.04 -27.39
C SER A 950 39.77 -18.36 -26.64
N SER A 951 39.87 -18.99 -25.47
CA SER A 951 38.73 -19.31 -24.59
C SER A 951 38.23 -18.12 -23.77
N THR A 952 39.03 -17.06 -23.63
CA THR A 952 38.77 -15.83 -22.87
C THR A 952 37.37 -15.25 -23.09
N GLU A 953 36.80 -14.65 -22.04
CA GLU A 953 35.50 -14.01 -22.03
C GLU A 953 35.58 -12.47 -21.91
N TRP A 954 34.53 -11.76 -22.34
CA TRP A 954 34.38 -10.33 -22.07
C TRP A 954 33.95 -10.09 -20.62
N GLY A 955 34.71 -9.27 -19.90
CA GLY A 955 34.43 -8.82 -18.53
C GLY A 955 33.55 -7.59 -18.48
N TRP A 956 34.20 -6.43 -18.66
CA TRP A 956 33.64 -5.07 -18.67
C TRP A 956 33.38 -4.58 -20.10
N VAL A 957 32.46 -3.61 -20.25
CA VAL A 957 32.14 -2.92 -21.51
C VAL A 957 31.97 -1.43 -21.25
N CYS A 958 32.53 -0.59 -22.12
CA CYS A 958 32.27 0.85 -22.15
C CYS A 958 32.22 1.37 -23.59
N LYS A 959 31.25 2.22 -23.90
CA LYS A 959 31.06 2.88 -25.22
C LYS A 959 31.07 4.40 -25.02
N THR A 960 32.19 5.04 -25.36
CA THR A 960 32.19 6.49 -25.63
C THR A 960 31.52 6.74 -26.98
N ASP A 961 31.36 7.99 -27.43
CA ASP A 961 30.85 8.23 -28.80
C ASP A 961 31.82 7.66 -29.86
N ASP A 962 33.14 7.87 -29.72
CA ASP A 962 34.16 7.46 -30.72
C ASP A 962 34.61 5.99 -30.65
N ALA A 963 34.46 5.31 -29.51
CA ALA A 963 35.16 4.06 -29.27
C ALA A 963 34.41 3.08 -28.37
N LEU A 964 34.60 1.79 -28.64
CA LEU A 964 34.19 0.67 -27.80
C LEU A 964 35.41 0.11 -27.07
N PHE A 965 35.31 0.04 -25.75
CA PHE A 965 36.32 -0.50 -24.84
C PHE A 965 35.78 -1.75 -24.15
N GLY A 966 36.70 -2.64 -23.78
CA GLY A 966 36.36 -3.88 -23.11
C GLY A 966 37.48 -4.39 -22.23
N SER A 967 37.14 -5.38 -21.40
CA SER A 967 38.13 -6.16 -20.65
C SER A 967 37.98 -7.65 -20.93
N ALA A 968 39.07 -8.39 -20.78
CA ALA A 968 39.16 -9.81 -21.10
C ALA A 968 39.47 -10.62 -19.83
N ARG A 969 38.57 -11.53 -19.46
CA ARG A 969 38.60 -12.32 -18.21
C ARG A 969 38.70 -13.82 -18.48
N HIS A 970 39.05 -14.58 -17.43
CA HIS A 970 39.05 -16.04 -17.49
C HIS A 970 37.63 -16.62 -17.67
N PRO A 971 37.46 -17.77 -18.34
CA PRO A 971 36.15 -18.40 -18.55
C PRO A 971 35.39 -18.69 -17.26
N GLY A 972 34.05 -18.63 -17.31
CA GLY A 972 33.15 -18.97 -16.21
C GLY A 972 33.22 -18.03 -15.00
N SER A 973 34.00 -16.95 -15.05
CA SER A 973 34.28 -16.11 -13.88
C SER A 973 33.24 -15.03 -13.60
N ALA A 974 32.36 -14.72 -14.55
CA ALA A 974 31.14 -13.94 -14.29
C ALA A 974 30.35 -14.52 -13.12
N ILE A 975 29.67 -13.68 -12.34
CA ILE A 975 28.78 -14.14 -11.27
C ILE A 975 27.39 -14.32 -11.90
N LYS A 976 26.99 -15.56 -12.21
CA LYS A 976 25.67 -15.89 -12.79
C LYS A 976 24.79 -16.71 -11.82
N SER A 977 25.10 -16.64 -10.53
CA SER A 977 24.53 -17.48 -9.48
C SER A 977 23.25 -16.86 -8.90
N HIS A 978 22.16 -17.63 -8.88
CA HIS A 978 20.83 -17.16 -8.47
C HIS A 978 20.35 -17.74 -7.12
N GLY A 979 21.12 -18.64 -6.50
CA GLY A 979 20.72 -19.33 -5.26
C GLY A 979 20.90 -18.50 -3.98
N ARG A 980 20.09 -18.77 -2.95
CA ARG A 980 20.17 -18.10 -1.64
C ARG A 980 21.58 -18.13 -1.02
N THR A 981 22.33 -19.21 -1.19
CA THR A 981 23.69 -19.34 -0.64
C THR A 981 24.65 -18.32 -1.22
N GLU A 982 24.57 -18.04 -2.53
CA GLU A 982 25.38 -16.98 -3.15
C GLU A 982 24.86 -15.60 -2.77
N LEU A 983 23.53 -15.43 -2.66
CA LEU A 983 22.94 -14.19 -2.18
C LEU A 983 23.47 -13.82 -0.78
N MET A 984 23.54 -14.77 0.15
CA MET A 984 24.12 -14.53 1.48
C MET A 984 25.63 -14.21 1.43
N ARG A 985 26.38 -14.76 0.47
CA ARG A 985 27.80 -14.44 0.27
C ARG A 985 28.02 -12.97 -0.11
N GLN A 986 27.11 -12.34 -0.85
CA GLN A 986 27.15 -10.90 -1.19
C GLN A 986 26.93 -9.92 -0.01
N TYR A 987 27.03 -10.40 1.24
CA TYR A 987 27.03 -9.60 2.47
C TYR A 987 28.26 -9.91 3.36
N GLY A 988 29.14 -10.84 2.95
CA GLY A 988 30.38 -11.14 3.67
C GLY A 988 31.53 -10.21 3.29
N GLU A 989 32.58 -10.21 4.10
CA GLU A 989 33.90 -9.70 3.71
C GLU A 989 34.63 -10.69 2.80
N HIS A 990 35.76 -10.26 2.20
CA HIS A 990 36.68 -11.09 1.42
C HIS A 990 36.02 -11.87 0.28
N GLN A 991 34.93 -11.35 -0.29
CA GLN A 991 34.34 -11.92 -1.49
C GLN A 991 35.29 -11.72 -2.67
N PRO A 992 35.45 -12.72 -3.55
CA PRO A 992 36.36 -12.61 -4.68
C PRO A 992 35.70 -11.82 -5.83
N LEU A 993 36.25 -10.65 -6.13
CA LEU A 993 35.81 -9.80 -7.25
C LEU A 993 36.26 -10.43 -8.57
N VAL A 994 35.47 -10.26 -9.63
CA VAL A 994 35.81 -10.72 -10.97
C VAL A 994 36.93 -9.84 -11.54
N THR A 995 37.95 -10.49 -12.08
CA THR A 995 39.17 -9.83 -12.56
C THR A 995 39.48 -10.18 -13.99
N SER A 996 39.92 -9.18 -14.74
CA SER A 996 40.40 -9.31 -16.12
C SER A 996 41.93 -9.39 -16.16
N HIS A 997 42.48 -9.99 -17.21
CA HIS A 997 43.93 -10.03 -17.49
C HIS A 997 44.33 -9.06 -18.63
N THR A 998 43.34 -8.50 -19.33
CA THR A 998 43.51 -7.52 -20.41
C THR A 998 42.43 -6.44 -20.31
N VAL A 999 42.77 -5.19 -20.62
CA VAL A 999 41.80 -4.13 -21.01
C VAL A 999 42.20 -3.61 -22.39
N PHE A 1000 41.23 -3.26 -23.22
CA PHE A 1000 41.48 -2.99 -24.64
C PHE A 1000 40.50 -1.98 -25.24
N ARG A 1001 40.96 -1.30 -26.30
CA ARG A 1001 40.11 -0.56 -27.24
C ARG A 1001 39.94 -1.41 -28.50
N VAL A 1002 38.70 -1.69 -28.87
CA VAL A 1002 38.37 -2.54 -30.03
C VAL A 1002 39.02 -1.97 -31.28
N GLY A 1003 39.73 -2.84 -32.02
CA GLY A 1003 40.42 -2.49 -33.27
C GLY A 1003 41.69 -1.65 -33.12
N ALA A 1004 42.12 -1.26 -31.91
CA ALA A 1004 43.25 -0.35 -31.71
C ALA A 1004 44.37 -0.93 -30.84
N TRP A 1005 44.13 -1.19 -29.55
CA TRP A 1005 45.18 -1.52 -28.59
C TRP A 1005 44.72 -2.48 -27.49
N ASN A 1006 45.67 -3.20 -26.87
CA ASN A 1006 45.43 -4.13 -25.77
C ASN A 1006 46.50 -3.93 -24.68
N TYR A 1007 46.09 -3.51 -23.49
CA TYR A 1007 46.94 -3.51 -22.28
C TYR A 1007 46.78 -4.84 -21.55
N ARG A 1008 47.88 -5.49 -21.18
CA ARG A 1008 47.90 -6.73 -20.37
C ARG A 1008 48.59 -6.47 -19.05
N GLY A 1009 48.03 -7.00 -17.97
CA GLY A 1009 48.54 -6.81 -16.61
C GLY A 1009 48.40 -8.06 -15.75
N GLY A 1010 48.41 -7.86 -14.44
CA GLY A 1010 48.04 -8.86 -13.43
C GLY A 1010 46.52 -9.04 -13.36
N ALA A 1011 45.94 -8.95 -12.17
CA ALA A 1011 44.48 -8.91 -12.01
C ALA A 1011 43.96 -7.48 -12.06
N LEU A 1012 43.29 -7.13 -13.16
CA LEU A 1012 42.59 -5.85 -13.34
C LEU A 1012 41.19 -5.98 -12.73
N VAL A 1013 40.84 -5.13 -11.76
CA VAL A 1013 39.58 -5.26 -10.99
C VAL A 1013 38.40 -4.69 -11.78
N ASN A 1014 37.48 -5.54 -12.26
CA ASN A 1014 36.41 -5.13 -13.16
C ASN A 1014 35.52 -4.00 -12.62
N ALA A 1015 35.27 -3.98 -11.30
CA ALA A 1015 34.45 -2.97 -10.62
C ALA A 1015 35.11 -1.58 -10.54
N THR A 1016 36.37 -1.44 -10.98
CA THR A 1016 37.14 -0.18 -10.92
C THR A 1016 37.40 0.47 -12.28
N PHE A 1017 37.04 -0.16 -13.39
CA PHE A 1017 37.24 0.44 -14.71
C PHE A 1017 36.40 1.71 -14.86
N THR A 1018 37.09 2.83 -15.03
CA THR A 1018 36.54 4.20 -15.08
C THR A 1018 37.18 4.93 -16.25
N LEU A 1019 36.41 5.73 -17.00
CA LEU A 1019 36.88 6.42 -18.20
C LEU A 1019 36.29 7.84 -18.28
N ALA A 1020 37.14 8.84 -18.36
CA ALA A 1020 36.81 10.25 -18.62
C ALA A 1020 38.00 10.93 -19.29
N ASP A 1021 37.81 12.08 -19.92
CA ASP A 1021 38.89 13.00 -20.36
C ASP A 1021 40.03 12.34 -21.17
N GLY A 1022 39.66 11.38 -22.02
CA GLY A 1022 40.60 10.62 -22.84
C GLY A 1022 41.49 9.64 -22.08
N ARG A 1023 41.19 9.34 -20.81
CA ARG A 1023 41.96 8.45 -19.91
C ARG A 1023 41.11 7.29 -19.38
N ILE A 1024 41.77 6.21 -18.95
CA ILE A 1024 41.16 5.05 -18.32
C ILE A 1024 41.90 4.73 -17.02
N TRP A 1025 41.15 4.61 -15.92
CA TRP A 1025 41.67 4.23 -14.60
C TRP A 1025 41.13 2.88 -14.14
N PHE A 1026 41.96 2.14 -13.39
CA PHE A 1026 41.59 0.90 -12.70
C PHE A 1026 42.59 0.55 -11.59
N VAL A 1027 42.19 -0.36 -10.70
CA VAL A 1027 43.09 -1.02 -9.75
C VAL A 1027 43.63 -2.31 -10.35
N GLU A 1028 44.94 -2.51 -10.24
CA GLU A 1028 45.66 -3.71 -10.70
C GLU A 1028 46.39 -4.39 -9.53
N GLY A 1029 46.12 -5.69 -9.29
CA GLY A 1029 46.86 -6.53 -8.35
C GLY A 1029 47.97 -7.34 -9.03
N LYS A 1030 49.20 -7.27 -8.50
CA LYS A 1030 50.41 -7.96 -8.98
C LYS A 1030 51.04 -8.92 -7.95
N SER A 1031 50.34 -9.28 -6.87
CA SER A 1031 50.89 -10.23 -5.87
C SER A 1031 51.06 -11.64 -6.42
N LYS A 1032 52.03 -12.38 -5.88
CA LYS A 1032 52.22 -13.82 -6.16
C LYS A 1032 50.99 -14.67 -5.77
N LYS A 1033 50.14 -14.19 -4.86
CA LYS A 1033 48.87 -14.82 -4.43
C LYS A 1033 47.76 -14.74 -5.48
N VAL A 1034 47.89 -13.82 -6.45
CA VAL A 1034 46.87 -13.49 -7.47
C VAL A 1034 46.92 -14.42 -8.69
N LYS A 1035 47.76 -15.45 -8.67
CA LYS A 1035 47.98 -16.35 -9.82
C LYS A 1035 46.77 -17.25 -10.10
N ALA A 1036 46.33 -17.22 -11.37
CA ALA A 1036 45.43 -18.19 -12.00
C ALA A 1036 44.03 -18.35 -11.36
N GLY A 1037 43.22 -17.29 -11.43
CA GLY A 1037 41.79 -17.35 -11.14
C GLY A 1037 41.05 -16.15 -11.72
N GLY A 1038 39.83 -16.35 -12.22
CA GLY A 1038 39.00 -15.24 -12.74
C GLY A 1038 38.26 -14.43 -11.67
N ARG A 1039 38.34 -14.84 -10.40
CA ARG A 1039 37.88 -14.05 -9.26
C ARG A 1039 38.95 -14.05 -8.16
N VAL A 1040 39.23 -12.89 -7.56
CA VAL A 1040 40.32 -12.69 -6.59
C VAL A 1040 39.84 -11.84 -5.41
N LYS A 1041 40.23 -12.15 -4.18
CA LYS A 1041 39.83 -11.39 -2.99
C LYS A 1041 40.60 -10.07 -2.89
N LEU A 1042 39.98 -9.04 -2.32
CA LEU A 1042 40.62 -7.75 -2.08
C LEU A 1042 41.89 -7.84 -1.24
N SER A 1043 41.93 -8.73 -0.24
CA SER A 1043 43.13 -9.00 0.56
C SER A 1043 44.32 -9.51 -0.26
N ASP A 1044 44.07 -10.24 -1.35
CA ASP A 1044 45.12 -10.79 -2.21
C ASP A 1044 45.49 -9.80 -3.33
N ILE A 1045 44.55 -8.93 -3.74
CA ILE A 1045 44.79 -7.80 -4.65
C ILE A 1045 45.71 -6.76 -3.98
N PHE A 1046 45.33 -6.27 -2.80
CA PHE A 1046 46.07 -5.22 -2.08
C PHE A 1046 47.45 -5.65 -1.55
N ASP A 1047 47.72 -6.96 -1.50
CA ASP A 1047 49.03 -7.54 -1.16
C ASP A 1047 50.18 -7.10 -2.11
N ASN A 1048 49.83 -6.59 -3.30
CA ASN A 1048 50.69 -5.75 -4.13
C ASN A 1048 49.81 -5.09 -5.21
N ALA A 1049 49.17 -3.96 -4.90
CA ALA A 1049 48.26 -3.26 -5.80
C ALA A 1049 48.82 -1.93 -6.33
N SER A 1050 48.32 -1.49 -7.48
CA SER A 1050 48.50 -0.14 -8.02
C SER A 1050 47.16 0.46 -8.47
N VAL A 1051 47.04 1.78 -8.41
CA VAL A 1051 46.13 2.52 -9.31
C VAL A 1051 46.92 2.80 -10.60
N VAL A 1052 46.29 2.61 -11.76
CA VAL A 1052 46.91 2.75 -13.08
C VAL A 1052 46.06 3.69 -13.93
N CYS A 1053 46.71 4.62 -14.64
CA CYS A 1053 46.10 5.47 -15.66
C CYS A 1053 46.66 5.12 -17.04
N LEU A 1054 45.79 4.82 -18.01
CA LEU A 1054 46.13 4.68 -19.42
C LEU A 1054 45.56 5.83 -20.25
N ASP A 1055 46.24 6.24 -21.31
CA ASP A 1055 45.64 7.04 -22.38
C ASP A 1055 44.66 6.16 -23.16
N ALA A 1056 43.39 6.56 -23.22
CA ALA A 1056 42.33 5.82 -23.90
C ALA A 1056 42.55 5.73 -25.41
N LYS A 1057 43.28 6.68 -26.02
CA LYS A 1057 43.50 6.70 -27.47
C LYS A 1057 44.49 5.62 -27.91
N SER A 1058 45.63 5.49 -27.22
CA SER A 1058 46.77 4.63 -27.58
C SER A 1058 47.01 3.43 -26.65
N GLY A 1059 46.45 3.41 -25.43
CA GLY A 1059 46.64 2.34 -24.45
C GLY A 1059 47.96 2.39 -23.68
N LYS A 1060 48.75 3.46 -23.84
CA LYS A 1060 49.99 3.67 -23.08
C LYS A 1060 49.69 4.03 -21.63
N GLU A 1061 50.52 3.54 -20.71
CA GLU A 1061 50.50 3.94 -19.31
C GLU A 1061 50.98 5.40 -19.19
N VAL A 1062 50.14 6.25 -18.57
CA VAL A 1062 50.42 7.67 -18.32
C VAL A 1062 51.07 7.82 -16.95
N TRP A 1063 50.50 7.14 -15.95
CA TRP A 1063 51.07 7.03 -14.61
C TRP A 1063 50.61 5.75 -13.91
N ARG A 1064 51.35 5.38 -12.87
CA ARG A 1064 51.04 4.30 -11.94
C ARG A 1064 51.51 4.71 -10.55
N VAL A 1065 50.63 4.54 -9.57
CA VAL A 1065 50.98 4.72 -8.15
C VAL A 1065 50.67 3.45 -7.37
N PRO A 1066 51.48 3.05 -6.37
CA PRO A 1066 51.11 1.99 -5.44
C PRO A 1066 49.77 2.32 -4.77
N PHE A 1067 48.90 1.31 -4.60
CA PHE A 1067 47.65 1.53 -3.88
C PHE A 1067 47.97 1.68 -2.38
N PRO A 1068 47.60 2.80 -1.70
CA PRO A 1068 48.02 3.03 -0.32
C PRO A 1068 47.35 2.04 0.65
N GLU A 1069 48.06 1.64 1.71
CA GLU A 1069 47.60 0.61 2.68
C GLU A 1069 46.16 0.85 3.13
N THR A 1070 45.30 -0.18 3.08
CA THR A 1070 43.84 -0.02 3.15
C THR A 1070 43.15 -1.09 3.98
N ARG A 1071 42.06 -0.68 4.65
CA ARG A 1071 41.16 -1.58 5.39
C ARG A 1071 40.05 -2.18 4.53
N ILE A 1072 39.82 -1.72 3.30
CA ILE A 1072 38.72 -2.16 2.42
C ILE A 1072 38.71 -3.69 2.25
N ARG A 1073 37.61 -4.38 2.59
CA ARG A 1073 37.44 -5.85 2.47
C ARG A 1073 36.17 -6.32 1.76
N HIS A 1074 35.17 -5.46 1.52
CA HIS A 1074 33.91 -5.85 0.88
C HIS A 1074 33.93 -5.66 -0.65
N SER A 1075 33.88 -4.42 -1.12
CA SER A 1075 34.05 -4.03 -2.53
C SER A 1075 34.87 -2.75 -2.63
N ILE A 1076 35.35 -2.43 -3.84
CA ILE A 1076 36.01 -1.17 -4.17
C ILE A 1076 35.41 -0.61 -5.46
N PHE A 1077 35.21 0.70 -5.49
CA PHE A 1077 34.72 1.47 -6.63
C PHE A 1077 35.76 2.54 -6.97
N LEU A 1078 35.91 2.86 -8.25
CA LEU A 1078 36.52 4.10 -8.72
C LEU A 1078 35.47 4.93 -9.45
N ALA A 1079 35.53 6.24 -9.27
CA ALA A 1079 34.78 7.23 -10.02
C ALA A 1079 35.65 8.49 -10.20
N VAL A 1080 35.34 9.30 -11.22
CA VAL A 1080 36.10 10.53 -11.52
C VAL A 1080 35.13 11.67 -11.83
N ASP A 1081 35.44 12.85 -11.32
CA ASP A 1081 34.74 14.12 -11.59
C ASP A 1081 35.75 15.27 -11.41
N ASP A 1082 35.61 16.34 -12.18
CA ASP A 1082 36.47 17.55 -12.19
C ASP A 1082 37.96 17.32 -11.81
N GLY A 1083 38.67 16.48 -12.57
CA GLY A 1083 40.10 16.20 -12.35
C GLY A 1083 40.46 15.35 -11.12
N HIS A 1084 39.48 14.89 -10.34
CA HIS A 1084 39.64 14.13 -9.11
C HIS A 1084 39.17 12.67 -9.26
N LEU A 1085 40.09 11.71 -9.06
CA LEU A 1085 39.81 10.28 -9.08
C LEU A 1085 39.56 9.77 -7.66
N VAL A 1086 38.33 9.39 -7.35
CA VAL A 1086 37.93 8.92 -6.01
C VAL A 1086 37.91 7.39 -5.96
N ALA A 1087 38.53 6.82 -4.93
CA ALA A 1087 38.37 5.42 -4.54
C ALA A 1087 37.52 5.30 -3.27
N VAL A 1088 36.50 4.44 -3.30
CA VAL A 1088 35.61 4.16 -2.16
C VAL A 1088 35.51 2.66 -1.95
N GLY A 1089 35.57 2.19 -0.70
CA GLY A 1089 35.30 0.79 -0.39
C GLY A 1089 34.90 0.53 1.06
N GLY A 1090 34.16 -0.57 1.27
CA GLY A 1090 33.63 -0.97 2.57
C GLY A 1090 34.53 -1.92 3.36
N PHE A 1091 34.51 -1.80 4.68
CA PHE A 1091 35.11 -2.75 5.64
C PHE A 1091 34.26 -2.89 6.92
N THR A 1092 34.49 -3.94 7.70
CA THR A 1092 33.85 -4.16 9.00
C THR A 1092 34.74 -3.68 10.15
N HIS A 1093 34.14 -3.05 11.15
CA HIS A 1093 34.81 -2.60 12.37
C HIS A 1093 34.05 -3.10 13.60
N GLU A 1094 34.76 -3.58 14.62
CA GLU A 1094 34.15 -3.95 15.90
C GLU A 1094 34.03 -2.72 16.81
N VAL A 1095 32.80 -2.32 17.11
CA VAL A 1095 32.48 -1.24 18.04
C VAL A 1095 32.18 -1.84 19.40
N VAL A 1096 33.00 -1.51 20.40
CA VAL A 1096 32.81 -1.91 21.80
C VAL A 1096 32.09 -0.79 22.55
N THR A 1097 30.90 -1.07 23.08
CA THR A 1097 30.11 -0.12 23.88
C THR A 1097 30.00 -0.62 25.32
N LYS A 1098 30.57 0.12 26.28
CA LYS A 1098 30.37 -0.10 27.72
C LYS A 1098 29.00 0.42 28.14
N LYS A 1099 28.24 -0.40 28.87
CA LYS A 1099 26.97 -0.02 29.50
C LYS A 1099 27.20 0.53 30.90
N ALA A 1100 26.17 1.17 31.46
CA ALA A 1100 26.19 1.72 32.82
C ALA A 1100 26.32 0.66 33.94
N ASP A 1101 26.08 -0.62 33.64
CA ASP A 1101 26.32 -1.76 34.55
C ASP A 1101 27.77 -2.30 34.48
N GLY A 1102 28.66 -1.63 33.74
CA GLY A 1102 30.04 -2.04 33.50
C GLY A 1102 30.20 -3.13 32.44
N THR A 1103 29.12 -3.71 31.91
CA THR A 1103 29.22 -4.77 30.89
C THR A 1103 29.55 -4.18 29.52
N GLU A 1104 30.48 -4.83 28.82
CA GLU A 1104 30.77 -4.52 27.41
C GLU A 1104 29.76 -5.20 26.48
N SER A 1105 29.40 -4.48 25.41
CA SER A 1105 28.64 -5.00 24.29
C SER A 1105 29.40 -4.72 23.00
N LYS A 1106 29.80 -5.80 22.31
CA LYS A 1106 30.50 -5.75 21.02
C LYS A 1106 29.47 -5.83 19.90
N ARG A 1107 29.61 -4.99 18.87
CA ARG A 1107 28.85 -5.08 17.62
C ARG A 1107 29.76 -4.89 16.42
N LEU A 1108 29.51 -5.62 15.35
CA LEU A 1108 30.13 -5.32 14.06
C LEU A 1108 29.35 -4.17 13.39
N GLN A 1109 30.07 -3.23 12.77
CA GLN A 1109 29.49 -2.12 12.02
C GLN A 1109 30.28 -1.91 10.74
N THR A 1110 29.59 -1.57 9.65
CA THR A 1110 30.19 -1.26 8.36
C THR A 1110 30.74 0.17 8.35
N TRP A 1111 31.96 0.32 7.84
CA TRP A 1111 32.62 1.59 7.60
C TRP A 1111 33.05 1.68 6.14
N TYR A 1112 33.18 2.90 5.64
CA TYR A 1112 33.74 3.19 4.32
C TYR A 1112 35.08 3.89 4.48
N GLU A 1113 36.06 3.49 3.68
CA GLU A 1113 37.32 4.22 3.49
C GLU A 1113 37.25 4.92 2.12
N VAL A 1114 37.58 6.21 2.11
CA VAL A 1114 37.48 7.11 0.95
C VAL A 1114 38.84 7.75 0.71
N MET A 1115 39.30 7.75 -0.53
CA MET A 1115 40.59 8.32 -0.95
C MET A 1115 40.38 9.12 -2.23
N CYS A 1116 41.01 10.28 -2.34
CA CYS A 1116 40.97 11.09 -3.55
C CYS A 1116 42.38 11.27 -4.11
N PHE A 1117 42.55 10.96 -5.38
CA PHE A 1117 43.80 11.08 -6.13
C PHE A 1117 43.63 12.12 -7.23
N GLY A 1118 44.71 12.82 -7.62
CA GLY A 1118 44.70 13.61 -8.85
C GLY A 1118 44.53 12.68 -10.06
N ALA A 1119 43.50 12.89 -10.89
CA ALA A 1119 43.30 12.09 -12.10
C ALA A 1119 44.42 12.32 -13.14
N GLY A 1120 45.05 13.51 -13.09
CA GLY A 1120 46.17 13.93 -13.93
C GLY A 1120 47.47 13.17 -13.68
N ASP A 1121 47.80 12.87 -12.42
CA ASP A 1121 49.13 12.43 -11.94
C ASP A 1121 49.12 11.21 -10.99
N GLY A 1122 47.99 10.90 -10.35
CA GLY A 1122 47.85 9.83 -9.38
C GLY A 1122 48.22 10.20 -7.94
N GLU A 1123 48.53 11.47 -7.65
CA GLU A 1123 48.92 11.88 -6.30
C GLU A 1123 47.74 11.83 -5.32
N LEU A 1124 47.91 11.19 -4.15
CA LEU A 1124 46.87 11.11 -3.11
C LEU A 1124 46.69 12.50 -2.46
N ARG A 1125 45.59 13.18 -2.78
CA ARG A 1125 45.24 14.51 -2.25
C ARG A 1125 44.76 14.43 -0.79
N TRP A 1126 43.86 13.49 -0.51
CA TRP A 1126 43.32 13.28 0.84
C TRP A 1126 42.74 11.88 1.03
N ARG A 1127 42.59 11.47 2.30
CA ARG A 1127 41.95 10.24 2.74
C ARG A 1127 41.11 10.49 3.99
N VAL A 1128 39.95 9.86 4.06
CA VAL A 1128 39.03 9.90 5.21
C VAL A 1128 38.32 8.55 5.38
N ASP A 1129 37.73 8.31 6.55
CA ASP A 1129 36.78 7.22 6.75
C ASP A 1129 35.52 7.69 7.50
N HIS A 1130 34.50 6.84 7.53
CA HIS A 1130 33.33 7.01 8.40
C HIS A 1130 32.53 5.71 8.53
N SER A 1131 31.77 5.58 9.62
CA SER A 1131 30.78 4.51 9.78
C SER A 1131 29.52 4.77 8.94
N ASN A 1132 28.85 3.70 8.49
CA ASN A 1132 27.57 3.77 7.75
C ASN A 1132 26.36 4.28 8.59
N ASN A 1133 26.59 4.70 9.83
CA ASN A 1133 25.66 5.16 10.88
C ASN A 1133 24.19 4.71 10.77
N ALA A 1134 23.96 3.40 10.76
CA ALA A 1134 22.66 2.79 11.06
C ALA A 1134 22.74 1.98 12.37
N ALA A 1135 21.63 1.87 13.09
CA ALA A 1135 21.57 1.41 14.49
C ALA A 1135 21.81 -0.10 14.70
N GLY A 1136 23.03 -0.57 14.43
CA GLY A 1136 23.54 -1.87 14.89
C GLY A 1136 23.32 -3.08 13.97
N SER A 1137 22.87 -2.88 12.72
CA SER A 1137 22.91 -3.94 11.69
C SER A 1137 24.33 -4.05 11.11
N GLY A 1138 24.95 -5.22 11.24
CA GLY A 1138 26.35 -5.48 10.87
C GLY A 1138 26.54 -5.72 9.37
N GLY A 1139 25.88 -4.92 8.53
CA GLY A 1139 25.80 -5.13 7.08
C GLY A 1139 24.71 -6.13 6.63
N ASP A 1140 23.79 -6.50 7.51
CA ASP A 1140 22.71 -7.47 7.23
C ASP A 1140 21.76 -7.05 6.08
N HIS A 1141 21.84 -5.79 5.63
CA HIS A 1141 20.97 -5.23 4.59
C HIS A 1141 21.72 -4.67 3.38
N GLY A 1142 23.03 -4.86 3.27
CA GLY A 1142 23.77 -4.71 2.00
C GLY A 1142 24.46 -3.38 1.78
N GLU A 1143 24.61 -2.60 2.85
CA GLU A 1143 25.27 -1.31 2.92
C GLU A 1143 26.75 -1.38 2.50
N GLN A 1144 27.42 -2.51 2.74
CA GLN A 1144 28.86 -2.72 2.58
C GLN A 1144 29.40 -2.57 1.14
N VAL A 1145 28.50 -2.41 0.17
CA VAL A 1145 28.81 -2.31 -1.26
C VAL A 1145 28.03 -1.14 -1.92
N HIS A 1146 27.63 -0.13 -1.16
CA HIS A 1146 27.13 1.13 -1.73
C HIS A 1146 28.27 1.87 -2.45
N HIS A 1147 27.96 2.44 -3.63
CA HIS A 1147 28.88 3.27 -4.41
C HIS A 1147 28.70 4.76 -4.07
N PRO A 1148 29.68 5.62 -4.36
CA PRO A 1148 29.51 7.07 -4.24
C PRO A 1148 28.56 7.65 -5.29
N VAL A 1149 28.15 8.90 -5.07
CA VAL A 1149 27.69 9.82 -6.13
C VAL A 1149 28.65 11.01 -6.19
N LEU A 1150 29.06 11.43 -7.38
CA LEU A 1150 29.85 12.63 -7.64
C LEU A 1150 29.00 13.60 -8.45
N ARG A 1151 28.97 14.88 -8.03
CA ARG A 1151 28.25 15.98 -8.70
C ARG A 1151 28.78 17.33 -8.20
N ASP A 1152 29.14 18.22 -9.13
CA ASP A 1152 29.52 19.64 -8.91
C ASP A 1152 30.51 19.84 -7.75
N GLY A 1153 31.62 19.09 -7.75
CA GLY A 1153 32.65 19.18 -6.69
C GLY A 1153 32.23 18.62 -5.33
N VAL A 1154 31.10 17.89 -5.25
CA VAL A 1154 30.61 17.23 -4.04
C VAL A 1154 30.58 15.72 -4.22
N LEU A 1155 31.20 15.02 -3.26
CA LEU A 1155 31.21 13.57 -3.15
C LEU A 1155 30.25 13.12 -2.05
N PHE A 1156 29.20 12.38 -2.41
CA PHE A 1156 28.28 11.75 -1.48
C PHE A 1156 28.66 10.29 -1.25
N VAL A 1157 28.94 9.93 0.01
CA VAL A 1157 29.18 8.54 0.46
C VAL A 1157 28.36 8.34 1.72
N GLU A 1158 27.33 7.49 1.67
CA GLU A 1158 26.34 7.37 2.73
C GLU A 1158 26.96 7.10 4.11
N PRO A 1159 26.58 7.83 5.18
CA PRO A 1159 25.46 8.76 5.30
C PRO A 1159 25.87 10.23 5.21
N VAL A 1160 26.92 10.57 4.47
CA VAL A 1160 27.61 11.87 4.57
C VAL A 1160 28.07 12.38 3.19
N ALA A 1161 28.57 13.61 3.17
CA ALA A 1161 29.11 14.25 1.98
C ALA A 1161 30.45 14.96 2.26
N TYR A 1162 31.22 15.19 1.21
CA TYR A 1162 32.55 15.79 1.24
C TYR A 1162 32.73 16.77 0.07
N HIS A 1163 33.52 17.83 0.28
CA HIS A 1163 34.08 18.62 -0.81
C HIS A 1163 35.17 17.81 -1.51
N LEU A 1164 35.13 17.77 -2.84
CA LEU A 1164 35.99 16.92 -3.67
C LEU A 1164 37.47 17.35 -3.63
N ASP A 1165 37.74 18.65 -3.58
CA ASP A 1165 39.11 19.21 -3.57
C ASP A 1165 39.86 18.89 -2.26
N SER A 1166 39.15 18.95 -1.13
CA SER A 1166 39.76 19.07 0.20
C SER A 1166 39.47 17.91 1.15
N GLY A 1167 38.47 17.07 0.86
CA GLY A 1167 38.00 16.04 1.79
C GLY A 1167 37.33 16.60 3.06
N ALA A 1168 37.09 17.92 3.11
CA ALA A 1168 36.32 18.54 4.18
C ALA A 1168 34.85 18.09 4.12
N ARG A 1169 34.16 18.07 5.25
CA ARG A 1169 32.73 17.76 5.30
C ARG A 1169 31.93 18.82 4.54
N TRP A 1170 31.06 18.38 3.63
CA TRP A 1170 30.14 19.28 2.92
C TRP A 1170 28.91 19.59 3.78
N ASN A 1171 28.40 20.82 3.67
CA ASN A 1171 27.09 21.23 4.20
C ASN A 1171 26.37 22.11 3.17
N PRO A 1172 25.15 21.77 2.71
CA PRO A 1172 24.39 22.63 1.80
C PRO A 1172 23.98 23.98 2.41
N ASP A 1173 23.85 24.06 3.74
CA ASP A 1173 23.44 25.28 4.44
C ASP A 1173 24.64 26.18 4.84
N GLY A 1174 25.87 25.85 4.42
CA GLY A 1174 27.09 26.67 4.59
C GLY A 1174 27.63 26.84 6.03
N GLY A 1175 26.94 26.35 7.06
CA GLY A 1175 27.39 26.41 8.46
C GLY A 1175 28.22 25.21 8.92
N ASP A 1176 28.78 25.26 10.14
CA ASP A 1176 29.76 24.29 10.67
C ASP A 1176 29.26 22.84 10.86
N LYS A 1177 27.94 22.61 10.75
CA LYS A 1177 27.35 21.28 10.97
C LYS A 1177 27.39 20.47 9.67
N PRO A 1178 28.07 19.31 9.63
CA PRO A 1178 28.21 18.52 8.42
C PRO A 1178 26.88 17.93 7.95
N TRP A 1179 26.68 17.83 6.63
CA TRP A 1179 25.50 17.15 6.08
C TRP A 1179 25.48 15.67 6.46
N PHE A 1180 24.31 15.18 6.86
CA PHE A 1180 24.11 13.82 7.33
C PHE A 1180 22.74 13.25 6.95
N LEU A 1181 22.72 12.08 6.31
CA LEU A 1181 21.51 11.35 5.97
C LEU A 1181 21.02 10.50 7.15
N GLY A 1182 19.84 10.82 7.67
CA GLY A 1182 19.19 10.04 8.73
C GLY A 1182 19.02 8.55 8.36
N ALA A 1183 19.23 7.66 9.33
CA ALA A 1183 19.24 6.21 9.14
C ALA A 1183 17.97 5.67 8.43
N ARG A 1184 18.16 5.02 7.28
CA ARG A 1184 17.10 4.64 6.33
C ARG A 1184 16.90 3.11 6.22
N ARG A 1185 15.70 2.67 5.84
CA ARG A 1185 15.35 1.24 5.76
C ARG A 1185 15.71 0.56 4.42
N GLY A 1186 17.03 0.38 4.22
CA GLY A 1186 17.65 -0.83 3.64
C GLY A 1186 18.00 -0.87 2.13
N CYS A 1187 19.09 -1.59 1.84
CA CYS A 1187 19.69 -2.13 0.59
C CYS A 1187 19.73 -1.34 -0.73
N GLY A 1188 18.82 -0.42 -1.03
CA GLY A 1188 18.84 0.32 -2.30
C GLY A 1188 19.88 1.44 -2.23
N THR A 1189 20.86 1.49 -3.12
CA THR A 1189 21.92 2.53 -3.14
C THR A 1189 21.41 3.85 -3.79
N PHE A 1190 22.31 4.81 -4.04
CA PHE A 1190 21.97 6.15 -4.55
C PHE A 1190 21.96 6.23 -6.09
N SER A 1191 21.37 7.30 -6.60
CA SER A 1191 21.35 7.74 -8.00
C SER A 1191 21.02 9.24 -8.01
N ALA A 1192 21.49 10.03 -8.97
CA ALA A 1192 21.31 11.49 -8.90
C ALA A 1192 20.94 12.16 -10.24
N SER A 1193 20.16 13.24 -10.13
CA SER A 1193 20.04 14.30 -11.14
C SER A 1193 20.99 15.45 -10.78
N ALA A 1194 21.02 16.52 -11.57
CA ALA A 1194 21.76 17.73 -11.23
C ALA A 1194 21.19 18.48 -10.00
N SER A 1195 20.04 18.07 -9.44
CA SER A 1195 19.37 18.76 -8.31
C SER A 1195 18.88 17.85 -7.19
N CYS A 1196 18.83 16.53 -7.37
CA CYS A 1196 18.27 15.60 -6.39
C CYS A 1196 19.05 14.27 -6.28
N LEU A 1197 19.16 13.76 -5.05
CA LEU A 1197 19.50 12.35 -4.78
C LEU A 1197 18.22 11.50 -4.76
N TYR A 1198 18.29 10.32 -5.35
CA TYR A 1198 17.20 9.35 -5.44
C TYR A 1198 17.66 8.01 -4.85
N PHE A 1199 16.89 7.49 -3.90
CA PHE A 1199 17.29 6.33 -3.10
C PHE A 1199 16.08 5.58 -2.50
N ARG A 1200 16.33 4.57 -1.67
CA ARG A 1200 15.26 3.80 -1.00
C ARG A 1200 15.19 4.05 0.51
N ASN A 1201 14.01 4.39 1.02
CA ASN A 1201 13.70 4.34 2.46
C ASN A 1201 12.33 3.68 2.65
N HIS A 1202 12.30 2.34 2.74
CA HIS A 1202 11.13 1.50 2.51
C HIS A 1202 10.56 1.57 1.07
N ASN A 1203 10.17 2.77 0.64
CA ASN A 1203 9.69 3.17 -0.69
C ASN A 1203 10.79 3.93 -1.48
N PRO A 1204 10.56 4.28 -2.77
CA PRO A 1204 11.40 5.24 -3.49
C PRO A 1204 11.30 6.65 -2.90
N MET A 1205 12.45 7.28 -2.69
CA MET A 1205 12.61 8.66 -2.21
C MET A 1205 13.33 9.49 -3.26
N ALA A 1206 12.97 10.77 -3.35
CA ALA A 1206 13.80 11.84 -3.86
C ALA A 1206 14.21 12.75 -2.70
N MET A 1207 15.31 13.47 -2.84
CA MET A 1207 15.77 14.47 -1.87
C MET A 1207 16.57 15.56 -2.57
N THR A 1208 16.18 16.81 -2.38
CA THR A 1208 16.84 17.98 -2.96
C THR A 1208 18.28 18.14 -2.46
N ILE A 1209 19.19 18.55 -3.36
CA ILE A 1209 20.59 18.83 -3.08
C ILE A 1209 20.77 20.35 -3.04
N GLY A 1210 20.74 20.93 -1.84
CA GLY A 1210 20.80 22.36 -1.61
C GLY A 1210 20.30 22.72 -0.20
N SER A 1211 20.33 24.00 0.14
CA SER A 1211 19.93 24.48 1.46
C SER A 1211 18.48 24.11 1.79
N GLY A 1212 18.22 23.63 3.00
CA GLY A 1212 16.87 23.19 3.41
C GLY A 1212 16.37 21.90 2.76
N ALA A 1213 17.28 21.00 2.36
CA ALA A 1213 16.98 19.71 1.72
C ALA A 1213 15.84 18.91 2.39
N GLN A 1214 14.85 18.46 1.61
CA GLN A 1214 13.70 17.68 2.09
C GLN A 1214 13.67 16.28 1.49
N GLN A 1215 13.20 15.27 2.24
CA GLN A 1215 13.01 13.90 1.75
C GLN A 1215 11.56 13.65 1.31
N THR A 1216 11.35 13.53 0.01
CA THR A 1216 10.04 13.42 -0.62
C THR A 1216 9.80 12.00 -1.14
N LYS A 1217 8.66 11.39 -0.80
CA LYS A 1217 8.27 10.09 -1.37
C LYS A 1217 7.83 10.26 -2.82
N ILE A 1218 8.43 9.51 -3.75
CA ILE A 1218 7.97 9.48 -5.14
C ILE A 1218 6.63 8.72 -5.22
N THR A 1219 6.57 7.53 -4.61
CA THR A 1219 5.37 6.69 -4.60
C THR A 1219 5.36 5.74 -3.40
N GLU A 1220 4.17 5.45 -2.86
CA GLU A 1220 4.03 4.55 -1.70
C GLU A 1220 3.74 3.09 -2.10
N VAL A 1221 3.44 2.82 -3.37
CA VAL A 1221 2.79 1.56 -3.80
C VAL A 1221 3.70 0.55 -4.48
N SER A 1222 4.91 0.95 -4.88
CA SER A 1222 5.97 0.08 -5.41
C SER A 1222 7.19 0.07 -4.48
N ARG A 1223 8.16 -0.80 -4.77
CA ARG A 1223 9.41 -0.91 -4.02
C ARG A 1223 10.61 -1.16 -4.95
N PRO A 1224 11.63 -0.28 -4.93
CA PRO A 1224 12.80 -0.43 -5.79
C PRO A 1224 13.75 -1.50 -5.22
N GLY A 1225 14.77 -1.85 -6.02
CA GLY A 1225 15.65 -2.99 -5.83
C GLY A 1225 16.61 -2.88 -4.64
N CYS A 1226 17.62 -3.76 -4.62
CA CYS A 1226 18.81 -3.65 -3.75
C CYS A 1226 20.04 -3.12 -4.52
N TRP A 1227 19.78 -2.40 -5.61
CA TRP A 1227 20.76 -1.74 -6.46
C TRP A 1227 20.09 -0.53 -7.13
N ILE A 1228 20.79 0.15 -8.02
CA ILE A 1228 20.24 1.26 -8.80
C ILE A 1228 19.01 0.78 -9.60
N SER A 1229 17.88 1.44 -9.37
CA SER A 1229 16.56 1.08 -9.93
C SER A 1229 15.56 2.25 -9.87
N ILE A 1230 16.08 3.45 -9.67
CA ILE A 1230 15.42 4.74 -9.87
C ILE A 1230 16.37 5.49 -10.81
N LEU A 1231 15.90 5.92 -11.97
CA LEU A 1231 16.72 6.59 -12.99
C LEU A 1231 16.17 7.99 -13.25
N PRO A 1232 16.79 9.06 -12.74
CA PRO A 1232 16.50 10.43 -13.15
C PRO A 1232 17.15 10.70 -14.52
N VAL A 1233 16.37 10.61 -15.61
CA VAL A 1233 16.86 10.64 -17.00
C VAL A 1233 15.79 11.15 -17.95
N GLY A 1234 16.17 11.76 -19.06
CA GLY A 1234 15.22 12.15 -20.11
C GLY A 1234 14.23 13.25 -19.67
N GLY A 1235 14.55 14.04 -18.65
CA GLY A 1235 13.59 14.94 -18.00
C GLY A 1235 12.46 14.21 -17.28
N MET A 1236 12.72 12.97 -16.84
CA MET A 1236 11.80 12.07 -16.15
C MET A 1236 12.50 11.33 -15.02
N VAL A 1237 11.73 10.70 -14.12
CA VAL A 1237 12.26 9.76 -13.12
C VAL A 1237 11.61 8.40 -13.36
N LEU A 1238 12.41 7.44 -13.83
CA LEU A 1238 11.95 6.13 -14.30
C LEU A 1238 12.21 5.05 -13.23
N LEU A 1239 11.15 4.33 -12.86
CA LEU A 1239 11.14 3.26 -11.86
C LEU A 1239 10.69 1.95 -12.52
N PRO A 1240 11.57 1.21 -13.21
CA PRO A 1240 11.24 -0.11 -13.73
C PRO A 1240 11.00 -1.14 -12.60
N GLU A 1241 10.23 -2.17 -12.92
CA GLU A 1241 9.68 -3.14 -11.97
C GLU A 1241 10.77 -4.00 -11.26
N ALA A 1242 11.23 -3.51 -10.10
CA ALA A 1242 12.28 -4.13 -9.28
C ALA A 1242 11.78 -4.88 -8.03
N SER A 1243 10.52 -5.34 -8.04
CA SER A 1243 9.91 -6.14 -6.95
C SER A 1243 9.88 -7.65 -7.24
N SER A 1244 10.54 -8.13 -8.30
CA SER A 1244 10.83 -9.56 -8.44
C SER A 1244 11.60 -10.09 -7.23
N GLY A 1245 11.24 -11.31 -6.79
CA GLY A 1245 11.67 -11.85 -5.50
C GLY A 1245 10.98 -11.23 -4.26
N CYS A 1246 10.01 -10.32 -4.41
CA CYS A 1246 9.30 -9.70 -3.29
C CYS A 1246 7.90 -10.32 -3.05
N VAL A 1247 7.63 -10.63 -1.78
CA VAL A 1247 6.34 -11.22 -1.33
C VAL A 1247 5.48 -10.20 -0.57
N CYS A 1248 6.05 -9.03 -0.26
CA CYS A 1248 5.48 -8.02 0.62
C CYS A 1248 4.19 -7.38 0.06
N ALA A 1249 3.45 -6.71 0.95
CA ALA A 1249 2.11 -6.16 0.72
C ALA A 1249 2.03 -4.91 -0.19
N PHE A 1250 3.04 -4.66 -1.03
CA PHE A 1250 3.01 -3.55 -2.00
C PHE A 1250 1.90 -3.82 -3.03
N PRO A 1251 0.91 -2.92 -3.18
CA PRO A 1251 -0.30 -3.18 -3.96
C PRO A 1251 -0.08 -3.14 -5.48
N VAL A 1252 1.05 -2.63 -5.96
CA VAL A 1252 1.39 -2.48 -7.38
C VAL A 1252 2.74 -3.13 -7.68
N GLN A 1253 2.83 -3.89 -8.78
CA GLN A 1253 4.07 -4.48 -9.32
C GLN A 1253 4.12 -4.22 -10.82
N THR A 1254 4.74 -3.11 -11.21
CA THR A 1254 4.67 -2.54 -12.56
C THR A 1254 5.77 -1.50 -12.72
N SER A 1255 6.25 -1.29 -13.94
CA SER A 1255 7.19 -0.21 -14.25
C SER A 1255 6.45 1.12 -14.31
N MET A 1256 7.07 2.21 -13.85
CA MET A 1256 6.47 3.55 -13.76
C MET A 1256 7.41 4.61 -14.30
N GLY A 1257 6.85 5.64 -14.95
CA GLY A 1257 7.54 6.89 -15.24
C GLY A 1257 6.89 8.06 -14.53
N PHE A 1258 7.70 9.01 -14.09
CA PHE A 1258 7.27 10.26 -13.47
C PHE A 1258 7.89 11.45 -14.21
N VAL A 1259 7.15 12.55 -14.31
CA VAL A 1259 7.63 13.85 -14.81
C VAL A 1259 7.55 14.88 -13.68
N PRO A 1260 8.25 16.02 -13.78
CA PRO A 1260 7.98 17.18 -12.92
C PRO A 1260 6.49 17.56 -12.93
N ARG A 1261 6.01 18.11 -11.82
CA ARG A 1261 4.67 18.72 -11.75
C ARG A 1261 4.61 19.95 -12.67
N ARG A 1262 3.41 20.24 -13.19
CA ARG A 1262 3.06 21.45 -13.94
C ARG A 1262 2.36 22.44 -13.01
#